data_AF-A0A127Q7G0-F1
#
_entry.id   AF-A0A127Q7G0-F1
#
_cell.length_a   1.000
_cell.length_b   1.000
_cell.length_c   1.000
_cell.angle_alpha   90.00
_cell.angle_beta   90.00
_cell.angle_gamma   90.00
#
_symmetry.space_group_name_H-M   'P 1'
#
loop_
_entity.id
_entity.type
_entity.pdbx_description
1 polymer ?
#
loop_
_entity_poly.entity_id
_entity_poly.type
_entity_poly.pdbx_seq_one_letter_code
_entity_poly.pdbx_strand_id
1 'polypeptide(L)'
;MTSNKKTSDVSALSDESNSTAFLAEAAKPVVSQGLVAASSVASVEVAAVDASALPATTISRIRDDFGSEQGFVKSGGTTDDIKPQIFGNAAPNTLVVIHDGADNPIGSVQTNNLGQWIFQVPADKTLSDGMHTITAVAANGQGSAGYEINVDTSAVVSTPRIYALGDDVGPEQGQFSPGIKPGTGMIATINTDDAHPTLYGEATANRLVMIYDGVDNLIGSAQADGAGRWSFTPEEALSNGTHTLTAVGDGRVSSGFSINIDAAQPADGEKVEVPGTEPVLNLVIDSAFDNFGATGHIGNGGKTDDTTPLLQGHGAPANALLTIYDGSTRLGETLANAEGNWQFYVSVKAPLAPGEHAFAAVFATPEGSESRSEPFVLNITAPEPITAPEPVKLVIDSAYDGAGLITGEVKSGATIDDVRPIIRGHGGEPGTVIEIHNEKGELVGESRVNQFGDWNAKIYAGTPLALGEHVFTAVSDGGAVSEPFTLHVDIPASSRPTIDVIFDNVGVTGEFSSGDTIDDRSPTLRGHGEPNTQVAVYIDGALTDYASVGEDGSWAYRISYNKPLSPGEHEFKVSGLGIASEPFVLTVGDTEPVLKPVIESAYDDFGAPGYISHNGNTDDRTPLLQGKGAQPYGQLEVYDGNTRLGYASVDGRGNWYFSVKSELAAGEHAFTVVGAGVASDAFVLNITAPGPAKPVIESAYDDFGVSGYVSHNGNTDDRTPRLEGKGAQPHGQLEVYDGSTRLGYATADGRGNWYFDVVKSELAVGEHTFKVVSAGVTSDAFVLNITAPDSPKPVIDLAFDNFGAAGDVSHNGSTDDRTPQLQGKGAQPFALLEVYDGNTRLGYAYVEESGNWSFNVKSALAIGEHAFTVVSGGVASDAFVLNITAPDTAKPVIDSAYDDFGATGYIGHDGSTDDRTPKISGHGQPFAQIALFEGDVNLGYAQVKEDGSWSLYPRQQLDIGEHVLTVVDASGVKSEAFVLHVTAPDSAKPTIDAVIDNVGAVEELHSGATTDDARPTFHGHGQEGTYVYLLDGAAQVGAALVGEDGSWTLNALKQLTPGEHVFTVVGDGVTSDPFTLTVDNVPETPRPTIESAVDDVGVTGILASGNTTDDFQPVFHGHAEADAPVISFYDGGKYIGETSVHADGSWVFNLISGSQSIVLPPGEHSITATTDGVVFSEPFVLHVVEPTPAGAGVQAVETADGANLNLSLADLLQAPGELFASATDIPPAGQTAQVFNLSGGEFDAALSHADSSSALDGVSISLPPQQPLSELHELHAA
;
A
#
# COMPACT_ATOMS: atom_id res chain seq x y z
N MET A 1 7.33 3.71 59.88
CA MET A 1 8.13 2.98 60.90
C MET A 1 7.28 1.87 61.51
N THR A 2 7.93 0.83 62.05
CA THR A 2 7.49 -0.16 63.07
C THR A 2 6.11 0.00 63.77
N SER A 3 5.36 -1.05 64.17
CA SER A 3 5.50 -2.53 64.00
C SER A 3 4.38 -3.32 64.73
N ASN A 4 4.33 -4.65 64.53
CA ASN A 4 4.00 -5.71 65.53
C ASN A 4 2.53 -5.99 66.01
N LYS A 5 2.05 -7.21 65.66
CA LYS A 5 1.68 -8.35 66.54
C LYS A 5 0.23 -8.66 67.03
N LYS A 6 0.03 -9.99 67.15
CA LYS A 6 -1.00 -10.83 67.84
C LYS A 6 -2.38 -10.96 67.16
N THR A 7 -3.03 -12.13 66.97
CA THR A 7 -3.00 -13.56 67.45
C THR A 7 -3.99 -13.97 68.57
N SER A 8 -5.01 -14.76 68.20
CA SER A 8 -5.76 -15.78 68.97
C SER A 8 -6.68 -16.54 67.99
N ASP A 9 -6.72 -17.87 67.85
CA ASP A 9 -7.12 -18.95 68.81
C ASP A 9 -8.65 -18.96 69.11
N VAL A 10 -9.40 -20.09 69.11
CA VAL A 10 -9.08 -21.54 68.95
C VAL A 10 -10.34 -22.41 68.65
N SER A 11 -10.17 -23.74 68.45
CA SER A 11 -11.15 -24.87 68.41
C SER A 11 -11.77 -25.25 67.04
N ALA A 12 -11.85 -26.50 66.53
CA ALA A 12 -11.91 -27.91 67.04
C ALA A 12 -13.35 -28.48 67.16
N LEU A 13 -13.71 -29.75 66.84
CA LEU A 13 -12.95 -30.97 66.46
C LEU A 13 -13.90 -32.05 65.82
N SER A 14 -13.38 -33.24 65.44
CA SER A 14 -14.04 -34.55 65.12
C SER A 14 -14.82 -34.73 63.81
N ASP A 15 -15.11 -35.93 63.23
CA ASP A 15 -14.50 -37.31 63.08
C ASP A 15 -15.50 -38.17 62.22
N GLU A 16 -15.33 -39.39 61.64
CA GLU A 16 -14.26 -40.41 61.53
C GLU A 16 -14.45 -41.33 60.27
N SER A 17 -13.38 -41.65 59.49
CA SER A 17 -13.23 -42.87 58.63
C SER A 17 -14.19 -43.09 57.40
N ASN A 18 -14.05 -44.07 56.49
CA ASN A 18 -13.09 -45.19 56.29
C ASN A 18 -12.89 -45.53 54.76
N SER A 19 -12.39 -46.73 54.41
CA SER A 19 -11.65 -47.03 53.15
C SER A 19 -12.07 -48.34 52.41
N THR A 20 -11.38 -48.64 51.28
CA THR A 20 -11.38 -49.90 50.42
C THR A 20 -12.48 -50.06 49.35
N ALA A 21 -12.31 -50.77 48.21
CA ALA A 21 -11.12 -51.12 47.38
C ALA A 21 -11.51 -51.79 46.01
N PHE A 22 -10.65 -51.66 44.97
CA PHE A 22 -10.32 -52.62 43.88
C PHE A 22 -11.42 -53.43 43.10
N LEU A 23 -11.61 -53.19 41.78
CA LEU A 23 -11.23 -54.11 40.64
C LEU A 23 -11.89 -53.84 39.25
N ALA A 24 -11.10 -54.07 38.19
CA ALA A 24 -11.40 -54.69 36.88
C ALA A 24 -12.36 -54.06 35.81
N GLU A 25 -11.73 -53.64 34.70
CA GLU A 25 -11.91 -54.13 33.31
C GLU A 25 -13.23 -53.96 32.47
N ALA A 26 -13.01 -53.52 31.22
CA ALA A 26 -13.70 -53.88 29.95
C ALA A 26 -14.96 -53.16 29.40
N ALA A 27 -14.85 -52.84 28.10
CA ALA A 27 -15.87 -52.75 27.03
C ALA A 27 -16.78 -51.50 26.85
N LYS A 28 -16.71 -50.94 25.63
CA LYS A 28 -17.67 -50.01 24.97
C LYS A 28 -18.83 -50.82 24.31
N PRO A 29 -19.80 -50.24 23.55
CA PRO A 29 -20.32 -48.85 23.42
C PRO A 29 -21.89 -48.76 23.45
N VAL A 30 -22.44 -47.62 23.02
CA VAL A 30 -23.72 -47.39 22.27
C VAL A 30 -24.84 -46.56 22.95
N VAL A 31 -24.85 -45.27 22.60
CA VAL A 31 -25.96 -44.42 22.10
C VAL A 31 -27.42 -44.70 22.53
N SER A 32 -28.04 -43.70 23.18
CA SER A 32 -29.33 -43.09 22.75
C SER A 32 -29.52 -41.69 23.36
N GLN A 33 -30.34 -40.83 22.75
CA GLN A 33 -30.58 -39.45 23.20
C GLN A 33 -31.79 -39.31 24.15
N GLY A 34 -31.85 -38.19 24.87
CA GLY A 34 -33.02 -37.75 25.65
C GLY A 34 -32.96 -36.25 25.96
N LEU A 35 -33.63 -35.43 25.15
CA LEU A 35 -33.57 -33.96 25.18
C LEU A 35 -34.62 -33.36 26.15
N VAL A 36 -34.19 -32.46 27.04
CA VAL A 36 -35.03 -31.42 27.66
C VAL A 36 -34.17 -30.17 27.86
N ALA A 37 -34.68 -28.99 27.49
CA ALA A 37 -33.94 -27.72 27.55
C ALA A 37 -34.38 -26.83 28.73
N ALA A 38 -33.42 -26.07 29.29
CA ALA A 38 -33.68 -24.87 30.08
C ALA A 38 -32.42 -23.96 30.10
N SER A 39 -32.59 -22.71 29.68
CA SER A 39 -31.65 -21.60 29.97
C SER A 39 -31.95 -21.05 31.39
N SER A 40 -31.10 -20.30 32.10
CA SER A 40 -29.97 -19.48 31.66
C SER A 40 -28.90 -19.24 32.77
N VAL A 41 -27.79 -18.59 32.35
CA VAL A 41 -26.67 -17.96 33.10
C VAL A 41 -26.76 -17.70 34.62
N ALA A 42 -25.67 -17.63 35.40
CA ALA A 42 -24.28 -18.11 35.26
C ALA A 42 -23.50 -17.86 36.58
N SER A 43 -22.45 -18.64 36.85
CA SER A 43 -21.39 -18.31 37.81
C SER A 43 -20.11 -19.05 37.38
N VAL A 44 -19.04 -18.31 37.09
CA VAL A 44 -17.77 -18.92 36.65
C VAL A 44 -16.97 -19.36 37.87
N GLU A 45 -16.81 -20.67 38.05
CA GLU A 45 -15.84 -21.27 38.96
C GLU A 45 -14.74 -21.95 38.13
N VAL A 46 -13.48 -21.76 38.52
CA VAL A 46 -12.32 -22.11 37.68
C VAL A 46 -12.09 -23.62 37.68
N ALA A 47 -12.50 -24.28 36.60
CA ALA A 47 -12.11 -25.66 36.32
C ALA A 47 -10.63 -25.73 35.91
N ALA A 48 -9.94 -26.78 36.36
CA ALA A 48 -8.57 -27.06 35.93
C ALA A 48 -8.53 -27.46 34.45
N VAL A 49 -7.52 -27.00 33.72
CA VAL A 49 -7.33 -27.33 32.29
C VAL A 49 -7.12 -28.84 32.12
N ASP A 50 -7.97 -29.46 31.31
CA ASP A 50 -7.81 -30.85 30.90
C ASP A 50 -6.65 -30.98 29.90
N ALA A 51 -5.72 -31.89 30.17
CA ALA A 51 -4.48 -32.05 29.40
C ALA A 51 -4.63 -33.00 28.20
N SER A 52 -5.86 -33.31 27.76
CA SER A 52 -6.14 -34.32 26.72
C SER A 52 -6.60 -33.78 25.36
N ALA A 53 -6.25 -32.54 25.02
CA ALA A 53 -6.54 -31.93 23.70
C ALA A 53 -5.44 -30.95 23.21
N LEU A 54 -4.16 -31.30 23.40
CA LEU A 54 -3.08 -30.59 22.68
C LEU A 54 -3.17 -30.92 21.18
N PRO A 55 -2.99 -29.94 20.27
CA PRO A 55 -2.98 -30.20 18.84
C PRO A 55 -1.81 -31.12 18.47
N ALA A 56 -2.09 -32.12 17.63
CA ALA A 56 -1.07 -33.06 17.16
C ALA A 56 -0.06 -32.35 16.26
N THR A 57 1.23 -32.64 16.47
CA THR A 57 2.29 -32.17 15.57
C THR A 57 2.07 -32.73 14.18
N THR A 58 1.93 -31.86 13.20
CA THR A 58 1.55 -32.21 11.81
C THR A 58 2.35 -31.37 10.83
N ILE A 59 2.72 -31.98 9.71
CA ILE A 59 3.03 -31.26 8.46
C ILE A 59 1.72 -31.19 7.69
N SER A 60 1.28 -30.00 7.30
CA SER A 60 0.00 -29.78 6.62
C SER A 60 0.15 -29.77 5.10
N ARG A 61 1.22 -29.16 4.59
CA ARG A 61 1.57 -29.04 3.17
C ARG A 61 3.05 -28.70 3.03
N ILE A 62 3.62 -29.00 1.87
CA ILE A 62 4.91 -28.49 1.42
C ILE A 62 4.66 -27.66 0.16
N ARG A 63 5.40 -26.57 -0.04
CA ARG A 63 5.32 -25.71 -1.23
C ARG A 63 6.66 -25.68 -1.96
N ASP A 64 6.59 -25.80 -3.27
CA ASP A 64 7.63 -25.45 -4.22
C ASP A 64 7.51 -23.95 -4.56
N ASP A 65 8.57 -23.17 -4.33
CA ASP A 65 8.66 -21.75 -4.70
C ASP A 65 9.71 -21.46 -5.81
N PHE A 66 10.16 -22.51 -6.51
CA PHE A 66 11.22 -22.45 -7.51
C PHE A 66 10.73 -22.89 -8.91
N GLY A 67 11.59 -22.79 -9.93
CA GLY A 67 11.30 -23.34 -11.25
C GLY A 67 10.05 -22.77 -11.93
N SER A 68 9.39 -23.61 -12.72
CA SER A 68 8.20 -23.27 -13.53
C SER A 68 6.90 -23.97 -13.10
N GLU A 69 6.97 -24.95 -12.19
CA GLU A 69 5.81 -25.76 -11.73
C GLU A 69 5.53 -25.51 -10.23
N GLN A 70 5.60 -24.23 -9.83
CA GLN A 70 5.41 -23.75 -8.45
C GLN A 70 4.03 -24.11 -7.89
N GLY A 71 3.96 -24.47 -6.61
CA GLY A 71 2.69 -24.78 -5.96
C GLY A 71 2.81 -25.68 -4.72
N PHE A 72 1.69 -26.20 -4.23
CA PHE A 72 1.69 -27.12 -3.09
C PHE A 72 1.97 -28.57 -3.51
N VAL A 73 3.12 -29.08 -3.11
CA VAL A 73 3.57 -30.45 -3.35
C VAL A 73 2.79 -31.41 -2.45
N LYS A 74 1.97 -32.26 -3.04
CA LYS A 74 1.28 -33.36 -2.34
C LYS A 74 2.29 -34.38 -1.81
N SER A 75 1.99 -35.08 -0.71
CA SER A 75 2.84 -36.18 -0.24
C SER A 75 2.92 -37.29 -1.30
N GLY A 76 4.14 -37.72 -1.62
CA GLY A 76 4.48 -38.60 -2.75
C GLY A 76 4.57 -37.87 -4.10
N GLY A 77 4.55 -36.54 -4.12
CA GLY A 77 4.72 -35.71 -5.31
C GLY A 77 6.18 -35.38 -5.63
N THR A 78 6.39 -34.81 -6.83
CA THR A 78 7.68 -34.28 -7.31
C THR A 78 7.75 -32.77 -7.13
N THR A 79 8.97 -32.22 -7.07
CA THR A 79 9.29 -30.80 -6.85
C THR A 79 10.68 -30.53 -7.44
N ASP A 80 10.89 -29.40 -8.11
CA ASP A 80 12.23 -28.99 -8.59
C ASP A 80 12.90 -27.96 -7.66
N ASP A 81 12.19 -27.50 -6.63
CA ASP A 81 12.80 -26.79 -5.49
C ASP A 81 13.62 -27.71 -4.56
N ILE A 82 14.88 -27.32 -4.35
CA ILE A 82 15.82 -27.93 -3.39
C ILE A 82 15.74 -27.31 -1.98
N LYS A 83 14.88 -26.31 -1.75
CA LYS A 83 14.70 -25.57 -0.49
C LYS A 83 13.21 -25.36 -0.07
N PRO A 84 12.29 -26.31 -0.26
CA PRO A 84 10.85 -26.06 -0.20
C PRO A 84 10.33 -25.57 1.16
N GLN A 85 9.25 -24.78 1.13
CA GLN A 85 8.57 -24.29 2.34
C GLN A 85 7.69 -25.38 2.95
N ILE A 86 7.97 -25.74 4.20
CA ILE A 86 7.27 -26.78 4.95
C ILE A 86 6.34 -26.14 5.99
N PHE A 87 5.05 -26.43 5.89
CA PHE A 87 4.00 -25.86 6.74
C PHE A 87 3.47 -26.90 7.73
N GLY A 88 3.04 -26.48 8.91
CA GLY A 88 2.45 -27.40 9.88
C GLY A 88 1.77 -26.77 11.09
N ASN A 89 1.39 -27.64 12.02
CA ASN A 89 0.85 -27.25 13.34
C ASN A 89 1.54 -28.04 14.46
N ALA A 90 1.57 -27.48 15.67
CA ALA A 90 1.89 -28.14 16.94
C ALA A 90 1.26 -27.34 18.10
N ALA A 91 1.66 -27.60 19.35
CA ALA A 91 1.19 -26.82 20.50
C ALA A 91 1.71 -25.35 20.41
N PRO A 92 0.89 -24.32 20.70
CA PRO A 92 1.29 -22.92 20.63
C PRO A 92 2.60 -22.57 21.35
N ASN A 93 3.30 -21.57 20.82
CA ASN A 93 4.61 -21.07 21.29
C ASN A 93 5.70 -22.15 21.49
N THR A 94 5.58 -23.35 20.90
CA THR A 94 6.49 -24.48 21.10
C THR A 94 7.52 -24.58 19.97
N LEU A 95 8.75 -24.97 20.30
CA LEU A 95 9.78 -25.28 19.30
C LEU A 95 9.47 -26.62 18.59
N VAL A 96 9.54 -26.62 17.27
CA VAL A 96 9.38 -27.78 16.39
C VAL A 96 10.68 -27.98 15.61
N VAL A 97 11.23 -29.19 15.62
CA VAL A 97 12.45 -29.57 14.90
C VAL A 97 12.06 -30.39 13.67
N ILE A 98 12.46 -29.93 12.49
CA ILE A 98 12.19 -30.58 11.21
C ILE A 98 13.38 -31.48 10.86
N HIS A 99 13.09 -32.72 10.46
CA HIS A 99 14.06 -33.73 10.07
C HIS A 99 13.76 -34.26 8.67
N ASP A 100 14.80 -34.57 7.91
CA ASP A 100 14.71 -35.35 6.68
C ASP A 100 15.13 -36.79 6.98
N GLY A 101 14.20 -37.73 6.95
CA GLY A 101 14.39 -39.07 7.49
C GLY A 101 14.47 -39.08 9.03
N ALA A 102 14.93 -40.21 9.59
CA ALA A 102 14.70 -40.53 11.01
C ALA A 102 15.60 -39.79 12.01
N ASP A 103 16.81 -39.36 11.63
CA ASP A 103 17.85 -38.88 12.55
C ASP A 103 18.62 -37.63 12.03
N ASN A 104 18.18 -36.99 10.93
CA ASN A 104 18.87 -35.85 10.31
C ASN A 104 18.05 -34.55 10.42
N PRO A 105 18.24 -33.73 11.47
CA PRO A 105 17.54 -32.46 11.64
C PRO A 105 18.05 -31.42 10.62
N ILE A 106 17.14 -30.93 9.77
CA ILE A 106 17.42 -29.89 8.78
C ILE A 106 17.16 -28.47 9.31
N GLY A 107 16.44 -28.34 10.43
CA GLY A 107 16.31 -27.08 11.17
C GLY A 107 15.21 -27.11 12.23
N SER A 108 14.84 -25.94 12.75
CA SER A 108 13.77 -25.81 13.74
C SER A 108 13.09 -24.44 13.68
N VAL A 109 11.80 -24.40 13.99
CA VAL A 109 10.95 -23.20 14.03
C VAL A 109 10.11 -23.18 15.30
N GLN A 110 9.76 -22.00 15.80
CA GLN A 110 8.79 -21.86 16.90
C GLN A 110 7.40 -21.62 16.34
N THR A 111 6.38 -22.33 16.86
CA THR A 111 4.99 -22.08 16.45
C THR A 111 4.48 -20.74 16.96
N ASN A 112 3.57 -20.10 16.23
CA ASN A 112 2.86 -18.91 16.70
C ASN A 112 1.91 -19.21 17.89
N ASN A 113 1.19 -18.17 18.34
CA ASN A 113 0.18 -18.23 19.39
C ASN A 113 -1.04 -19.11 19.07
N LEU A 114 -1.29 -19.43 17.79
CA LEU A 114 -2.32 -20.37 17.32
C LEU A 114 -1.79 -21.80 17.13
N GLY A 115 -0.48 -22.03 17.26
CA GLY A 115 0.16 -23.34 17.07
C GLY A 115 0.59 -23.66 15.63
N GLN A 116 0.43 -22.73 14.70
CA GLN A 116 0.87 -22.88 13.31
C GLN A 116 2.38 -22.60 13.18
N TRP A 117 3.02 -23.17 12.17
CA TRP A 117 4.41 -22.90 11.83
C TRP A 117 4.70 -23.05 10.33
N ILE A 118 5.72 -22.34 9.86
CA ILE A 118 6.25 -22.37 8.48
C ILE A 118 7.78 -22.42 8.58
N PHE A 119 8.41 -23.33 7.85
CA PHE A 119 9.87 -23.52 7.85
C PHE A 119 10.38 -23.59 6.40
N GLN A 120 11.16 -22.59 5.98
CA GLN A 120 11.98 -22.68 4.76
C GLN A 120 13.21 -23.54 5.05
N VAL A 121 13.57 -24.43 4.12
CA VAL A 121 14.84 -25.19 4.21
C VAL A 121 16.03 -24.25 3.99
N PRO A 122 17.00 -24.14 4.93
CA PRO A 122 18.15 -23.27 4.79
C PRO A 122 19.07 -23.62 3.60
N ALA A 123 19.77 -22.61 3.06
CA ALA A 123 20.69 -22.78 1.94
C ALA A 123 21.91 -23.69 2.23
N ASP A 124 22.24 -23.95 3.50
CA ASP A 124 23.27 -24.92 3.92
C ASP A 124 22.68 -26.31 4.28
N LYS A 125 21.38 -26.51 4.02
CA LYS A 125 20.58 -27.71 4.34
C LYS A 125 19.68 -28.16 3.18
N THR A 126 20.00 -27.73 1.95
CA THR A 126 19.28 -28.09 0.71
C THR A 126 19.02 -29.59 0.59
N LEU A 127 17.82 -29.94 0.16
CA LEU A 127 17.48 -31.30 -0.25
C LEU A 127 18.19 -31.64 -1.58
N SER A 128 18.35 -32.94 -1.86
CA SER A 128 19.06 -33.46 -3.03
C SER A 128 18.11 -34.18 -3.98
N ASP A 129 18.45 -34.33 -5.26
CA ASP A 129 17.65 -35.17 -6.17
C ASP A 129 17.41 -36.57 -5.57
N GLY A 130 16.14 -36.94 -5.39
CA GLY A 130 15.72 -38.19 -4.75
C GLY A 130 14.52 -38.04 -3.82
N MET A 131 14.15 -39.16 -3.20
CA MET A 131 12.98 -39.27 -2.33
C MET A 131 13.34 -38.97 -0.87
N HIS A 132 12.76 -37.88 -0.35
CA HIS A 132 12.94 -37.36 1.01
C HIS A 132 11.69 -37.61 1.87
N THR A 133 11.88 -37.87 3.17
CA THR A 133 10.77 -38.15 4.11
C THR A 133 10.82 -37.16 5.26
N ILE A 134 10.14 -36.03 5.07
CA ILE A 134 10.16 -34.91 6.03
C ILE A 134 9.29 -35.26 7.25
N THR A 135 9.82 -35.05 8.45
CA THR A 135 9.08 -35.21 9.72
C THR A 135 9.31 -34.01 10.64
N ALA A 136 8.33 -33.71 11.49
CA ALA A 136 8.38 -32.60 12.44
C ALA A 136 8.19 -33.12 13.87
N VAL A 137 9.05 -32.72 14.80
CA VAL A 137 8.99 -33.15 16.21
C VAL A 137 8.95 -31.93 17.12
N ALA A 138 7.86 -31.76 17.87
CA ALA A 138 7.73 -30.69 18.86
C ALA A 138 8.48 -31.01 20.15
N ALA A 139 8.91 -29.98 20.88
CA ALA A 139 9.69 -30.10 22.12
C ALA A 139 9.00 -30.89 23.27
N ASN A 140 7.70 -31.18 23.15
CA ASN A 140 6.95 -32.07 24.04
C ASN A 140 7.07 -33.57 23.67
N GLY A 141 7.83 -33.91 22.63
CA GLY A 141 8.01 -35.28 22.12
C GLY A 141 6.90 -35.79 21.22
N GLN A 142 5.97 -34.94 20.76
CA GLN A 142 5.02 -35.30 19.69
C GLN A 142 5.69 -35.17 18.32
N GLY A 143 5.63 -36.23 17.52
CA GLY A 143 6.13 -36.26 16.14
C GLY A 143 4.98 -36.36 15.14
N SER A 144 5.17 -35.77 13.96
CA SER A 144 4.25 -35.91 12.83
C SER A 144 4.34 -37.28 12.16
N ALA A 145 3.37 -37.58 11.28
CA ALA A 145 3.61 -38.53 10.20
C ALA A 145 4.70 -37.99 9.25
N GLY A 146 5.36 -38.89 8.51
CA GLY A 146 6.25 -38.50 7.42
C GLY A 146 5.48 -37.93 6.24
N TYR A 147 5.98 -36.82 5.69
CA TYR A 147 5.54 -36.23 4.43
C TYR A 147 6.60 -36.55 3.38
N GLU A 148 6.24 -37.34 2.38
CA GLU A 148 7.17 -37.81 1.34
C GLU A 148 7.20 -36.81 0.17
N ILE A 149 8.38 -36.47 -0.34
CA ILE A 149 8.55 -35.66 -1.57
C ILE A 149 9.73 -36.20 -2.37
N ASN A 150 9.63 -36.21 -3.70
CA ASN A 150 10.73 -36.58 -4.58
C ASN A 150 11.26 -35.33 -5.28
N VAL A 151 12.37 -34.79 -4.76
CA VAL A 151 13.09 -33.69 -5.41
C VAL A 151 13.67 -34.21 -6.71
N ASP A 152 13.41 -33.52 -7.82
CA ASP A 152 13.85 -33.91 -9.16
C ASP A 152 14.12 -32.67 -10.03
N THR A 153 15.34 -32.15 -9.92
CA THR A 153 15.79 -30.99 -10.69
C THR A 153 15.98 -31.28 -12.18
N SER A 154 15.70 -32.51 -12.65
CA SER A 154 15.88 -32.92 -14.06
C SER A 154 14.67 -32.65 -14.98
N ALA A 155 13.60 -32.05 -14.44
CA ALA A 155 12.27 -32.02 -15.05
C ALA A 155 11.87 -30.70 -15.79
N VAL A 156 12.82 -29.86 -16.23
CA VAL A 156 12.50 -28.64 -17.02
C VAL A 156 12.09 -29.01 -18.46
N VAL A 157 10.80 -29.30 -18.66
CA VAL A 157 10.18 -29.62 -19.96
C VAL A 157 9.73 -28.34 -20.66
N SER A 158 10.61 -27.74 -21.46
CA SER A 158 10.23 -26.60 -22.32
C SER A 158 9.30 -27.06 -23.46
N THR A 159 8.27 -26.26 -23.74
CA THR A 159 7.46 -26.43 -24.96
C THR A 159 8.37 -26.33 -26.19
N PRO A 160 8.30 -27.26 -27.17
CA PRO A 160 9.07 -27.15 -28.39
C PRO A 160 8.78 -25.84 -29.11
N ARG A 161 9.81 -25.25 -29.71
CA ARG A 161 9.73 -24.00 -30.45
C ARG A 161 10.56 -24.09 -31.72
N ILE A 162 10.02 -23.63 -32.83
CA ILE A 162 10.79 -23.29 -34.04
C ILE A 162 11.07 -21.79 -33.95
N TYR A 163 12.34 -21.38 -34.06
CA TYR A 163 12.72 -19.96 -33.97
C TYR A 163 13.33 -19.40 -35.26
N ALA A 164 13.87 -20.26 -36.14
CA ALA A 164 14.45 -19.82 -37.41
C ALA A 164 14.38 -20.88 -38.53
N LEU A 165 14.58 -20.40 -39.76
CA LEU A 165 14.65 -21.13 -41.03
C LEU A 165 16.01 -20.86 -41.67
N GLY A 166 16.67 -21.87 -42.24
CA GLY A 166 17.87 -21.74 -43.06
C GLY A 166 17.58 -22.08 -44.53
N ASP A 167 17.98 -21.19 -45.44
CA ASP A 167 17.91 -21.37 -46.89
C ASP A 167 19.33 -21.56 -47.46
N ASP A 168 19.56 -22.59 -48.29
CA ASP A 168 20.82 -22.83 -49.02
C ASP A 168 20.71 -22.83 -50.56
N VAL A 169 19.57 -22.37 -51.09
CA VAL A 169 19.25 -22.29 -52.53
C VAL A 169 19.17 -20.81 -52.97
N GLY A 170 19.04 -20.55 -54.27
CA GLY A 170 18.72 -19.21 -54.75
C GLY A 170 19.76 -18.11 -54.47
N PRO A 171 19.32 -16.83 -54.47
CA PRO A 171 20.17 -15.67 -54.21
C PRO A 171 20.06 -15.11 -52.78
N GLU A 172 19.02 -15.47 -52.01
CA GLU A 172 18.73 -14.93 -50.67
C GLU A 172 18.95 -16.03 -49.61
N GLN A 173 20.21 -16.45 -49.45
CA GLN A 173 20.61 -17.54 -48.55
C GLN A 173 20.80 -17.08 -47.10
N GLY A 174 20.77 -18.03 -46.17
CA GLY A 174 21.12 -17.82 -44.76
C GLY A 174 20.00 -18.14 -43.78
N GLN A 175 20.18 -17.75 -42.50
CA GLN A 175 19.27 -18.07 -41.42
C GLN A 175 18.31 -16.90 -41.09
N PHE A 176 17.05 -17.07 -41.45
CA PHE A 176 15.94 -16.12 -41.23
C PHE A 176 15.17 -16.43 -39.95
N SER A 177 14.80 -15.39 -39.19
CA SER A 177 13.92 -15.49 -38.01
C SER A 177 12.67 -14.61 -38.21
N PRO A 178 11.46 -15.02 -37.77
CA PRO A 178 10.25 -14.23 -37.99
C PRO A 178 10.27 -12.89 -37.25
N GLY A 179 10.39 -11.80 -37.99
CA GLY A 179 10.32 -10.44 -37.44
C GLY A 179 8.88 -10.00 -37.14
N ILE A 180 8.66 -9.45 -35.95
CA ILE A 180 7.41 -8.74 -35.62
C ILE A 180 7.44 -7.38 -36.34
N LYS A 181 6.43 -7.09 -37.18
CA LYS A 181 6.24 -5.74 -37.71
C LYS A 181 5.69 -4.80 -36.63
N PRO A 182 6.37 -3.67 -36.32
CA PRO A 182 5.81 -2.67 -35.41
C PRO A 182 4.46 -2.16 -35.93
N GLY A 183 3.43 -2.24 -35.09
CA GLY A 183 2.10 -1.67 -35.35
C GLY A 183 1.08 -2.57 -36.05
N THR A 184 1.36 -3.85 -36.35
CA THR A 184 0.35 -4.75 -36.98
C THR A 184 0.16 -6.13 -36.36
N GLY A 185 0.95 -6.55 -35.37
CA GLY A 185 0.77 -7.81 -34.62
C GLY A 185 1.02 -9.12 -35.40
N MET A 186 0.94 -9.11 -36.72
CA MET A 186 1.23 -10.27 -37.58
C MET A 186 2.70 -10.70 -37.52
N ILE A 187 2.90 -12.00 -37.31
CA ILE A 187 4.15 -12.71 -37.61
C ILE A 187 4.38 -12.65 -39.12
N ALA A 188 5.57 -12.21 -39.56
CA ALA A 188 5.90 -12.19 -40.98
C ALA A 188 6.25 -13.60 -41.48
N THR A 189 5.47 -14.12 -42.43
CA THR A 189 5.80 -15.34 -43.18
C THR A 189 7.16 -15.20 -43.86
N ILE A 190 8.10 -16.10 -43.57
CA ILE A 190 9.41 -16.13 -44.23
C ILE A 190 9.21 -16.64 -45.67
N ASN A 191 9.81 -15.97 -46.66
CA ASN A 191 9.82 -16.45 -48.05
C ASN A 191 11.20 -17.02 -48.36
N THR A 192 11.24 -18.09 -49.14
CA THR A 192 12.43 -18.90 -49.44
C THR A 192 12.27 -19.52 -50.83
N ASP A 193 13.35 -19.72 -51.59
CA ASP A 193 13.33 -20.53 -52.83
C ASP A 193 14.00 -21.90 -52.70
N ASP A 194 14.42 -22.28 -51.48
CA ASP A 194 14.71 -23.65 -51.11
C ASP A 194 13.44 -24.48 -50.85
N ALA A 195 13.48 -25.74 -51.28
CA ALA A 195 12.45 -26.75 -51.05
C ALA A 195 12.79 -27.72 -49.90
N HIS A 196 13.99 -27.65 -49.31
CA HIS A 196 14.41 -28.47 -48.16
C HIS A 196 14.92 -27.61 -46.98
N PRO A 197 14.26 -26.48 -46.62
CA PRO A 197 14.86 -25.50 -45.74
C PRO A 197 15.07 -26.03 -44.31
N THR A 198 16.21 -25.66 -43.71
CA THR A 198 16.66 -26.19 -42.42
C THR A 198 16.04 -25.42 -41.26
N LEU A 199 15.16 -26.07 -40.50
CA LEU A 199 14.56 -25.50 -39.30
C LEU A 199 15.54 -25.52 -38.12
N TYR A 200 15.47 -24.49 -37.29
CA TYR A 200 16.19 -24.39 -36.02
C TYR A 200 15.21 -24.15 -34.87
N GLY A 201 15.41 -24.84 -33.76
CA GLY A 201 14.47 -24.82 -32.65
C GLY A 201 15.05 -25.19 -31.29
N GLU A 202 14.18 -25.07 -30.29
CA GLU A 202 14.43 -25.39 -28.87
C GLU A 202 13.38 -26.42 -28.40
N ALA A 203 13.74 -27.26 -27.43
CA ALA A 203 12.90 -28.25 -26.77
C ALA A 203 13.61 -28.79 -25.50
N THR A 204 12.99 -29.71 -24.77
CA THR A 204 13.61 -30.43 -23.65
C THR A 204 14.97 -31.05 -24.05
N ALA A 205 16.02 -30.83 -23.24
CA ALA A 205 17.38 -31.29 -23.56
C ALA A 205 17.48 -32.81 -23.74
N ASN A 206 18.24 -33.25 -24.75
CA ASN A 206 18.43 -34.67 -25.15
C ASN A 206 17.16 -35.40 -25.65
N ARG A 207 16.00 -34.75 -25.75
CA ARG A 207 14.72 -35.37 -26.16
C ARG A 207 14.52 -35.34 -27.69
N LEU A 208 13.57 -36.15 -28.16
CA LEU A 208 13.21 -36.25 -29.58
C LEU A 208 12.07 -35.28 -29.90
N VAL A 209 12.25 -34.50 -30.96
CA VAL A 209 11.28 -33.56 -31.52
C VAL A 209 10.81 -34.09 -32.87
N MET A 210 9.51 -34.12 -33.10
CA MET A 210 8.85 -34.50 -34.35
C MET A 210 8.37 -33.23 -35.05
N ILE A 211 8.59 -33.11 -36.36
CA ILE A 211 8.25 -31.91 -37.14
C ILE A 211 7.13 -32.25 -38.13
N TYR A 212 6.07 -31.45 -38.12
CA TYR A 212 4.87 -31.60 -38.94
C TYR A 212 4.67 -30.37 -39.83
N ASP A 213 4.00 -30.56 -40.97
CA ASP A 213 3.51 -29.51 -41.86
C ASP A 213 1.98 -29.52 -41.89
N GLY A 214 1.34 -28.47 -41.37
CA GLY A 214 -0.07 -28.51 -41.03
C GLY A 214 -0.37 -29.46 -39.86
N VAL A 215 -1.58 -30.04 -39.84
CA VAL A 215 -2.12 -30.72 -38.65
C VAL A 215 -1.58 -32.15 -38.45
N ASP A 216 -1.42 -32.93 -39.52
CA ASP A 216 -1.15 -34.38 -39.45
C ASP A 216 0.07 -34.87 -40.26
N ASN A 217 0.66 -34.03 -41.12
CA ASN A 217 1.72 -34.47 -42.05
C ASN A 217 3.11 -34.40 -41.39
N LEU A 218 3.52 -35.48 -40.73
CA LEU A 218 4.87 -35.64 -40.17
C LEU A 218 5.92 -35.61 -41.29
N ILE A 219 6.74 -34.55 -41.35
CA ILE A 219 7.83 -34.40 -42.33
C ILE A 219 9.18 -34.90 -41.81
N GLY A 220 9.36 -35.06 -40.50
CA GLY A 220 10.53 -35.75 -39.93
C GLY A 220 10.72 -35.56 -38.43
N SER A 221 11.96 -35.73 -37.95
CA SER A 221 12.30 -35.61 -36.53
C SER A 221 13.76 -35.26 -36.29
N ALA A 222 14.05 -34.52 -35.21
CA ALA A 222 15.39 -34.18 -34.75
C ALA A 222 15.56 -34.49 -33.25
N GLN A 223 16.79 -34.68 -32.78
CA GLN A 223 17.08 -34.81 -31.35
C GLN A 223 17.70 -33.50 -30.84
N ALA A 224 17.19 -33.00 -29.70
CA ALA A 224 17.75 -31.84 -29.02
C ALA A 224 19.09 -32.17 -28.37
N ASP A 225 20.01 -31.20 -28.35
CA ASP A 225 21.31 -31.31 -27.69
C ASP A 225 21.17 -31.21 -26.15
N GLY A 226 22.32 -31.28 -25.45
CA GLY A 226 22.38 -31.15 -23.99
C GLY A 226 22.01 -29.77 -23.45
N ALA A 227 21.72 -28.80 -24.32
CA ALA A 227 21.23 -27.45 -24.00
C ALA A 227 19.82 -27.19 -24.60
N GLY A 228 19.13 -28.22 -25.09
CA GLY A 228 17.76 -28.12 -25.61
C GLY A 228 17.63 -27.73 -27.08
N ARG A 229 18.73 -27.48 -27.81
CA ARG A 229 18.68 -26.96 -29.19
C ARG A 229 18.65 -28.08 -30.20
N TRP A 230 17.88 -27.93 -31.26
CA TRP A 230 17.78 -28.89 -32.36
C TRP A 230 17.75 -28.19 -33.72
N SER A 231 18.11 -28.93 -34.77
CA SER A 231 17.88 -28.52 -36.16
C SER A 231 17.36 -29.68 -36.99
N PHE A 232 16.59 -29.38 -38.04
CA PHE A 232 15.94 -30.36 -38.90
C PHE A 232 15.89 -29.90 -40.35
N THR A 233 16.35 -30.72 -41.28
CA THR A 233 16.28 -30.50 -42.73
C THR A 233 15.39 -31.60 -43.33
N PRO A 234 14.32 -31.29 -44.10
CA PRO A 234 13.50 -32.29 -44.78
C PRO A 234 14.31 -33.16 -45.76
N GLU A 235 14.13 -34.49 -45.72
CA GLU A 235 14.73 -35.40 -46.73
C GLU A 235 14.00 -35.39 -48.08
N GLU A 236 12.72 -35.00 -48.08
CA GLU A 236 11.86 -34.89 -49.26
C GLU A 236 11.47 -33.41 -49.47
N ALA A 237 11.43 -32.97 -50.73
CA ALA A 237 11.14 -31.59 -51.09
C ALA A 237 9.72 -31.16 -50.68
N LEU A 238 9.63 -30.09 -49.90
CA LEU A 238 8.40 -29.32 -49.69
C LEU A 238 7.97 -28.64 -50.99
N SER A 239 6.68 -28.33 -51.12
CA SER A 239 6.08 -27.81 -52.36
C SER A 239 6.15 -26.29 -52.46
N ASN A 240 6.11 -25.72 -53.67
CA ASN A 240 5.86 -24.28 -53.81
C ASN A 240 4.48 -23.92 -53.23
N GLY A 241 4.46 -22.95 -52.31
CA GLY A 241 3.28 -22.54 -51.56
C GLY A 241 3.60 -22.21 -50.11
N THR A 242 2.56 -21.83 -49.36
CA THR A 242 2.68 -21.54 -47.92
C THR A 242 2.52 -22.82 -47.10
N HIS A 243 3.51 -23.07 -46.23
CA HIS A 243 3.58 -24.19 -45.30
C HIS A 243 3.50 -23.67 -43.85
N THR A 244 2.95 -24.47 -42.94
CA THR A 244 2.77 -24.09 -41.53
C THR A 244 3.35 -25.17 -40.65
N LEU A 245 4.60 -24.96 -40.21
CA LEU A 245 5.41 -26.00 -39.60
C LEU A 245 5.22 -26.02 -38.08
N THR A 246 5.09 -27.18 -37.46
CA THR A 246 5.00 -27.33 -35.99
C THR A 246 5.99 -28.37 -35.47
N ALA A 247 6.48 -28.15 -34.26
CA ALA A 247 7.38 -29.05 -33.55
C ALA A 247 6.67 -29.68 -32.35
N VAL A 248 6.79 -31.00 -32.20
CA VAL A 248 6.11 -31.80 -31.17
C VAL A 248 7.13 -32.59 -30.37
N GLY A 249 7.13 -32.44 -29.05
CA GLY A 249 8.09 -33.05 -28.14
C GLY A 249 7.46 -33.23 -26.76
N ASP A 250 7.69 -34.39 -26.15
CA ASP A 250 7.15 -34.75 -24.82
C ASP A 250 5.62 -34.57 -24.66
N GLY A 251 4.87 -34.67 -25.77
CA GLY A 251 3.43 -34.49 -25.81
C GLY A 251 2.94 -33.04 -25.94
N ARG A 252 3.86 -32.07 -26.01
CA ARG A 252 3.56 -30.64 -26.21
C ARG A 252 3.85 -30.23 -27.67
N VAL A 253 3.09 -29.28 -28.19
CA VAL A 253 3.13 -28.81 -29.59
C VAL A 253 3.55 -27.33 -29.63
N SER A 254 4.36 -26.93 -30.60
CA SER A 254 4.75 -25.53 -30.82
C SER A 254 3.62 -24.69 -31.43
N SER A 255 3.75 -23.36 -31.37
CA SER A 255 3.03 -22.49 -32.31
C SER A 255 3.43 -22.78 -33.76
N GLY A 256 2.54 -22.47 -34.70
CA GLY A 256 2.77 -22.66 -36.13
C GLY A 256 3.79 -21.66 -36.70
N PHE A 257 4.83 -22.19 -37.34
CA PHE A 257 5.90 -21.45 -37.99
C PHE A 257 5.65 -21.39 -39.50
N SER A 258 5.11 -20.26 -39.95
CA SER A 258 4.66 -20.09 -41.35
C SER A 258 5.82 -19.69 -42.28
N ILE A 259 6.03 -20.49 -43.33
CA ILE A 259 6.98 -20.21 -44.42
C ILE A 259 6.26 -20.24 -45.78
N ASN A 260 6.87 -19.67 -46.81
CA ASN A 260 6.36 -19.72 -48.17
C ASN A 260 7.49 -20.00 -49.17
N ILE A 261 7.39 -21.14 -49.85
CA ILE A 261 8.41 -21.65 -50.78
C ILE A 261 8.04 -21.25 -52.21
N ASP A 262 8.99 -20.68 -52.97
CA ASP A 262 8.82 -20.47 -54.42
C ASP A 262 10.08 -20.82 -55.24
N ALA A 263 10.45 -22.11 -55.21
CA ALA A 263 11.55 -22.73 -55.97
C ALA A 263 11.39 -22.69 -57.52
N ALA A 264 10.66 -21.72 -58.07
CA ALA A 264 10.36 -21.56 -59.50
C ALA A 264 10.94 -20.28 -60.14
N GLN A 265 11.66 -19.43 -59.39
CA GLN A 265 12.27 -18.22 -59.93
C GLN A 265 13.35 -18.54 -61.01
N PRO A 266 13.26 -18.00 -62.25
CA PRO A 266 14.30 -18.18 -63.26
C PRO A 266 15.50 -17.27 -63.03
N ALA A 267 16.70 -17.78 -63.28
CA ALA A 267 17.95 -17.01 -63.17
C ALA A 267 18.20 -16.08 -64.39
N ASP A 268 18.71 -14.89 -64.07
CA ASP A 268 19.32 -13.85 -64.93
C ASP A 268 18.40 -13.03 -65.89
N GLY A 269 18.77 -11.76 -66.05
CA GLY A 269 18.10 -10.71 -66.82
C GLY A 269 19.02 -9.57 -67.32
N GLU A 270 20.35 -9.73 -67.24
CA GLU A 270 21.41 -9.10 -68.06
C GLU A 270 21.28 -7.60 -68.46
N LYS A 271 22.20 -6.70 -68.01
CA LYS A 271 22.93 -5.82 -68.98
C LYS A 271 24.17 -5.02 -68.55
N VAL A 272 25.17 -5.12 -69.45
CA VAL A 272 26.34 -4.23 -69.72
C VAL A 272 27.53 -4.31 -68.76
N GLU A 273 28.66 -4.81 -69.31
CA GLU A 273 29.97 -4.93 -68.65
C GLU A 273 30.74 -3.60 -68.54
N VAL A 274 31.34 -3.34 -67.37
CA VAL A 274 32.62 -2.63 -67.20
C VAL A 274 33.36 -3.32 -66.03
N PRO A 275 34.65 -3.69 -66.13
CA PRO A 275 35.23 -4.69 -65.23
C PRO A 275 35.70 -4.13 -63.87
N GLY A 276 35.33 -4.81 -62.78
CA GLY A 276 35.94 -4.63 -61.46
C GLY A 276 35.25 -5.42 -60.34
N THR A 277 35.98 -6.38 -59.76
CA THR A 277 35.91 -6.94 -58.39
C THR A 277 34.57 -7.35 -57.75
N GLU A 278 34.60 -8.48 -57.05
CA GLU A 278 33.55 -8.95 -56.12
C GLU A 278 33.20 -7.89 -55.06
N PRO A 279 31.96 -7.85 -54.55
CA PRO A 279 31.55 -6.94 -53.48
C PRO A 279 32.15 -7.39 -52.14
N VAL A 280 33.39 -6.96 -51.88
CA VAL A 280 33.95 -6.99 -50.53
C VAL A 280 33.02 -6.18 -49.62
N LEU A 281 32.39 -6.84 -48.64
CA LEU A 281 31.68 -6.15 -47.56
C LEU A 281 32.73 -5.35 -46.79
N ASN A 282 32.80 -4.05 -47.10
CA ASN A 282 33.85 -3.14 -46.64
C ASN A 282 33.62 -2.75 -45.18
N LEU A 283 33.77 -3.74 -44.31
CA LEU A 283 33.76 -3.60 -42.86
C LEU A 283 34.94 -2.73 -42.45
N VAL A 284 34.66 -1.57 -41.88
CA VAL A 284 35.66 -0.55 -41.54
C VAL A 284 35.48 -0.13 -40.09
N ILE A 285 36.61 -0.01 -39.39
CA ILE A 285 36.69 0.78 -38.16
C ILE A 285 37.02 2.22 -38.60
N ASP A 286 36.10 3.15 -38.41
CA ASP A 286 36.23 4.55 -38.87
C ASP A 286 37.19 5.34 -37.99
N SER A 287 37.03 5.19 -36.68
CA SER A 287 37.83 5.88 -35.69
C SER A 287 37.88 5.12 -34.37
N ALA A 288 38.93 5.38 -33.59
CA ALA A 288 38.88 5.29 -32.15
C ALA A 288 38.49 6.67 -31.61
N PHE A 289 37.72 6.74 -30.52
CA PHE A 289 37.48 7.97 -29.78
C PHE A 289 38.25 7.93 -28.47
N ASP A 290 39.10 8.94 -28.30
CA ASP A 290 39.90 9.23 -27.11
C ASP A 290 39.03 9.92 -26.05
N ASN A 291 38.99 9.36 -24.84
CA ASN A 291 38.34 9.99 -23.69
C ASN A 291 39.31 10.35 -22.54
N PHE A 292 40.63 10.22 -22.75
CA PHE A 292 41.64 10.33 -21.71
C PHE A 292 42.87 11.05 -22.25
N GLY A 293 43.11 12.29 -21.78
CA GLY A 293 44.11 13.17 -22.37
C GLY A 293 43.53 13.99 -23.53
N ALA A 294 44.05 13.80 -24.74
CA ALA A 294 43.75 14.64 -25.90
C ALA A 294 42.45 14.23 -26.64
N THR A 295 41.30 14.37 -25.97
CA THR A 295 40.01 13.81 -26.40
C THR A 295 39.59 14.13 -27.85
N GLY A 296 39.03 13.12 -28.54
CA GLY A 296 38.53 13.28 -29.91
C GLY A 296 38.62 12.02 -30.78
N HIS A 297 38.17 12.13 -32.04
CA HIS A 297 38.24 11.04 -33.00
C HIS A 297 39.65 10.90 -33.61
N ILE A 298 40.25 9.73 -33.40
CA ILE A 298 41.54 9.30 -33.93
C ILE A 298 41.30 8.41 -35.15
N GLY A 299 42.02 8.66 -36.25
CA GLY A 299 42.01 7.79 -37.43
C GLY A 299 43.04 6.65 -37.38
N ASN A 300 42.92 5.69 -38.30
CA ASN A 300 43.83 4.54 -38.41
C ASN A 300 45.31 4.98 -38.55
N GLY A 301 46.20 4.37 -37.75
CA GLY A 301 47.61 4.74 -37.61
C GLY A 301 47.87 5.86 -36.59
N GLY A 302 46.84 6.27 -35.85
CA GLY A 302 46.94 7.31 -34.83
C GLY A 302 47.61 6.88 -33.52
N LYS A 303 47.67 7.83 -32.58
CA LYS A 303 48.21 7.68 -31.23
C LYS A 303 47.19 8.15 -30.20
N THR A 304 47.27 7.60 -29.00
CA THR A 304 46.46 8.00 -27.83
C THR A 304 47.17 7.62 -26.54
N ASP A 305 46.88 8.37 -25.47
CA ASP A 305 47.16 8.03 -24.08
C ASP A 305 45.97 7.32 -23.38
N ASP A 306 44.80 7.24 -24.02
CA ASP A 306 43.65 6.43 -23.61
C ASP A 306 43.93 4.92 -23.78
N THR A 307 43.96 4.20 -22.65
CA THR A 307 44.13 2.73 -22.64
C THR A 307 42.80 1.97 -22.79
N THR A 308 41.68 2.69 -22.91
CA THR A 308 40.29 2.21 -22.94
C THR A 308 39.45 2.87 -24.05
N PRO A 309 39.97 3.02 -25.29
CA PRO A 309 39.32 3.80 -26.33
C PRO A 309 37.99 3.19 -26.79
N LEU A 310 37.08 4.06 -27.25
CA LEU A 310 35.82 3.66 -27.90
C LEU A 310 36.06 3.48 -29.41
N LEU A 311 36.01 2.25 -29.90
CA LEU A 311 36.08 1.96 -31.33
C LEU A 311 34.72 2.18 -31.98
N GLN A 312 34.71 2.78 -33.17
CA GLN A 312 33.51 3.02 -33.98
C GLN A 312 33.74 2.57 -35.41
N GLY A 313 32.71 2.02 -36.08
CA GLY A 313 32.83 1.55 -37.45
C GLY A 313 31.50 1.37 -38.19
N HIS A 314 31.59 1.02 -39.46
CA HIS A 314 30.46 0.74 -40.35
C HIS A 314 30.76 -0.43 -41.31
N GLY A 315 29.82 -0.71 -42.21
CA GLY A 315 29.99 -1.74 -43.25
C GLY A 315 29.70 -3.17 -42.78
N ALA A 316 29.14 -3.32 -41.59
CA ALA A 316 28.53 -4.56 -41.13
C ALA A 316 27.06 -4.67 -41.61
N PRO A 317 26.50 -5.88 -41.79
CA PRO A 317 25.06 -6.06 -41.95
C PRO A 317 24.31 -5.54 -40.73
N ALA A 318 23.08 -5.05 -40.94
CA ALA A 318 22.25 -4.54 -39.86
C ALA A 318 21.99 -5.62 -38.79
N ASN A 319 22.18 -5.28 -37.52
CA ASN A 319 22.07 -6.20 -36.37
C ASN A 319 23.08 -7.38 -36.37
N ALA A 320 24.14 -7.35 -37.19
CA ALA A 320 25.20 -8.35 -37.13
C ALA A 320 25.96 -8.28 -35.80
N LEU A 321 26.34 -9.45 -35.26
CA LEU A 321 27.23 -9.58 -34.11
C LEU A 321 28.69 -9.53 -34.59
N LEU A 322 29.40 -8.47 -34.23
CA LEU A 322 30.82 -8.31 -34.51
C LEU A 322 31.65 -8.78 -33.31
N THR A 323 32.61 -9.66 -33.55
CA THR A 323 33.71 -9.92 -32.62
C THR A 323 34.84 -8.93 -32.86
N ILE A 324 35.27 -8.23 -31.80
CA ILE A 324 36.39 -7.30 -31.86
C ILE A 324 37.66 -7.99 -31.35
N TYR A 325 38.70 -7.98 -32.18
CA TYR A 325 40.02 -8.51 -31.87
C TYR A 325 41.04 -7.38 -31.76
N ASP A 326 42.02 -7.53 -30.89
CA ASP A 326 43.34 -6.89 -31.02
C ASP A 326 44.35 -7.94 -31.46
N GLY A 327 44.87 -7.81 -32.68
CA GLY A 327 45.67 -8.84 -33.34
C GLY A 327 44.90 -10.16 -33.47
N SER A 328 45.20 -11.10 -32.56
CA SER A 328 44.55 -12.41 -32.42
C SER A 328 43.75 -12.59 -31.11
N THR A 329 43.74 -11.59 -30.23
CA THR A 329 43.09 -11.65 -28.91
C THR A 329 41.68 -11.09 -29.00
N ARG A 330 40.65 -11.90 -28.74
CA ARG A 330 39.25 -11.44 -28.68
C ARG A 330 39.06 -10.55 -27.45
N LEU A 331 38.72 -9.27 -27.67
CA LEU A 331 38.44 -8.30 -26.61
C LEU A 331 36.97 -8.38 -26.15
N GLY A 332 36.06 -8.65 -27.07
CA GLY A 332 34.62 -8.72 -26.81
C GLY A 332 33.80 -8.74 -28.10
N GLU A 333 32.52 -8.46 -27.97
CA GLU A 333 31.55 -8.39 -29.06
C GLU A 333 30.69 -7.12 -28.98
N THR A 334 30.12 -6.71 -30.12
CA THR A 334 29.11 -5.65 -30.21
C THR A 334 28.14 -5.93 -31.36
N LEU A 335 27.01 -5.22 -31.40
CA LEU A 335 26.03 -5.29 -32.47
C LEU A 335 26.13 -4.07 -33.39
N ALA A 336 25.94 -4.28 -34.69
CA ALA A 336 25.63 -3.20 -35.61
C ALA A 336 24.18 -2.74 -35.46
N ASN A 337 23.94 -1.44 -35.65
CA ASN A 337 22.60 -0.87 -35.67
C ASN A 337 21.87 -1.14 -37.01
N ALA A 338 20.67 -0.59 -37.18
CA ALA A 338 19.85 -0.78 -38.38
C ALA A 338 20.52 -0.24 -39.68
N GLU A 339 21.45 0.70 -39.56
CA GLU A 339 22.20 1.28 -40.69
C GLU A 339 23.59 0.63 -40.89
N GLY A 340 23.93 -0.42 -40.14
CA GLY A 340 25.20 -1.14 -40.27
C GLY A 340 26.39 -0.48 -39.54
N ASN A 341 26.14 0.53 -38.70
CA ASN A 341 27.14 1.20 -37.86
C ASN A 341 27.22 0.54 -36.48
N TRP A 342 28.41 0.45 -35.90
CA TRP A 342 28.65 -0.24 -34.64
C TRP A 342 29.66 0.54 -33.77
N GLN A 343 29.61 0.29 -32.45
CA GLN A 343 30.50 0.90 -31.47
C GLN A 343 30.93 -0.14 -30.41
N PHE A 344 32.18 -0.09 -29.95
CA PHE A 344 32.73 -1.03 -28.97
C PHE A 344 33.65 -0.32 -27.97
N TYR A 345 33.34 -0.44 -26.68
CA TYR A 345 34.15 0.07 -25.59
C TYR A 345 35.19 -0.96 -25.15
N VAL A 346 36.46 -0.60 -25.15
CA VAL A 346 37.51 -1.43 -24.54
C VAL A 346 37.36 -1.39 -23.02
N SER A 347 37.36 -2.57 -22.36
CA SER A 347 36.96 -2.67 -20.96
C SER A 347 37.99 -2.12 -19.98
N VAL A 348 37.55 -1.25 -19.07
CA VAL A 348 38.35 -0.74 -17.93
C VAL A 348 38.89 -1.84 -17.00
N LYS A 349 38.34 -3.07 -17.06
CA LYS A 349 38.86 -4.24 -16.31
C LYS A 349 40.01 -4.98 -17.02
N ALA A 350 40.27 -4.64 -18.29
CA ALA A 350 41.35 -5.16 -19.11
C ALA A 350 41.87 -4.07 -20.08
N PRO A 351 42.44 -2.97 -19.53
CA PRO A 351 42.96 -1.87 -20.34
C PRO A 351 44.13 -2.32 -21.21
N LEU A 352 44.34 -1.62 -22.33
CA LEU A 352 45.41 -1.91 -23.28
C LEU A 352 46.77 -1.55 -22.70
N ALA A 353 47.77 -2.36 -23.04
CA ALA A 353 49.14 -2.08 -22.68
C ALA A 353 49.72 -0.96 -23.56
N PRO A 354 50.80 -0.29 -23.13
CA PRO A 354 51.60 0.52 -24.01
C PRO A 354 52.17 -0.28 -25.20
N GLY A 355 51.82 0.10 -26.43
CA GLY A 355 52.23 -0.61 -27.63
C GLY A 355 51.47 -0.23 -28.90
N GLU A 356 51.80 -0.92 -29.99
CA GLU A 356 51.03 -0.88 -31.23
C GLU A 356 49.94 -1.96 -31.17
N HIS A 357 48.69 -1.54 -31.04
CA HIS A 357 47.51 -2.40 -31.07
C HIS A 357 46.91 -2.39 -32.47
N ALA A 358 46.40 -3.54 -32.92
CA ALA A 358 45.99 -3.76 -34.30
C ALA A 358 44.58 -4.35 -34.32
N PHE A 359 43.59 -3.48 -34.15
CA PHE A 359 42.21 -3.92 -34.03
C PHE A 359 41.68 -4.45 -35.36
N ALA A 360 40.84 -5.47 -35.28
CA ALA A 360 39.99 -5.87 -36.39
C ALA A 360 38.61 -6.23 -35.88
N ALA A 361 37.59 -5.68 -36.54
CA ALA A 361 36.24 -6.20 -36.43
C ALA A 361 36.13 -7.44 -37.34
N VAL A 362 35.47 -8.48 -36.85
CA VAL A 362 35.12 -9.67 -37.63
C VAL A 362 33.65 -9.96 -37.40
N PHE A 363 32.90 -10.19 -38.48
CA PHE A 363 31.67 -10.97 -38.41
C PHE A 363 31.77 -12.13 -39.39
N ALA A 364 31.27 -13.30 -39.00
CA ALA A 364 31.02 -14.37 -39.95
C ALA A 364 29.67 -14.10 -40.62
N THR A 365 29.58 -14.26 -41.94
CA THR A 365 28.29 -14.43 -42.61
C THR A 365 27.71 -15.81 -42.24
N PRO A 366 26.38 -16.01 -42.32
CA PRO A 366 25.76 -17.33 -42.13
C PRO A 366 26.39 -18.45 -42.96
N GLU A 367 26.90 -18.14 -44.16
CA GLU A 367 27.60 -19.07 -45.07
C GLU A 367 29.03 -19.45 -44.62
N GLY A 368 29.47 -18.99 -43.45
CA GLY A 368 30.79 -19.28 -42.89
C GLY A 368 31.95 -18.47 -43.51
N SER A 369 31.65 -17.41 -44.25
CA SER A 369 32.67 -16.47 -44.75
C SER A 369 32.93 -15.39 -43.72
N GLU A 370 34.15 -15.32 -43.17
CA GLU A 370 34.55 -14.23 -42.27
C GLU A 370 34.82 -12.95 -43.07
N SER A 371 33.98 -11.93 -42.89
CA SER A 371 34.35 -10.56 -43.26
C SER A 371 35.12 -9.95 -42.09
N ARG A 372 36.38 -9.62 -42.34
CA ARG A 372 37.31 -9.02 -41.39
C ARG A 372 37.73 -7.65 -41.89
N SER A 373 37.67 -6.64 -41.04
CA SER A 373 38.13 -5.30 -41.38
C SER A 373 39.63 -5.31 -41.69
N GLU A 374 40.07 -4.39 -42.54
CA GLU A 374 41.49 -4.01 -42.56
C GLU A 374 41.93 -3.59 -41.15
N PRO A 375 43.18 -3.87 -40.72
CA PRO A 375 43.61 -3.57 -39.36
C PRO A 375 43.55 -2.07 -39.06
N PHE A 376 42.81 -1.72 -38.01
CA PHE A 376 42.86 -0.38 -37.42
C PHE A 376 44.00 -0.35 -36.41
N VAL A 377 45.13 0.22 -36.83
CA VAL A 377 46.30 0.34 -35.97
C VAL A 377 46.11 1.56 -35.07
N LEU A 378 46.21 1.35 -33.76
CA LEU A 378 46.23 2.39 -32.75
C LEU A 378 47.46 2.19 -31.87
N ASN A 379 48.35 3.18 -31.88
CA ASN A 379 49.55 3.12 -31.06
C ASN A 379 49.23 3.75 -29.69
N ILE A 380 48.83 2.90 -28.74
CA ILE A 380 48.66 3.24 -27.33
C ILE A 380 50.03 3.65 -26.82
N THR A 381 50.29 4.95 -26.74
CA THR A 381 51.59 5.41 -26.28
C THR A 381 51.75 5.02 -24.82
N ALA A 382 52.91 4.46 -24.46
CA ALA A 382 53.35 4.57 -23.08
C ALA A 382 53.28 6.06 -22.73
N PRO A 383 52.70 6.45 -21.58
CA PRO A 383 52.81 7.83 -21.13
C PRO A 383 54.29 8.18 -21.17
N GLU A 384 54.68 9.11 -22.05
CA GLU A 384 56.10 9.36 -22.30
C GLU A 384 56.72 9.74 -20.96
N PRO A 385 57.91 9.22 -20.60
CA PRO A 385 58.59 9.65 -19.38
C PRO A 385 58.89 11.13 -19.55
N ILE A 386 58.04 11.97 -18.97
CA ILE A 386 57.88 13.38 -19.35
C ILE A 386 59.19 14.13 -19.20
N THR A 387 59.92 14.24 -20.30
CA THR A 387 60.87 15.32 -20.54
C THR A 387 60.05 16.59 -20.61
N ALA A 388 59.82 17.15 -19.42
CA ALA A 388 58.88 18.23 -19.11
C ALA A 388 58.31 18.96 -20.35
N PRO A 389 57.03 18.74 -20.71
CA PRO A 389 56.23 19.91 -21.08
C PRO A 389 56.47 20.96 -19.99
N GLU A 390 56.81 22.21 -20.37
CA GLU A 390 57.28 23.23 -19.42
C GLU A 390 56.38 23.22 -18.18
N PRO A 391 56.93 22.89 -16.99
CA PRO A 391 56.24 22.12 -15.94
C PRO A 391 54.89 22.74 -15.68
N VAL A 392 53.82 22.03 -16.12
CA VAL A 392 52.50 22.62 -16.42
C VAL A 392 52.11 23.51 -15.26
N LYS A 393 52.29 24.81 -15.49
CA LYS A 393 52.45 25.73 -14.38
C LYS A 393 51.14 25.74 -13.65
N LEU A 394 51.17 25.36 -12.37
CA LEU A 394 49.97 25.40 -11.54
C LEU A 394 49.40 26.80 -11.66
N VAL A 395 48.22 26.92 -12.26
CA VAL A 395 47.63 28.18 -12.71
C VAL A 395 46.17 28.16 -12.34
N ILE A 396 45.71 29.28 -11.82
CA ILE A 396 44.30 29.55 -11.60
C ILE A 396 43.84 30.34 -12.83
N ASP A 397 42.93 29.78 -13.62
CA ASP A 397 42.47 30.37 -14.89
C ASP A 397 41.30 31.31 -14.68
N SER A 398 40.37 30.90 -13.81
CA SER A 398 39.11 31.57 -13.56
C SER A 398 38.62 31.29 -12.14
N ALA A 399 37.62 32.05 -11.73
CA ALA A 399 36.71 31.66 -10.67
C ALA A 399 35.28 31.71 -11.21
N TYR A 400 34.40 30.87 -10.70
CA TYR A 400 32.97 30.95 -10.99
C TYR A 400 32.27 31.74 -9.88
N ASP A 401 31.64 32.85 -10.27
CA ASP A 401 30.75 33.64 -9.42
C ASP A 401 29.36 33.01 -9.44
N GLY A 402 28.94 32.44 -8.30
CA GLY A 402 27.68 31.73 -8.13
C GLY A 402 26.57 32.56 -7.48
N ALA A 403 26.79 33.85 -7.23
CA ALA A 403 25.83 34.72 -6.53
C ALA A 403 25.34 35.90 -7.39
N GLY A 404 24.39 36.64 -6.81
CA GLY A 404 23.92 37.92 -7.35
C GLY A 404 23.23 37.83 -8.72
N LEU A 405 23.13 38.99 -9.36
CA LEU A 405 22.46 39.16 -10.66
C LEU A 405 23.40 38.96 -11.87
N ILE A 406 24.68 38.66 -11.65
CA ILE A 406 25.71 38.56 -12.70
C ILE A 406 26.63 37.35 -12.45
N THR A 407 26.04 36.16 -12.41
CA THR A 407 26.77 34.89 -12.28
C THR A 407 27.63 34.56 -13.52
N GLY A 408 28.72 33.82 -13.33
CA GLY A 408 29.53 33.30 -14.45
C GLY A 408 31.03 33.15 -14.16
N GLU A 409 31.81 32.74 -15.17
CA GLU A 409 33.26 32.67 -15.05
C GLU A 409 33.94 34.04 -15.17
N VAL A 410 34.73 34.39 -14.16
CA VAL A 410 35.53 35.62 -14.07
C VAL A 410 37.03 35.31 -14.09
N LYS A 411 37.86 36.34 -14.29
CA LYS A 411 39.33 36.22 -14.36
C LYS A 411 40.02 37.01 -13.23
N SER A 412 41.29 36.72 -12.98
CA SER A 412 42.11 37.44 -11.99
C SER A 412 41.99 38.96 -12.12
N GLY A 413 41.66 39.63 -11.01
CA GLY A 413 41.38 41.06 -10.91
C GLY A 413 39.91 41.46 -11.14
N ALA A 414 38.99 40.51 -11.31
CA ALA A 414 37.56 40.78 -11.40
C ALA A 414 36.90 41.06 -10.04
N THR A 415 35.78 41.77 -10.09
CA THR A 415 34.83 41.92 -8.98
C THR A 415 33.78 40.83 -9.04
N ILE A 416 33.42 40.26 -7.89
CA ILE A 416 32.37 39.23 -7.71
C ILE A 416 31.53 39.52 -6.47
N ASP A 417 30.33 38.94 -6.37
CA ASP A 417 29.54 38.94 -5.12
C ASP A 417 29.33 37.58 -4.43
N ASP A 418 29.80 36.47 -5.01
CA ASP A 418 29.94 35.21 -4.28
C ASP A 418 31.09 35.25 -3.25
N VAL A 419 30.78 34.91 -1.99
CA VAL A 419 31.72 34.76 -0.88
C VAL A 419 32.35 33.36 -0.79
N ARG A 420 31.92 32.41 -1.61
CA ARG A 420 32.47 31.04 -1.71
C ARG A 420 32.59 30.58 -3.18
N PRO A 421 33.25 31.36 -4.06
CA PRO A 421 33.36 31.06 -5.48
C PRO A 421 34.09 29.73 -5.72
N ILE A 422 33.84 29.11 -6.88
CA ILE A 422 34.59 27.92 -7.30
C ILE A 422 35.83 28.38 -8.05
N ILE A 423 37.00 28.22 -7.44
CA ILE A 423 38.31 28.52 -8.01
C ILE A 423 38.67 27.41 -9.01
N ARG A 424 38.99 27.76 -10.26
CA ARG A 424 39.26 26.81 -11.35
C ARG A 424 40.67 27.01 -11.90
N GLY A 425 41.34 25.92 -12.26
CA GLY A 425 42.69 25.98 -12.77
C GLY A 425 43.18 24.68 -13.41
N HIS A 426 44.41 24.72 -13.90
CA HIS A 426 45.11 23.57 -14.46
C HIS A 426 46.54 23.46 -13.94
N GLY A 427 47.16 22.31 -14.19
CA GLY A 427 48.50 21.96 -13.72
C GLY A 427 48.52 21.26 -12.36
N GLY A 428 49.65 20.62 -12.07
CA GLY A 428 49.75 19.53 -11.10
C GLY A 428 49.71 18.16 -11.78
N GLU A 429 50.01 17.09 -11.03
CA GLU A 429 49.98 15.71 -11.56
C GLU A 429 48.58 15.11 -11.28
N PRO A 430 47.94 14.40 -12.24
CA PRO A 430 46.63 13.79 -12.03
C PRO A 430 46.53 12.97 -10.73
N GLY A 431 45.44 13.17 -9.99
CA GLY A 431 45.19 12.57 -8.67
C GLY A 431 45.82 13.30 -7.48
N THR A 432 46.81 14.18 -7.68
CA THR A 432 47.39 15.00 -6.60
C THR A 432 46.38 16.01 -6.06
N VAL A 433 46.53 16.39 -4.79
CA VAL A 433 45.74 17.45 -4.16
C VAL A 433 46.35 18.81 -4.51
N ILE A 434 45.47 19.75 -4.86
CA ILE A 434 45.76 21.18 -4.98
C ILE A 434 45.10 21.91 -3.82
N GLU A 435 45.93 22.48 -2.95
CA GLU A 435 45.56 23.29 -1.80
C GLU A 435 45.48 24.77 -2.18
N ILE A 436 44.30 25.38 -2.06
CA ILE A 436 44.09 26.81 -2.30
C ILE A 436 44.36 27.59 -1.02
N HIS A 437 45.41 28.39 -1.05
CA HIS A 437 45.82 29.25 0.05
C HIS A 437 45.45 30.72 -0.22
N ASN A 438 45.05 31.44 0.81
CA ASN A 438 44.78 32.89 0.75
C ASN A 438 46.04 33.76 0.97
N GLU A 439 45.88 35.08 1.02
CA GLU A 439 46.97 36.06 1.16
C GLU A 439 47.75 35.99 2.48
N LYS A 440 47.23 35.24 3.47
CA LYS A 440 47.89 34.96 4.75
C LYS A 440 48.62 33.61 4.78
N GLY A 441 48.45 32.78 3.74
CA GLY A 441 48.91 31.39 3.73
C GLY A 441 48.02 30.45 4.55
N GLU A 442 46.72 30.76 4.67
CA GLU A 442 45.72 29.89 5.28
C GLU A 442 45.04 29.06 4.18
N LEU A 443 44.88 27.75 4.40
CA LEU A 443 44.12 26.86 3.51
C LEU A 443 42.64 27.25 3.55
N VAL A 444 42.07 27.57 2.39
CA VAL A 444 40.67 28.03 2.24
C VAL A 444 39.82 27.16 1.32
N GLY A 445 40.41 26.15 0.67
CA GLY A 445 39.72 25.15 -0.14
C GLY A 445 40.74 24.20 -0.77
N GLU A 446 40.30 23.04 -1.24
CA GLU A 446 41.15 22.11 -1.98
C GLU A 446 40.39 21.43 -3.13
N SER A 447 41.14 20.75 -3.99
CA SER A 447 40.61 19.90 -5.06
C SER A 447 41.63 18.84 -5.44
N ARG A 448 41.23 17.82 -6.22
CA ARG A 448 42.18 16.90 -6.86
C ARG A 448 42.28 17.21 -8.35
N VAL A 449 43.50 17.14 -8.88
CA VAL A 449 43.76 17.23 -10.31
C VAL A 449 43.08 16.06 -11.02
N ASN A 450 42.23 16.33 -12.01
CA ASN A 450 41.60 15.30 -12.82
C ASN A 450 42.60 14.66 -13.81
N GLN A 451 42.15 13.68 -14.59
CA GLN A 451 43.01 12.99 -15.57
C GLN A 451 43.54 13.88 -16.70
N PHE A 452 42.93 15.05 -16.95
CA PHE A 452 43.32 16.00 -18.00
C PHE A 452 44.27 17.10 -17.49
N GLY A 453 44.50 17.18 -16.18
CA GLY A 453 45.31 18.22 -15.55
C GLY A 453 44.51 19.41 -15.01
N ASP A 454 43.18 19.42 -15.12
CA ASP A 454 42.32 20.48 -14.58
C ASP A 454 41.84 20.16 -13.15
N TRP A 455 41.51 21.19 -12.38
CA TRP A 455 40.96 21.07 -11.04
C TRP A 455 39.95 22.20 -10.76
N ASN A 456 39.05 21.95 -9.81
CA ASN A 456 38.06 22.95 -9.36
C ASN A 456 37.87 22.84 -7.85
N ALA A 457 38.26 23.89 -7.13
CA ALA A 457 38.29 23.97 -5.67
C ALA A 457 37.22 24.95 -5.19
N LYS A 458 36.30 24.47 -4.36
CA LYS A 458 35.30 25.33 -3.71
C LYS A 458 35.87 25.87 -2.40
N ILE A 459 35.67 27.15 -2.12
CA ILE A 459 36.04 27.73 -0.82
C ILE A 459 35.23 27.07 0.29
N TYR A 460 35.92 26.62 1.35
CA TYR A 460 35.33 25.88 2.46
C TYR A 460 34.23 26.68 3.17
N ALA A 461 33.15 25.99 3.56
CA ALA A 461 31.99 26.63 4.18
C ALA A 461 32.30 27.33 5.51
N GLY A 462 33.35 26.90 6.22
CA GLY A 462 33.84 27.54 7.45
C GLY A 462 34.80 28.72 7.23
N THR A 463 35.24 28.99 5.99
CA THR A 463 36.16 30.08 5.65
C THR A 463 35.64 30.93 4.47
N PRO A 464 34.41 31.49 4.54
CA PRO A 464 33.91 32.38 3.50
C PRO A 464 34.78 33.62 3.35
N LEU A 465 34.88 34.13 2.12
CA LEU A 465 35.66 35.32 1.81
C LEU A 465 35.00 36.57 2.43
N ALA A 466 35.81 37.41 3.06
CA ALA A 466 35.38 38.72 3.53
C ALA A 466 35.13 39.70 2.37
N LEU A 467 34.60 40.89 2.63
CA LEU A 467 34.58 41.95 1.62
C LEU A 467 36.01 42.49 1.36
N GLY A 468 36.35 42.74 0.09
CA GLY A 468 37.61 43.34 -0.34
C GLY A 468 38.42 42.49 -1.32
N GLU A 469 39.70 42.84 -1.47
CA GLU A 469 40.65 42.14 -2.35
C GLU A 469 41.25 40.91 -1.64
N HIS A 470 41.05 39.74 -2.23
CA HIS A 470 41.66 38.46 -1.82
C HIS A 470 42.66 38.00 -2.88
N VAL A 471 43.69 37.29 -2.44
CA VAL A 471 44.75 36.79 -3.34
C VAL A 471 44.99 35.31 -3.05
N PHE A 472 44.68 34.47 -4.04
CA PHE A 472 44.80 33.02 -3.94
C PHE A 472 46.07 32.53 -4.61
N THR A 473 46.73 31.56 -3.98
CA THR A 473 47.74 30.72 -4.64
C THR A 473 47.36 29.26 -4.47
N ALA A 474 47.27 28.55 -5.59
CA ALA A 474 47.18 27.10 -5.60
C ALA A 474 48.56 26.51 -5.30
N VAL A 475 48.61 25.47 -4.46
CA VAL A 475 49.81 24.74 -4.06
C VAL A 475 49.56 23.25 -4.29
N SER A 476 50.49 22.52 -4.92
CA SER A 476 50.38 21.05 -5.00
C SER A 476 51.18 20.37 -3.90
N ASP A 477 50.83 19.12 -3.58
CA ASP A 477 51.59 18.22 -2.69
C ASP A 477 53.09 18.09 -3.08
N GLY A 478 53.39 18.23 -4.38
CA GLY A 478 54.77 18.32 -4.90
C GLY A 478 55.51 19.64 -4.63
N GLY A 479 54.88 20.61 -3.94
CA GLY A 479 55.44 21.92 -3.61
C GLY A 479 55.49 22.92 -4.77
N ALA A 480 54.75 22.68 -5.86
CA ALA A 480 54.57 23.69 -6.92
C ALA A 480 53.54 24.73 -6.47
N VAL A 481 53.77 26.01 -6.79
CA VAL A 481 52.90 27.14 -6.38
C VAL A 481 52.53 27.97 -7.60
N SER A 482 51.28 28.43 -7.67
CA SER A 482 50.79 29.25 -8.77
C SER A 482 51.30 30.69 -8.78
N GLU A 483 51.09 31.40 -9.90
CA GLU A 483 51.00 32.86 -9.80
C GLU A 483 49.78 33.25 -8.95
N PRO A 484 49.81 34.40 -8.26
CA PRO A 484 48.68 34.83 -7.44
C PRO A 484 47.47 35.21 -8.30
N PHE A 485 46.29 34.73 -7.92
CA PHE A 485 45.01 35.04 -8.55
C PHE A 485 44.19 35.94 -7.64
N THR A 486 43.85 37.14 -8.12
CA THR A 486 43.15 38.15 -7.32
C THR A 486 41.65 38.11 -7.59
N LEU A 487 40.84 38.24 -6.55
CA LEU A 487 39.40 38.52 -6.67
C LEU A 487 39.05 39.70 -5.76
N HIS A 488 38.13 40.55 -6.20
CA HIS A 488 37.54 41.60 -5.38
C HIS A 488 36.11 41.21 -5.01
N VAL A 489 35.92 40.71 -3.80
CA VAL A 489 34.60 40.35 -3.27
C VAL A 489 33.93 41.65 -2.80
N ASP A 490 33.04 42.20 -3.63
CA ASP A 490 32.28 43.42 -3.34
C ASP A 490 30.81 43.11 -3.57
N ILE A 491 30.13 42.67 -2.50
CA ILE A 491 28.70 42.39 -2.52
C ILE A 491 27.96 43.73 -2.66
N PRO A 492 27.37 44.05 -3.83
CA PRO A 492 26.64 45.29 -3.99
C PRO A 492 25.45 45.28 -3.02
N ALA A 493 25.14 46.43 -2.43
CA ALA A 493 24.04 46.53 -1.46
C ALA A 493 22.65 46.12 -2.01
N SER A 494 22.54 45.89 -3.33
CA SER A 494 21.36 45.40 -4.04
C SER A 494 21.22 43.86 -4.12
N SER A 495 22.25 43.06 -3.80
CA SER A 495 22.15 41.58 -3.75
C SER A 495 22.11 41.02 -2.32
N ARG A 496 22.03 41.89 -1.30
CA ARG A 496 21.69 41.51 0.06
C ARG A 496 20.17 41.39 0.22
N PRO A 497 19.65 40.43 1.01
CA PRO A 497 18.27 40.51 1.48
C PRO A 497 18.11 41.76 2.36
N THR A 498 17.00 42.46 2.20
CA THR A 498 16.68 43.69 2.95
C THR A 498 15.69 43.41 4.07
N ILE A 499 15.70 44.24 5.11
CA ILE A 499 14.51 44.49 5.93
C ILE A 499 14.13 45.92 5.58
N ASP A 500 13.03 46.11 4.85
CA ASP A 500 12.66 47.43 4.32
C ASP A 500 11.89 48.24 5.35
N VAL A 501 10.95 47.58 6.04
CA VAL A 501 10.10 48.14 7.09
C VAL A 501 9.81 47.09 8.16
N ILE A 502 9.54 47.55 9.37
CA ILE A 502 8.89 46.75 10.40
C ILE A 502 7.52 47.37 10.68
N PHE A 503 6.48 46.55 10.63
CA PHE A 503 5.09 46.95 10.86
C PHE A 503 4.70 46.70 12.32
N ASP A 504 4.45 47.79 13.04
CA ASP A 504 3.82 47.81 14.37
C ASP A 504 2.30 47.80 14.19
N ASN A 505 1.58 46.91 14.89
CA ASN A 505 0.12 46.89 14.89
C ASN A 505 -0.53 47.13 16.27
N VAL A 506 0.23 47.66 17.22
CA VAL A 506 -0.20 48.07 18.57
C VAL A 506 -0.39 49.61 18.59
N GLY A 507 -0.16 50.31 19.69
CA GLY A 507 -0.66 51.65 19.99
C GLY A 507 -0.48 52.70 18.90
N VAL A 508 0.72 52.84 18.33
CA VAL A 508 0.99 53.75 17.20
C VAL A 508 1.21 52.95 15.91
N THR A 509 0.16 52.26 15.44
CA THR A 509 0.21 51.40 14.24
C THR A 509 0.86 52.08 13.01
N GLY A 510 1.76 51.40 12.33
CA GLY A 510 2.39 51.90 11.10
C GLY A 510 3.58 51.08 10.61
N GLU A 511 4.16 51.51 9.48
CA GLU A 511 5.45 51.04 9.00
C GLU A 511 6.56 51.95 9.56
N PHE A 512 7.52 51.35 10.27
CA PHE A 512 8.61 52.02 10.97
C PHE A 512 9.97 51.70 10.33
N SER A 513 10.95 52.57 10.59
CA SER A 513 12.31 52.52 10.04
C SER A 513 13.35 52.11 11.10
N SER A 514 14.53 51.66 10.66
CA SER A 514 15.64 51.34 11.55
C SER A 514 16.06 52.55 12.38
N GLY A 515 16.05 52.39 13.71
CA GLY A 515 16.29 53.43 14.72
C GLY A 515 15.02 54.00 15.39
N ASP A 516 13.82 53.63 14.93
CA ASP A 516 12.57 54.09 15.55
C ASP A 516 12.25 53.39 16.89
N THR A 517 11.27 53.93 17.61
CA THR A 517 10.70 53.32 18.82
C THR A 517 9.27 52.84 18.54
N ILE A 518 9.00 51.58 18.83
CA ILE A 518 7.70 50.91 18.64
C ILE A 518 7.07 50.52 19.98
N ASP A 519 5.75 50.30 20.02
CA ASP A 519 5.04 49.78 21.19
C ASP A 519 4.38 48.40 20.99
N ASP A 520 4.48 47.84 19.78
CA ASP A 520 4.29 46.41 19.51
C ASP A 520 5.50 45.56 19.99
N ARG A 521 5.19 44.43 20.64
CA ARG A 521 6.17 43.44 21.12
C ARG A 521 6.18 42.16 20.27
N SER A 522 5.33 42.09 19.25
CA SER A 522 5.24 41.01 18.27
C SER A 522 5.06 41.56 16.83
N PRO A 523 5.89 42.54 16.40
CA PRO A 523 5.74 43.22 15.11
C PRO A 523 6.03 42.30 13.91
N THR A 524 5.73 42.80 12.71
CA THR A 524 5.95 42.07 11.45
C THR A 524 7.06 42.72 10.62
N LEU A 525 8.18 42.02 10.46
CA LEU A 525 9.25 42.37 9.54
C LEU A 525 8.80 42.15 8.09
N ARG A 526 9.20 43.04 7.18
CA ARG A 526 9.03 42.87 5.73
C ARG A 526 10.31 43.25 5.01
N GLY A 527 10.56 42.59 3.89
CA GLY A 527 11.77 42.83 3.11
C GLY A 527 11.71 42.18 1.73
N HIS A 528 12.82 42.29 1.01
CA HIS A 528 13.06 41.54 -0.22
C HIS A 528 14.25 40.58 -0.08
N GLY A 529 14.32 39.59 -0.96
CA GLY A 529 15.36 38.58 -1.06
C GLY A 529 15.34 37.90 -2.43
N GLU A 530 16.12 36.82 -2.59
CA GLU A 530 16.14 36.06 -3.84
C GLU A 530 14.84 35.24 -4.01
N PRO A 531 14.09 35.38 -5.12
CA PRO A 531 12.81 34.71 -5.31
C PRO A 531 12.88 33.18 -5.15
N ASN A 532 11.84 32.58 -4.57
CA ASN A 532 11.74 31.14 -4.32
C ASN A 532 12.84 30.56 -3.40
N THR A 533 13.52 31.39 -2.62
CA THR A 533 14.49 30.96 -1.59
C THR A 533 13.95 31.16 -0.17
N GLN A 534 14.81 30.99 0.84
CA GLN A 534 14.51 31.33 2.24
C GLN A 534 15.57 32.29 2.78
N VAL A 535 15.12 33.23 3.62
CA VAL A 535 15.99 34.06 4.45
C VAL A 535 15.91 33.60 5.90
N ALA A 536 17.08 33.35 6.51
CA ALA A 536 17.20 33.04 7.93
C ALA A 536 17.05 34.34 8.75
N VAL A 537 16.19 34.36 9.77
CA VAL A 537 15.87 35.54 10.56
C VAL A 537 16.57 35.48 11.92
N TYR A 538 17.34 36.52 12.23
CA TYR A 538 18.10 36.68 13.47
C TYR A 538 17.55 37.84 14.30
N ILE A 539 17.41 37.61 15.60
CA ILE A 539 17.05 38.61 16.61
C ILE A 539 18.18 38.62 17.66
N ASP A 540 18.76 39.79 17.90
CA ASP A 540 19.90 40.01 18.82
C ASP A 540 21.10 39.08 18.56
N GLY A 541 21.29 38.71 17.29
CA GLY A 541 22.33 37.78 16.83
C GLY A 541 21.99 36.28 16.97
N ALA A 542 20.84 35.92 17.55
CA ALA A 542 20.37 34.54 17.62
C ALA A 542 19.46 34.20 16.44
N LEU A 543 19.76 33.10 15.73
CA LEU A 543 18.86 32.53 14.72
C LEU A 543 17.54 32.16 15.39
N THR A 544 16.45 32.74 14.90
CA THR A 544 15.12 32.62 15.49
C THR A 544 14.20 31.76 14.62
N ASP A 545 14.25 31.94 13.30
CA ASP A 545 13.31 31.33 12.36
C ASP A 545 13.80 31.45 10.90
N TYR A 546 13.02 30.94 9.94
CA TYR A 546 13.21 31.17 8.50
C TYR A 546 11.95 31.75 7.86
N ALA A 547 12.11 32.60 6.85
CA ALA A 547 11.01 33.13 6.05
C ALA A 547 11.22 32.81 4.57
N SER A 548 10.21 32.24 3.91
CA SER A 548 10.23 32.00 2.45
C SER A 548 10.05 33.32 1.68
N VAL A 549 10.76 33.43 0.56
CA VAL A 549 10.68 34.56 -0.38
C VAL A 549 9.80 34.16 -1.57
N GLY A 550 8.80 34.99 -1.90
CA GLY A 550 7.88 34.75 -3.01
C GLY A 550 8.53 34.92 -4.39
N GLU A 551 7.79 34.55 -5.45
CA GLU A 551 8.22 34.74 -6.85
C GLU A 551 8.49 36.20 -7.22
N ASP A 552 7.89 37.17 -6.50
CA ASP A 552 8.11 38.61 -6.67
C ASP A 552 9.33 39.15 -5.90
N GLY A 553 10.05 38.27 -5.19
CA GLY A 553 11.20 38.61 -4.35
C GLY A 553 10.84 39.19 -2.98
N SER A 554 9.55 39.29 -2.63
CA SER A 554 9.12 39.80 -1.32
C SER A 554 9.03 38.71 -0.26
N TRP A 555 9.24 39.09 1.01
CA TRP A 555 9.02 38.22 2.17
C TRP A 555 8.45 39.01 3.36
N ALA A 556 7.78 38.29 4.27
CA ALA A 556 7.30 38.83 5.54
C ALA A 556 7.47 37.82 6.67
N TYR A 557 7.92 38.28 7.84
CA TYR A 557 8.07 37.45 9.05
C TYR A 557 7.39 38.13 10.23
N ARG A 558 6.54 37.40 10.97
CA ARG A 558 5.91 37.92 12.18
C ARG A 558 6.52 37.29 13.43
N ILE A 559 6.98 38.15 14.35
CA ILE A 559 7.49 37.70 15.65
C ILE A 559 6.34 37.05 16.44
N SER A 560 6.58 35.85 16.97
CA SER A 560 5.54 35.05 17.63
C SER A 560 5.04 35.69 18.92
N TYR A 561 3.71 35.79 19.07
CA TYR A 561 3.04 36.22 20.31
C TYR A 561 3.42 35.40 21.54
N ASN A 562 3.87 34.15 21.36
CA ASN A 562 4.30 33.26 22.44
C ASN A 562 5.77 33.48 22.85
N LYS A 563 6.52 34.30 22.12
CA LYS A 563 7.89 34.74 22.42
C LYS A 563 8.05 36.25 22.07
N PRO A 564 7.30 37.15 22.73
CA PRO A 564 7.34 38.57 22.42
C PRO A 564 8.69 39.20 22.83
N LEU A 565 9.10 40.25 22.13
CA LEU A 565 10.29 41.03 22.42
C LEU A 565 10.25 41.60 23.85
N SER A 566 11.41 41.78 24.46
CA SER A 566 11.54 42.56 25.71
C SER A 566 11.41 44.06 25.44
N PRO A 567 11.09 44.89 26.45
CA PRO A 567 11.38 46.31 26.38
C PRO A 567 12.90 46.53 26.31
N GLY A 568 13.37 47.31 25.34
CA GLY A 568 14.79 47.50 25.07
C GLY A 568 15.11 47.76 23.60
N GLU A 569 16.39 47.97 23.31
CA GLU A 569 16.92 48.02 21.95
C GLU A 569 17.13 46.58 21.45
N HIS A 570 16.61 46.28 20.26
CA HIS A 570 16.66 44.97 19.61
C HIS A 570 17.25 45.10 18.20
N GLU A 571 18.14 44.17 17.81
CA GLU A 571 18.79 44.14 16.49
C GLU A 571 18.24 42.99 15.64
N PHE A 572 17.65 43.33 14.49
CA PHE A 572 17.19 42.38 13.49
C PHE A 572 18.17 42.29 12.33
N LYS A 573 18.46 41.06 11.90
CA LYS A 573 19.18 40.77 10.65
C LYS A 573 18.49 39.61 9.94
N VAL A 574 18.55 39.61 8.61
CA VAL A 574 18.21 38.43 7.82
C VAL A 574 19.42 37.98 7.00
N SER A 575 19.53 36.70 6.65
CA SER A 575 20.54 36.24 5.70
C SER A 575 20.03 35.20 4.71
N GLY A 576 20.34 35.40 3.43
CA GLY A 576 20.11 34.43 2.35
C GLY A 576 21.45 33.99 1.79
N LEU A 577 21.60 32.69 1.46
CA LEU A 577 22.80 32.10 0.86
C LEU A 577 24.14 32.31 1.63
N GLY A 578 24.08 32.81 2.87
CA GLY A 578 25.25 33.18 3.70
C GLY A 578 25.55 34.69 3.75
N ILE A 579 24.81 35.50 3.01
CA ILE A 579 24.94 36.97 2.95
C ILE A 579 23.90 37.60 3.87
N ALA A 580 24.35 38.40 4.85
CA ALA A 580 23.49 39.08 5.81
C ALA A 580 23.05 40.49 5.35
N SER A 581 21.85 40.89 5.75
CA SER A 581 21.35 42.26 5.66
C SER A 581 22.20 43.23 6.49
N GLU A 582 22.03 44.53 6.25
CA GLU A 582 22.39 45.52 7.27
C GLU A 582 21.50 45.35 8.52
N PRO A 583 21.98 45.74 9.72
CA PRO A 583 21.18 45.69 10.94
C PRO A 583 19.99 46.65 10.87
N PHE A 584 18.79 46.10 11.05
CA PHE A 584 17.60 46.88 11.33
C PHE A 584 17.41 46.92 12.85
N VAL A 585 17.55 48.08 13.48
CA VAL A 585 17.45 48.24 14.93
C VAL A 585 16.11 48.87 15.28
N LEU A 586 15.47 48.44 16.36
CA LEU A 586 14.34 49.17 16.96
C LEU A 586 14.47 49.23 18.47
N THR A 587 13.89 50.26 19.08
CA THR A 587 13.61 50.26 20.52
C THR A 587 12.17 49.84 20.76
N VAL A 588 11.95 48.73 21.43
CA VAL A 588 10.64 48.37 22.01
C VAL A 588 10.48 49.18 23.30
N GLY A 589 9.50 50.07 23.34
CA GLY A 589 9.34 51.02 24.46
C GLY A 589 8.97 50.35 25.79
N ASP A 590 9.63 50.76 26.89
CA ASP A 590 9.26 50.41 28.28
C ASP A 590 8.03 51.20 28.75
N THR A 591 7.03 51.30 27.88
CA THR A 591 5.77 52.01 28.10
C THR A 591 4.59 51.14 27.68
N GLU A 592 4.51 49.92 28.22
CA GLU A 592 3.21 49.36 28.52
C GLU A 592 2.51 50.33 29.50
N PRO A 593 1.42 51.02 29.14
CA PRO A 593 0.61 51.70 30.14
C PRO A 593 0.03 50.59 31.02
N VAL A 594 0.53 50.39 32.24
CA VAL A 594 0.21 49.20 33.04
C VAL A 594 -1.31 49.08 33.26
N LEU A 595 -1.95 48.27 32.42
CA LEU A 595 -3.40 48.22 32.28
C LEU A 595 -3.95 47.49 33.50
N LYS A 596 -4.52 48.26 34.43
CA LYS A 596 -5.16 47.70 35.63
C LYS A 596 -6.39 46.89 35.20
N PRO A 597 -6.36 45.55 35.33
CA PRO A 597 -7.50 44.73 34.92
C PRO A 597 -8.72 45.03 35.79
N VAL A 598 -9.90 45.00 35.19
CA VAL A 598 -11.17 45.24 35.86
C VAL A 598 -12.11 44.09 35.59
N ILE A 599 -12.66 43.50 36.64
CA ILE A 599 -13.80 42.58 36.58
C ILE A 599 -15.06 43.43 36.41
N GLU A 600 -15.75 43.31 35.29
CA GLU A 600 -16.92 44.14 34.98
C GLU A 600 -18.24 43.52 35.44
N SER A 601 -18.35 42.20 35.29
CA SER A 601 -19.52 41.43 35.69
C SER A 601 -19.13 39.98 35.97
N ALA A 602 -20.03 39.26 36.61
CA ALA A 602 -20.09 37.82 36.48
C ALA A 602 -21.32 37.45 35.66
N TYR A 603 -21.34 36.26 35.09
CA TYR A 603 -22.54 35.68 34.48
C TYR A 603 -22.98 34.48 35.33
N ASP A 604 -24.25 34.50 35.69
CA ASP A 604 -24.98 33.39 36.28
C ASP A 604 -25.45 32.49 35.13
N ASP A 605 -25.05 31.22 35.10
CA ASP A 605 -25.64 30.23 34.19
C ASP A 605 -26.58 29.21 34.89
N PHE A 606 -26.78 29.37 36.21
CA PHE A 606 -27.56 28.44 37.01
C PHE A 606 -29.02 28.87 37.15
N GLY A 607 -29.92 28.14 36.47
CA GLY A 607 -31.37 28.27 36.65
C GLY A 607 -32.02 29.46 35.93
N ALA A 608 -31.62 30.70 36.24
CA ALA A 608 -32.20 31.93 35.66
C ALA A 608 -31.11 32.85 35.07
N PRO A 609 -30.53 32.48 33.92
CA PRO A 609 -29.22 32.98 33.50
C PRO A 609 -29.18 34.48 33.19
N GLY A 610 -28.09 35.15 33.58
CA GLY A 610 -27.96 36.60 33.41
C GLY A 610 -26.69 37.22 34.01
N TYR A 611 -26.43 38.48 33.65
CA TYR A 611 -25.26 39.22 34.11
C TYR A 611 -25.45 39.83 35.50
N ILE A 612 -24.56 39.48 36.42
CA ILE A 612 -24.48 39.93 37.80
C ILE A 612 -23.47 41.08 37.90
N SER A 613 -23.86 42.18 38.55
CA SER A 613 -22.97 43.31 38.85
C SER A 613 -22.31 43.20 40.23
N HIS A 614 -21.29 44.01 40.48
CA HIS A 614 -20.54 44.02 41.75
C HIS A 614 -21.46 44.23 42.98
N ASN A 615 -21.33 43.36 43.98
CA ASN A 615 -22.19 43.17 45.16
C ASN A 615 -23.57 42.56 44.85
N GLY A 616 -23.71 41.90 43.69
CA GLY A 616 -24.89 41.09 43.36
C GLY A 616 -24.93 39.76 44.10
N ASN A 617 -26.15 39.20 44.16
CA ASN A 617 -26.38 37.81 44.54
C ASN A 617 -26.44 36.93 43.29
N THR A 618 -26.11 35.66 43.46
CA THR A 618 -26.21 34.58 42.46
C THR A 618 -26.53 33.28 43.17
N ASP A 619 -27.14 32.30 42.50
CA ASP A 619 -27.17 30.91 42.99
C ASP A 619 -26.28 29.93 42.22
N ASP A 620 -25.62 30.41 41.17
CA ASP A 620 -24.46 29.74 40.56
C ASP A 620 -23.29 29.67 41.57
N ARG A 621 -22.63 28.51 41.62
CA ARG A 621 -21.46 28.22 42.46
C ARG A 621 -20.15 28.20 41.67
N THR A 622 -20.23 28.32 40.36
CA THR A 622 -19.16 28.22 39.38
C THR A 622 -19.12 29.44 38.42
N PRO A 623 -19.47 30.66 38.88
CA PRO A 623 -19.82 31.78 37.99
C PRO A 623 -18.71 32.16 37.02
N LEU A 624 -19.12 32.51 35.81
CA LEU A 624 -18.23 33.00 34.76
C LEU A 624 -17.89 34.48 35.02
N LEU A 625 -16.70 34.77 35.53
CA LEU A 625 -16.21 36.13 35.67
C LEU A 625 -15.84 36.69 34.29
N GLN A 626 -16.16 37.95 34.03
CA GLN A 626 -15.81 38.66 32.80
C GLN A 626 -15.22 40.04 33.11
N GLY A 627 -14.25 40.47 32.30
CA GLY A 627 -13.63 41.76 32.48
C GLY A 627 -12.85 42.29 31.29
N LYS A 628 -12.28 43.48 31.47
CA LYS A 628 -11.46 44.15 30.47
C LYS A 628 -10.34 45.00 31.09
N GLY A 629 -9.60 45.72 30.25
CA GLY A 629 -8.51 46.59 30.69
C GLY A 629 -7.32 45.80 31.23
N ALA A 630 -7.14 44.56 30.75
CA ALA A 630 -5.94 43.79 30.93
C ALA A 630 -5.01 43.95 29.72
N GLN A 631 -3.73 43.60 29.86
CA GLN A 631 -2.78 43.63 28.75
C GLN A 631 -3.20 42.61 27.66
N PRO A 632 -3.42 43.02 26.40
CA PRO A 632 -3.87 42.13 25.33
C PRO A 632 -2.93 40.93 25.14
N TYR A 633 -3.50 39.75 24.85
CA TYR A 633 -2.79 38.46 24.77
C TYR A 633 -2.06 38.02 26.06
N GLY A 634 -2.15 38.80 27.15
CA GLY A 634 -1.54 38.48 28.43
C GLY A 634 -2.30 37.38 29.20
N GLN A 635 -1.74 37.04 30.37
CA GLN A 635 -2.35 36.12 31.32
C GLN A 635 -2.61 36.84 32.65
N LEU A 636 -3.78 36.59 33.25
CA LEU A 636 -4.17 37.07 34.57
C LEU A 636 -4.19 35.93 35.58
N GLU A 637 -3.71 36.18 36.79
CA GLU A 637 -3.98 35.32 37.94
C GLU A 637 -5.31 35.70 38.58
N VAL A 638 -6.21 34.73 38.74
CA VAL A 638 -7.54 34.94 39.34
C VAL A 638 -7.54 34.42 40.77
N TYR A 639 -8.01 35.24 41.71
CA TYR A 639 -8.07 34.97 43.15
C TYR A 639 -9.49 35.17 43.69
N ASP A 640 -9.84 34.42 44.73
CA ASP A 640 -10.91 34.75 45.68
C ASP A 640 -10.29 34.98 47.07
N GLY A 641 -10.39 36.20 47.57
CA GLY A 641 -9.65 36.65 48.76
C GLY A 641 -8.14 36.48 48.58
N ASN A 642 -7.56 35.50 49.27
CA ASN A 642 -6.14 35.11 49.15
C ASN A 642 -5.94 33.77 48.42
N THR A 643 -7.01 33.08 48.03
CA THR A 643 -6.96 31.75 47.40
C THR A 643 -6.88 31.93 45.89
N ARG A 644 -5.80 31.47 45.27
CA ARG A 644 -5.66 31.52 43.81
C ARG A 644 -6.53 30.43 43.17
N LEU A 645 -7.45 30.82 42.29
CA LEU A 645 -8.39 29.94 41.60
C LEU A 645 -7.85 29.41 40.27
N GLY A 646 -7.01 30.18 39.58
CA GLY A 646 -6.46 29.76 38.28
C GLY A 646 -5.76 30.85 37.50
N TYR A 647 -5.74 30.69 36.18
CA TYR A 647 -5.29 31.67 35.19
C TYR A 647 -6.43 31.98 34.21
N ALA A 648 -6.51 33.22 33.74
CA ALA A 648 -7.36 33.62 32.62
C ALA A 648 -6.49 34.19 31.49
N SER A 649 -6.83 33.88 30.24
CA SER A 649 -6.16 34.46 29.06
C SER A 649 -6.92 35.71 28.59
N VAL A 650 -6.17 36.69 28.09
CA VAL A 650 -6.71 37.96 27.58
C VAL A 650 -6.75 37.95 26.05
N ASP A 651 -7.81 38.47 25.45
CA ASP A 651 -7.94 38.61 24.00
C ASP A 651 -7.07 39.75 23.42
N GLY A 652 -7.03 39.86 22.10
CA GLY A 652 -6.33 40.94 21.38
C GLY A 652 -6.92 42.34 21.54
N ARG A 653 -7.88 42.54 22.44
CA ARG A 653 -8.55 43.81 22.76
C ARG A 653 -8.52 44.13 24.26
N GLY A 654 -7.86 43.31 25.07
CA GLY A 654 -7.75 43.49 26.52
C GLY A 654 -8.94 42.98 27.33
N ASN A 655 -9.87 42.22 26.71
CA ASN A 655 -10.98 41.55 27.39
C ASN A 655 -10.59 40.14 27.83
N TRP A 656 -11.22 39.62 28.87
CA TRP A 656 -10.92 38.28 29.38
C TRP A 656 -12.15 37.69 30.09
N TYR A 657 -12.15 36.37 30.24
CA TYR A 657 -13.17 35.63 30.99
C TYR A 657 -12.54 34.49 31.80
N PHE A 658 -13.20 34.09 32.89
CA PHE A 658 -12.74 33.02 33.77
C PHE A 658 -13.92 32.23 34.36
N SER A 659 -14.09 30.98 33.93
CA SER A 659 -15.03 30.04 34.56
C SER A 659 -14.45 29.53 35.88
N VAL A 660 -15.17 29.74 37.00
CA VAL A 660 -14.73 29.22 38.30
C VAL A 660 -14.96 27.70 38.36
N LYS A 661 -13.91 26.92 38.11
CA LYS A 661 -13.98 25.44 37.97
C LYS A 661 -14.17 24.64 39.27
N SER A 662 -14.50 25.28 40.39
CA SER A 662 -14.67 24.61 41.69
C SER A 662 -15.81 25.25 42.45
N GLU A 663 -16.76 24.45 42.93
CA GLU A 663 -17.92 24.95 43.67
C GLU A 663 -17.51 25.86 44.82
N LEU A 664 -17.99 27.10 44.76
CA LEU A 664 -17.89 28.06 45.84
C LEU A 664 -18.88 27.72 46.97
N ALA A 665 -18.52 28.12 48.19
CA ALA A 665 -19.40 27.98 49.33
C ALA A 665 -20.54 29.00 49.27
N ALA A 666 -21.65 28.75 49.98
CA ALA A 666 -22.66 29.78 50.16
C ALA A 666 -22.13 30.87 51.12
N GLY A 667 -22.05 32.12 50.65
CA GLY A 667 -21.48 33.25 51.38
C GLY A 667 -20.94 34.36 50.47
N GLU A 668 -20.30 35.34 51.09
CA GLU A 668 -19.63 36.46 50.40
C GLU A 668 -18.25 36.02 49.89
N HIS A 669 -18.02 36.14 48.58
CA HIS A 669 -16.77 35.86 47.89
C HIS A 669 -16.24 37.15 47.22
N ALA A 670 -14.92 37.33 47.17
CA ALA A 670 -14.30 38.60 46.85
C ALA A 670 -13.16 38.41 45.83
N PHE A 671 -13.52 38.46 44.55
CA PHE A 671 -12.60 38.16 43.46
C PHE A 671 -11.64 39.31 43.18
N THR A 672 -10.37 39.00 42.94
CA THR A 672 -9.42 39.92 42.31
C THR A 672 -8.69 39.24 41.17
N VAL A 673 -8.29 40.01 40.17
CA VAL A 673 -7.41 39.55 39.08
C VAL A 673 -6.12 40.35 39.06
N VAL A 674 -5.00 39.68 38.83
CA VAL A 674 -3.65 40.29 38.82
C VAL A 674 -3.00 40.08 37.46
N GLY A 675 -2.62 41.19 36.81
CA GLY A 675 -1.89 41.19 35.54
C GLY A 675 -0.66 42.10 35.66
N ALA A 676 0.49 41.67 35.14
CA ALA A 676 1.76 42.40 35.24
C ALA A 676 2.12 42.91 36.67
N GLY A 677 1.69 42.17 37.71
CA GLY A 677 1.89 42.55 39.12
C GLY A 677 0.90 43.60 39.67
N VAL A 678 -0.05 44.09 38.87
CA VAL A 678 -1.11 45.02 39.29
C VAL A 678 -2.44 44.29 39.45
N ALA A 679 -3.06 44.45 40.63
CA ALA A 679 -4.34 43.87 40.98
C ALA A 679 -5.52 44.78 40.58
N SER A 680 -6.65 44.15 40.24
CA SER A 680 -7.96 44.80 40.13
C SER A 680 -8.44 45.35 41.48
N ASP A 681 -9.51 46.15 41.45
CA ASP A 681 -10.34 46.30 42.65
C ASP A 681 -11.14 44.99 42.89
N ALA A 682 -11.58 44.76 44.14
CA ALA A 682 -12.23 43.51 44.51
C ALA A 682 -13.70 43.46 44.05
N PHE A 683 -14.02 42.49 43.19
CA PHE A 683 -15.38 42.23 42.73
C PHE A 683 -16.06 41.25 43.69
N VAL A 684 -16.85 41.79 44.61
CA VAL A 684 -17.65 40.99 45.56
C VAL A 684 -18.89 40.40 44.88
N LEU A 685 -19.15 39.12 45.14
CA LEU A 685 -20.44 38.43 44.93
C LEU A 685 -20.89 37.78 46.23
N ASN A 686 -22.20 37.54 46.37
CA ASN A 686 -22.76 36.74 47.45
C ASN A 686 -23.45 35.50 46.87
N ILE A 687 -22.79 34.35 46.99
CA ILE A 687 -23.26 33.03 46.55
C ILE A 687 -24.37 32.58 47.49
N THR A 688 -25.58 32.41 46.97
CA THR A 688 -26.75 32.02 47.75
C THR A 688 -27.02 30.52 47.64
N ALA A 689 -27.97 30.01 48.43
CA ALA A 689 -28.40 28.62 48.31
C ALA A 689 -29.46 28.53 47.19
N PRO A 690 -29.30 27.64 46.20
CA PRO A 690 -30.09 27.70 44.98
C PRO A 690 -31.60 27.57 45.17
N GLY A 691 -32.32 28.39 44.42
CA GLY A 691 -33.76 28.26 44.24
C GLY A 691 -34.09 26.99 43.46
N PRO A 692 -35.19 26.29 43.77
CA PRO A 692 -35.68 25.25 42.89
C PRO A 692 -36.24 25.90 41.62
N ALA A 693 -35.49 25.80 40.52
CA ALA A 693 -35.90 26.29 39.20
C ALA A 693 -37.24 25.67 38.77
N LYS A 694 -38.08 26.46 38.08
CA LYS A 694 -39.38 25.99 37.58
C LYS A 694 -39.21 25.38 36.18
N PRO A 695 -39.34 24.05 36.02
CA PRO A 695 -39.26 23.43 34.70
C PRO A 695 -40.46 23.83 33.83
N VAL A 696 -40.24 23.86 32.52
CA VAL A 696 -41.22 24.19 31.48
C VAL A 696 -41.14 23.12 30.39
N ILE A 697 -42.30 22.69 29.89
CA ILE A 697 -42.44 21.86 28.67
C ILE A 697 -42.67 22.84 27.51
N GLU A 698 -41.88 22.76 26.45
CA GLU A 698 -41.92 23.72 25.33
C GLU A 698 -42.61 23.17 24.08
N SER A 699 -42.36 21.89 23.79
CA SER A 699 -42.85 21.18 22.62
C SER A 699 -43.13 19.71 22.96
N ALA A 700 -43.88 19.06 22.08
CA ALA A 700 -43.73 17.64 21.83
C ALA A 700 -43.17 17.43 20.42
N TYR A 701 -42.49 16.32 20.19
CA TYR A 701 -42.16 15.82 18.86
C TYR A 701 -43.06 14.62 18.55
N ASP A 702 -43.69 14.67 17.40
CA ASP A 702 -44.44 13.60 16.77
C ASP A 702 -43.49 12.89 15.80
N ASP A 703 -43.29 11.57 15.95
CA ASP A 703 -42.50 10.76 15.01
C ASP A 703 -43.34 9.82 14.12
N PHE A 704 -44.67 9.85 14.24
CA PHE A 704 -45.58 8.90 13.63
C PHE A 704 -46.35 9.51 12.44
N GLY A 705 -46.16 8.97 11.25
CA GLY A 705 -46.92 9.37 10.06
C GLY A 705 -46.39 10.64 9.38
N VAL A 706 -46.56 11.82 9.99
CA VAL A 706 -46.04 13.11 9.46
C VAL A 706 -45.24 13.82 10.55
N SER A 707 -43.98 13.40 10.69
CA SER A 707 -43.11 13.78 11.80
C SER A 707 -42.88 15.29 11.92
N GLY A 708 -42.87 15.82 13.14
CA GLY A 708 -42.64 17.25 13.40
C GLY A 708 -42.93 17.71 14.83
N TYR A 709 -42.63 18.98 15.12
CA TYR A 709 -42.87 19.57 16.44
C TYR A 709 -44.32 20.05 16.61
N VAL A 710 -44.97 19.53 17.65
CA VAL A 710 -46.34 19.85 18.05
C VAL A 710 -46.32 20.79 19.25
N SER A 711 -47.00 21.93 19.10
CA SER A 711 -47.08 22.97 20.12
C SER A 711 -48.22 22.75 21.11
N HIS A 712 -48.23 23.51 22.21
CA HIS A 712 -49.24 23.42 23.25
C HIS A 712 -50.68 23.61 22.71
N ASN A 713 -51.56 22.64 22.97
CA ASN A 713 -52.92 22.47 22.43
C ASN A 713 -52.97 22.03 20.95
N GLY A 714 -51.87 21.50 20.42
CA GLY A 714 -51.83 20.84 19.11
C GLY A 714 -52.45 19.43 19.10
N ASN A 715 -52.70 18.94 17.90
CA ASN A 715 -53.02 17.53 17.63
C ASN A 715 -51.76 16.78 17.19
N THR A 716 -51.76 15.47 17.39
CA THR A 716 -50.72 14.50 17.00
C THR A 716 -51.39 13.14 16.86
N ASP A 717 -51.04 12.31 15.87
CA ASP A 717 -51.48 10.91 15.81
C ASP A 717 -50.44 9.89 16.30
N ASP A 718 -49.24 10.36 16.65
CA ASP A 718 -48.34 9.67 17.57
C ASP A 718 -48.98 9.46 18.95
N ARG A 719 -48.85 8.23 19.47
CA ARG A 719 -49.37 7.80 20.78
C ARG A 719 -48.25 7.61 21.82
N THR A 720 -47.02 7.92 21.45
CA THR A 720 -45.78 7.80 22.21
C THR A 720 -44.91 9.09 22.23
N PRO A 721 -45.47 10.31 22.01
CA PRO A 721 -44.70 11.50 21.66
C PRO A 721 -43.63 11.89 22.68
N ARG A 722 -42.50 12.36 22.16
CA ARG A 722 -41.37 12.87 22.95
C ARG A 722 -41.67 14.27 23.44
N LEU A 723 -41.75 14.47 24.75
CA LEU A 723 -41.89 15.78 25.37
C LEU A 723 -40.51 16.43 25.54
N GLU A 724 -40.38 17.72 25.26
CA GLU A 724 -39.12 18.46 25.44
C GLU A 724 -39.32 19.72 26.28
N GLY A 725 -38.26 20.15 26.98
CA GLY A 725 -38.33 21.32 27.81
C GLY A 725 -37.02 21.77 28.46
N LYS A 726 -37.12 22.82 29.27
CA LYS A 726 -35.98 23.44 29.97
C LYS A 726 -36.36 23.99 31.35
N GLY A 727 -35.42 24.68 32.01
CA GLY A 727 -35.63 25.30 33.32
C GLY A 727 -35.68 24.30 34.48
N ALA A 728 -35.18 23.07 34.27
CA ALA A 728 -34.89 22.14 35.35
C ALA A 728 -33.61 22.56 36.09
N GLN A 729 -33.35 21.96 37.25
CA GLN A 729 -32.01 22.04 37.83
C GLN A 729 -31.03 21.24 36.95
N PRO A 730 -29.82 21.75 36.63
CA PRO A 730 -28.81 20.99 35.89
C PRO A 730 -28.52 19.62 36.50
N HIS A 731 -28.47 18.57 35.68
CA HIS A 731 -28.39 17.15 36.09
C HIS A 731 -29.51 16.68 37.04
N GLY A 732 -30.55 17.49 37.25
CA GLY A 732 -31.67 17.21 38.12
C GLY A 732 -32.67 16.24 37.51
N GLN A 733 -33.25 15.40 38.37
CA GLN A 733 -34.31 14.47 37.98
C GLN A 733 -35.67 15.18 37.96
N LEU A 734 -36.46 14.95 36.91
CA LEU A 734 -37.85 15.40 36.80
C LEU A 734 -38.80 14.20 36.91
N GLU A 735 -39.89 14.34 37.66
CA GLU A 735 -41.02 13.41 37.60
C GLU A 735 -42.01 13.89 36.53
N VAL A 736 -42.30 13.04 35.53
CA VAL A 736 -43.20 13.37 34.40
C VAL A 736 -44.58 12.76 34.63
N TYR A 737 -45.62 13.60 34.52
CA TYR A 737 -47.01 13.24 34.77
C TYR A 737 -47.92 13.56 33.58
N ASP A 738 -48.94 12.74 33.37
CA ASP A 738 -50.16 13.09 32.62
C ASP A 738 -51.35 13.13 33.58
N GLY A 739 -51.99 14.30 33.69
CA GLY A 739 -53.13 14.58 34.58
C GLY A 739 -52.81 14.42 36.06
N SER A 740 -52.83 13.17 36.54
CA SER A 740 -52.40 12.74 37.88
C SER A 740 -51.63 11.41 37.91
N THR A 741 -51.44 10.78 36.75
CA THR A 741 -50.67 9.55 36.56
C THR A 741 -49.22 9.91 36.29
N ARG A 742 -48.27 9.34 37.03
CA ARG A 742 -46.84 9.52 36.71
C ARG A 742 -46.43 8.55 35.61
N LEU A 743 -45.95 9.07 34.48
CA LEU A 743 -45.48 8.29 33.33
C LEU A 743 -44.06 7.78 33.56
N GLY A 744 -43.20 8.60 34.17
CA GLY A 744 -41.82 8.21 34.43
C GLY A 744 -40.96 9.32 35.00
N TYR A 745 -39.67 9.25 34.67
CA TYR A 745 -38.64 10.19 35.09
C TYR A 745 -37.82 10.64 33.88
N ALA A 746 -37.51 11.94 33.82
CA ALA A 746 -36.49 12.50 32.93
C ALA A 746 -35.29 12.98 33.77
N THR A 747 -34.16 13.24 33.12
CA THR A 747 -32.98 13.87 33.74
C THR A 747 -32.56 15.03 32.87
N ALA A 748 -32.20 16.16 33.48
CA ALA A 748 -31.70 17.32 32.74
C ALA A 748 -30.23 17.19 32.35
N ASP A 749 -29.83 17.89 31.28
CA ASP A 749 -28.43 18.11 30.93
C ASP A 749 -27.75 19.11 31.91
N GLY A 750 -26.49 19.46 31.63
CA GLY A 750 -25.74 20.45 32.42
C GLY A 750 -26.23 21.90 32.26
N ARG A 751 -27.28 22.15 31.47
CA ARG A 751 -27.88 23.47 31.19
C ARG A 751 -29.36 23.55 31.61
N GLY A 752 -29.91 22.48 32.18
CA GLY A 752 -31.31 22.40 32.61
C GLY A 752 -32.32 22.06 31.51
N ASN A 753 -31.86 21.66 30.31
CA ASN A 753 -32.70 21.13 29.23
C ASN A 753 -32.98 19.64 29.48
N TRP A 754 -34.13 19.13 29.05
CA TRP A 754 -34.53 17.74 29.24
C TRP A 754 -35.51 17.29 28.14
N TYR A 755 -35.56 15.98 27.88
CA TYR A 755 -36.60 15.35 27.07
C TYR A 755 -37.17 14.11 27.79
N PHE A 756 -38.33 13.64 27.35
CA PHE A 756 -38.98 12.44 27.87
C PHE A 756 -39.82 11.76 26.78
N ASP A 757 -39.39 10.59 26.33
CA ASP A 757 -40.11 9.77 25.36
C ASP A 757 -41.21 8.96 26.07
N VAL A 758 -42.45 8.98 25.56
CA VAL A 758 -43.62 8.35 26.23
C VAL A 758 -43.71 6.83 25.94
N VAL A 759 -42.55 6.19 25.72
CA VAL A 759 -42.37 4.81 25.22
C VAL A 759 -42.82 3.68 26.17
N LYS A 760 -43.25 3.96 27.40
CA LYS A 760 -43.64 2.94 28.40
C LYS A 760 -45.15 2.87 28.67
N SER A 761 -45.94 3.71 28.02
CA SER A 761 -47.40 3.70 28.13
C SER A 761 -47.99 4.46 26.95
N GLU A 762 -48.47 3.74 25.92
CA GLU A 762 -49.22 4.37 24.84
C GLU A 762 -50.35 5.25 25.39
N LEU A 763 -50.43 6.47 24.90
CA LEU A 763 -51.50 7.40 25.24
C LEU A 763 -52.82 6.95 24.60
N ALA A 764 -53.93 7.31 25.22
CA ALA A 764 -55.25 7.06 24.64
C ALA A 764 -55.55 8.11 23.57
N VAL A 765 -56.47 7.81 22.64
CA VAL A 765 -57.02 8.85 21.75
C VAL A 765 -57.87 9.80 22.59
N GLY A 766 -57.49 11.08 22.63
CA GLY A 766 -58.13 12.14 23.41
C GLY A 766 -57.16 13.21 23.95
N GLU A 767 -57.70 14.11 24.78
CA GLU A 767 -56.96 15.19 25.43
C GLU A 767 -56.11 14.66 26.61
N HIS A 768 -54.79 14.87 26.53
CA HIS A 768 -53.80 14.55 27.57
C HIS A 768 -53.17 15.85 28.10
N THR A 769 -52.80 15.88 29.39
CA THR A 769 -52.37 17.11 30.10
C THR A 769 -51.10 16.87 30.91
N PHE A 770 -49.95 17.14 30.29
CA PHE A 770 -48.65 16.87 30.86
C PHE A 770 -48.20 17.94 31.87
N LYS A 771 -47.46 17.49 32.87
CA LYS A 771 -46.72 18.33 33.84
C LYS A 771 -45.41 17.64 34.22
N VAL A 772 -44.39 18.43 34.52
CA VAL A 772 -43.15 17.95 35.11
C VAL A 772 -42.92 18.56 36.49
N VAL A 773 -42.33 17.79 37.40
CA VAL A 773 -41.96 18.22 38.74
C VAL A 773 -40.46 18.03 38.96
N SER A 774 -39.73 19.11 39.21
CA SER A 774 -38.30 19.09 39.57
C SER A 774 -38.13 19.71 40.96
N ALA A 775 -37.39 19.05 41.86
CA ALA A 775 -37.14 19.51 43.24
C ALA A 775 -38.40 19.94 44.04
N GLY A 776 -39.59 19.41 43.70
CA GLY A 776 -40.88 19.78 44.31
C GLY A 776 -41.58 21.00 43.69
N VAL A 777 -41.00 21.64 42.67
CA VAL A 777 -41.64 22.69 41.87
C VAL A 777 -42.25 22.09 40.60
N THR A 778 -43.50 22.44 40.32
CA THR A 778 -44.28 21.94 39.17
C THR A 778 -44.26 22.93 38.01
N SER A 779 -44.19 22.44 36.79
CA SER A 779 -44.39 23.20 35.56
C SER A 779 -45.81 23.78 35.44
N ASP A 780 -46.02 24.66 34.46
CA ASP A 780 -47.37 24.86 33.92
C ASP A 780 -47.81 23.62 33.11
N ALA A 781 -49.10 23.53 32.79
CA ALA A 781 -49.67 22.36 32.12
C ALA A 781 -49.53 22.44 30.60
N PHE A 782 -49.00 21.39 29.97
CA PHE A 782 -48.88 21.26 28.52
C PHE A 782 -49.92 20.26 28.02
N VAL A 783 -50.94 20.76 27.32
CA VAL A 783 -52.00 19.93 26.72
C VAL A 783 -51.61 19.49 25.30
N LEU A 784 -51.88 18.23 24.96
CA LEU A 784 -51.95 17.69 23.60
C LEU A 784 -53.30 17.00 23.41
N ASN A 785 -53.76 16.89 22.16
CA ASN A 785 -54.91 16.06 21.80
C ASN A 785 -54.46 14.95 20.83
N ILE A 786 -54.33 13.74 21.37
CA ILE A 786 -53.92 12.55 20.62
C ILE A 786 -55.08 12.12 19.73
N THR A 787 -54.91 12.21 18.42
CA THR A 787 -55.89 11.76 17.43
C THR A 787 -55.73 10.26 17.13
N ALA A 788 -56.71 9.66 16.45
CA ALA A 788 -56.53 8.32 15.91
C ALA A 788 -55.65 8.40 14.64
N PRO A 789 -54.74 7.44 14.41
CA PRO A 789 -53.95 7.34 13.19
C PRO A 789 -54.76 7.48 11.90
N ASP A 790 -54.46 8.49 11.09
CA ASP A 790 -55.07 8.68 9.76
C ASP A 790 -54.25 7.92 8.68
N SER A 791 -53.82 6.70 9.04
CA SER A 791 -53.06 5.79 8.18
C SER A 791 -53.98 4.87 7.37
N PRO A 792 -53.81 4.76 6.04
CA PRO A 792 -54.43 3.67 5.28
C PRO A 792 -53.81 2.33 5.73
N LYS A 793 -54.63 1.29 5.87
CA LYS A 793 -54.11 -0.06 6.14
C LYS A 793 -53.22 -0.54 4.98
N PRO A 794 -52.13 -1.28 5.24
CA PRO A 794 -51.54 -2.13 4.21
C PRO A 794 -52.54 -3.25 3.82
N VAL A 795 -52.44 -3.75 2.59
CA VAL A 795 -53.30 -4.81 2.05
C VAL A 795 -52.49 -5.87 1.33
N ILE A 796 -53.02 -7.09 1.33
CA ILE A 796 -52.56 -8.21 0.49
C ILE A 796 -53.61 -8.33 -0.62
N ASP A 797 -53.21 -8.12 -1.87
CA ASP A 797 -54.12 -8.09 -3.02
C ASP A 797 -54.26 -9.49 -3.65
N LEU A 798 -53.18 -10.26 -3.71
CA LEU A 798 -53.15 -11.65 -4.20
C LEU A 798 -52.01 -12.48 -3.57
N ALA A 799 -52.12 -13.79 -3.73
CA ALA A 799 -50.99 -14.71 -3.67
C ALA A 799 -50.70 -15.21 -5.09
N PHE A 800 -49.44 -15.40 -5.45
CA PHE A 800 -49.02 -16.05 -6.70
C PHE A 800 -48.53 -17.46 -6.40
N ASP A 801 -49.16 -18.42 -7.07
CA ASP A 801 -48.79 -19.83 -7.11
C ASP A 801 -47.67 -20.01 -8.12
N ASN A 802 -46.52 -20.57 -7.70
CA ASN A 802 -45.40 -20.91 -8.59
C ASN A 802 -45.16 -22.43 -8.72
N PHE A 803 -46.08 -23.28 -8.24
CA PHE A 803 -45.88 -24.72 -8.12
C PHE A 803 -46.83 -25.48 -9.05
N GLY A 804 -46.30 -26.12 -10.08
CA GLY A 804 -47.10 -26.78 -11.12
C GLY A 804 -47.81 -25.76 -12.03
N ALA A 805 -49.09 -25.50 -11.79
CA ALA A 805 -49.94 -24.71 -12.69
C ALA A 805 -49.96 -23.20 -12.33
N ALA A 806 -48.80 -22.55 -12.42
CA ALA A 806 -48.54 -21.21 -11.90
C ALA A 806 -49.56 -20.12 -12.31
N GLY A 807 -49.92 -19.24 -11.37
CA GLY A 807 -50.87 -18.14 -11.60
C GLY A 807 -51.38 -17.43 -10.34
N ASP A 808 -52.22 -16.40 -10.55
CA ASP A 808 -52.79 -15.57 -9.47
C ASP A 808 -53.88 -16.31 -8.69
N VAL A 809 -53.69 -16.43 -7.38
CA VAL A 809 -54.66 -16.98 -6.42
C VAL A 809 -55.23 -15.86 -5.56
N SER A 810 -56.54 -15.64 -5.68
CA SER A 810 -57.27 -14.61 -4.93
C SER A 810 -57.65 -15.05 -3.52
N HIS A 811 -58.04 -14.10 -2.67
CA HIS A 811 -58.44 -14.34 -1.28
C HIS A 811 -59.57 -15.39 -1.14
N ASN A 812 -59.36 -16.39 -0.27
CA ASN A 812 -60.13 -17.63 -0.10
C ASN A 812 -59.97 -18.65 -1.26
N GLY A 813 -58.97 -18.48 -2.11
CA GLY A 813 -58.54 -19.48 -3.07
C GLY A 813 -57.80 -20.66 -2.43
N SER A 814 -57.38 -21.60 -3.26
CA SER A 814 -56.56 -22.75 -2.89
C SER A 814 -55.41 -22.91 -3.87
N THR A 815 -54.28 -23.38 -3.36
CA THR A 815 -53.02 -23.61 -4.09
C THR A 815 -52.34 -24.85 -3.52
N ASP A 816 -51.63 -25.61 -4.35
CA ASP A 816 -50.69 -26.63 -3.88
C ASP A 816 -49.23 -26.14 -3.76
N ASP A 817 -48.96 -24.88 -4.12
CA ASP A 817 -47.76 -24.18 -3.69
C ASP A 817 -47.74 -24.02 -2.16
N ARG A 818 -46.71 -24.58 -1.54
CA ARG A 818 -46.49 -24.49 -0.09
C ARG A 818 -45.59 -23.32 0.30
N THR A 819 -45.10 -22.58 -0.68
CA THR A 819 -44.16 -21.45 -0.59
C THR A 819 -44.63 -20.24 -1.44
N PRO A 820 -45.93 -19.87 -1.41
CA PRO A 820 -46.48 -18.88 -2.33
C PRO A 820 -45.86 -17.49 -2.14
N GLN A 821 -45.86 -16.69 -3.21
CA GLN A 821 -45.50 -15.28 -3.13
C GLN A 821 -46.74 -14.45 -2.80
N LEU A 822 -46.70 -13.68 -1.71
CA LEU A 822 -47.74 -12.69 -1.41
C LEU A 822 -47.40 -11.36 -2.09
N GLN A 823 -48.41 -10.63 -2.57
CA GLN A 823 -48.26 -9.30 -3.16
C GLN A 823 -49.36 -8.35 -2.65
N GLY A 824 -49.08 -7.04 -2.62
CA GLY A 824 -50.13 -6.05 -2.41
C GLY A 824 -49.64 -4.60 -2.32
N LYS A 825 -50.47 -3.75 -1.72
CA LYS A 825 -50.17 -2.32 -1.47
C LYS A 825 -49.82 -2.03 0.00
N GLY A 826 -48.83 -1.16 0.20
CA GLY A 826 -48.39 -0.68 1.52
C GLY A 826 -49.18 0.52 2.01
N ALA A 827 -49.04 0.84 3.31
CA ALA A 827 -49.62 2.04 3.92
C ALA A 827 -48.95 3.33 3.42
N GLN A 828 -47.62 3.29 3.28
CA GLN A 828 -46.77 4.36 2.76
C GLN A 828 -45.62 3.74 1.95
N PRO A 829 -45.05 4.42 0.94
CA PRO A 829 -43.81 4.01 0.29
C PRO A 829 -42.65 3.86 1.29
N PHE A 830 -41.69 2.98 0.99
CA PHE A 830 -40.51 2.66 1.81
C PHE A 830 -40.79 2.08 3.20
N ALA A 831 -42.05 1.89 3.59
CA ALA A 831 -42.42 1.32 4.88
C ALA A 831 -41.96 -0.15 5.02
N LEU A 832 -41.57 -0.52 6.24
CA LEU A 832 -41.30 -1.91 6.63
C LEU A 832 -42.60 -2.60 7.03
N LEU A 833 -42.91 -3.73 6.40
CA LEU A 833 -44.04 -4.59 6.73
C LEU A 833 -43.55 -5.85 7.46
N GLU A 834 -44.16 -6.17 8.59
CA GLU A 834 -44.04 -7.50 9.19
C GLU A 834 -45.09 -8.43 8.59
N VAL A 835 -44.67 -9.59 8.06
CA VAL A 835 -45.57 -10.57 7.42
C VAL A 835 -45.81 -11.74 8.37
N TYR A 836 -47.09 -12.06 8.61
CA TYR A 836 -47.55 -13.10 9.51
C TYR A 836 -48.44 -14.12 8.81
N ASP A 837 -48.45 -15.36 9.32
CA ASP A 837 -49.52 -16.34 9.15
C ASP A 837 -50.12 -16.65 10.52
N GLY A 838 -51.39 -16.28 10.73
CA GLY A 838 -52.05 -16.33 12.03
C GLY A 838 -51.31 -15.50 13.08
N ASN A 839 -50.56 -16.16 13.97
CA ASN A 839 -49.73 -15.54 15.01
C ASN A 839 -48.21 -15.72 14.75
N THR A 840 -47.82 -16.39 13.66
CA THR A 840 -46.43 -16.74 13.36
C THR A 840 -45.87 -15.74 12.36
N ARG A 841 -44.85 -14.95 12.76
CA ARG A 841 -44.16 -14.05 11.84
C ARG A 841 -43.31 -14.87 10.86
N LEU A 842 -43.59 -14.72 9.57
CA LEU A 842 -42.87 -15.38 8.47
C LEU A 842 -41.62 -14.59 8.06
N GLY A 843 -41.66 -13.27 8.17
CA GLY A 843 -40.55 -12.40 7.81
C GLY A 843 -40.94 -10.94 7.67
N TYR A 844 -40.18 -10.23 6.83
CA TYR A 844 -40.33 -8.82 6.54
C TYR A 844 -40.43 -8.58 5.02
N ALA A 845 -41.16 -7.54 4.63
CA ALA A 845 -41.17 -7.00 3.28
C ALA A 845 -41.03 -5.46 3.32
N TYR A 846 -40.54 -4.87 2.24
CA TYR A 846 -40.48 -3.41 2.08
C TYR A 846 -41.49 -2.96 1.03
N VAL A 847 -42.07 -1.78 1.25
CA VAL A 847 -42.91 -1.11 0.25
C VAL A 847 -42.03 -0.30 -0.71
N GLU A 848 -42.21 -0.50 -2.01
CA GLU A 848 -41.55 0.28 -3.07
C GLU A 848 -41.99 1.75 -3.08
N GLU A 849 -41.27 2.61 -3.81
CA GLU A 849 -41.73 3.96 -4.18
C GLU A 849 -43.13 3.93 -4.85
N SER A 850 -43.42 2.86 -5.61
CA SER A 850 -44.70 2.60 -6.29
C SER A 850 -45.88 2.31 -5.33
N GLY A 851 -45.60 2.14 -4.04
CA GLY A 851 -46.53 1.66 -3.02
C GLY A 851 -46.84 0.15 -3.10
N ASN A 852 -46.26 -0.60 -4.05
CA ASN A 852 -46.33 -2.07 -4.08
C ASN A 852 -45.43 -2.69 -2.99
N TRP A 853 -45.68 -3.94 -2.65
CA TRP A 853 -44.72 -4.83 -1.98
C TRP A 853 -44.94 -6.28 -2.45
N SER A 854 -43.92 -7.12 -2.28
CA SER A 854 -44.02 -8.57 -2.46
C SER A 854 -43.26 -9.33 -1.37
N PHE A 855 -43.62 -10.59 -1.12
CA PHE A 855 -42.99 -11.45 -0.12
C PHE A 855 -43.05 -12.93 -0.50
N ASN A 856 -41.89 -13.56 -0.68
CA ASN A 856 -41.80 -15.02 -0.91
C ASN A 856 -41.85 -15.77 0.43
N VAL A 857 -42.82 -16.68 0.62
CA VAL A 857 -42.90 -17.51 1.82
C VAL A 857 -41.79 -18.58 1.80
N LYS A 858 -40.67 -18.30 2.47
CA LYS A 858 -39.44 -19.12 2.42
C LYS A 858 -39.52 -20.51 3.09
N SER A 859 -40.60 -20.81 3.81
CA SER A 859 -40.76 -22.06 4.58
C SER A 859 -42.05 -22.75 4.17
N ALA A 860 -41.95 -24.02 3.76
CA ALA A 860 -43.10 -24.80 3.29
C ALA A 860 -44.22 -24.89 4.34
N LEU A 861 -45.35 -24.25 4.05
CA LEU A 861 -46.54 -24.18 4.88
C LEU A 861 -47.15 -25.57 5.12
N ALA A 862 -48.03 -25.67 6.11
CA ALA A 862 -48.79 -26.89 6.38
C ALA A 862 -49.90 -27.08 5.32
N ILE A 863 -50.52 -28.26 5.31
CA ILE A 863 -51.71 -28.49 4.49
C ILE A 863 -52.94 -28.05 5.30
N GLY A 864 -53.70 -27.08 4.81
CA GLY A 864 -54.86 -26.52 5.49
C GLY A 864 -55.12 -25.04 5.18
N GLU A 865 -56.00 -24.43 5.96
CA GLU A 865 -56.32 -23.01 5.89
C GLU A 865 -55.24 -22.19 6.60
N HIS A 866 -54.56 -21.33 5.84
CA HIS A 866 -53.59 -20.34 6.31
C HIS A 866 -54.19 -18.94 6.20
N ALA A 867 -53.78 -18.01 7.07
CA ALA A 867 -54.45 -16.72 7.24
C ALA A 867 -53.41 -15.61 7.41
N PHE A 868 -52.99 -15.02 6.30
CA PHE A 868 -51.90 -14.05 6.29
C PHE A 868 -52.37 -12.65 6.70
N THR A 869 -51.51 -11.94 7.41
CA THR A 869 -51.65 -10.49 7.66
C THR A 869 -50.31 -9.80 7.47
N VAL A 870 -50.36 -8.54 7.03
CA VAL A 870 -49.20 -7.65 7.03
C VAL A 870 -49.43 -6.50 8.00
N VAL A 871 -48.39 -6.14 8.76
CA VAL A 871 -48.45 -5.12 9.81
C VAL A 871 -47.47 -4.00 9.49
N SER A 872 -47.97 -2.75 9.47
CA SER A 872 -47.19 -1.52 9.28
C SER A 872 -47.47 -0.58 10.44
N GLY A 873 -46.46 -0.15 11.19
CA GLY A 873 -46.64 0.77 12.33
C GLY A 873 -47.64 0.28 13.39
N GLY A 874 -47.72 -1.04 13.61
CA GLY A 874 -48.71 -1.68 14.49
C GLY A 874 -50.12 -1.83 13.89
N VAL A 875 -50.39 -1.27 12.72
CA VAL A 875 -51.67 -1.40 11.99
C VAL A 875 -51.63 -2.63 11.09
N ALA A 876 -52.48 -3.61 11.39
CA ALA A 876 -52.64 -4.83 10.59
C ALA A 876 -53.61 -4.66 9.41
N SER A 877 -53.28 -5.31 8.29
CA SER A 877 -54.20 -5.57 7.18
C SER A 877 -55.44 -6.33 7.64
N ASP A 878 -56.44 -6.42 6.76
CA ASP A 878 -57.42 -7.50 6.89
C ASP A 878 -56.77 -8.83 6.46
N ALA A 879 -57.30 -9.97 6.92
CA ALA A 879 -56.62 -11.26 6.79
C ALA A 879 -56.85 -11.92 5.41
N PHE A 880 -55.76 -12.18 4.69
CA PHE A 880 -55.77 -12.91 3.43
C PHE A 880 -55.74 -14.41 3.71
N VAL A 881 -56.93 -15.03 3.74
CA VAL A 881 -57.08 -16.49 3.86
C VAL A 881 -56.71 -17.17 2.52
N LEU A 882 -55.95 -18.25 2.62
CA LEU A 882 -55.52 -19.11 1.51
C LEU A 882 -55.54 -20.58 1.99
N ASN A 883 -56.16 -21.49 1.24
CA ASN A 883 -56.17 -22.92 1.60
C ASN A 883 -55.06 -23.67 0.85
N ILE A 884 -53.96 -23.96 1.54
CA ILE A 884 -52.87 -24.81 1.03
C ILE A 884 -53.37 -26.26 0.92
N THR A 885 -53.55 -26.75 -0.30
CA THR A 885 -53.85 -28.15 -0.59
C THR A 885 -52.58 -28.99 -0.62
N ALA A 886 -52.70 -30.30 -0.37
CA ALA A 886 -51.63 -31.20 -0.75
C ALA A 886 -51.54 -31.24 -2.29
N PRO A 887 -50.33 -31.28 -2.88
CA PRO A 887 -50.16 -31.46 -4.32
C PRO A 887 -50.97 -32.62 -4.89
N ASP A 888 -51.36 -32.54 -6.18
CA ASP A 888 -52.09 -33.62 -6.86
C ASP A 888 -51.19 -34.82 -7.19
N THR A 889 -50.80 -35.49 -6.10
CA THR A 889 -49.90 -36.65 -6.03
C THR A 889 -50.50 -37.94 -6.59
N ALA A 890 -51.60 -37.86 -7.35
CA ALA A 890 -52.20 -38.99 -8.05
C ALA A 890 -51.34 -39.51 -9.22
N LYS A 891 -50.35 -38.73 -9.66
CA LYS A 891 -49.25 -39.11 -10.57
C LYS A 891 -47.96 -38.39 -10.13
N PRO A 892 -46.77 -38.84 -10.56
CA PRO A 892 -45.61 -37.97 -10.64
C PRO A 892 -45.74 -37.03 -11.85
N VAL A 893 -45.14 -35.84 -11.77
CA VAL A 893 -45.20 -34.78 -12.80
C VAL A 893 -43.80 -34.15 -12.95
N ILE A 894 -43.46 -33.69 -14.16
CA ILE A 894 -42.31 -32.83 -14.44
C ILE A 894 -42.86 -31.41 -14.58
N ASP A 895 -42.36 -30.47 -13.76
CA ASP A 895 -42.84 -29.09 -13.75
C ASP A 895 -41.97 -28.19 -14.65
N SER A 896 -40.64 -28.37 -14.57
CA SER A 896 -39.67 -27.59 -15.34
C SER A 896 -38.36 -28.34 -15.54
N ALA A 897 -37.57 -27.86 -16.50
CA ALA A 897 -36.13 -28.00 -16.46
C ALA A 897 -35.51 -26.67 -15.98
N TYR A 898 -34.26 -26.69 -15.55
CA TYR A 898 -33.48 -25.48 -15.31
C TYR A 898 -32.18 -25.59 -16.11
N ASP A 899 -31.90 -24.53 -16.87
CA ASP A 899 -30.68 -24.31 -17.60
C ASP A 899 -29.64 -23.74 -16.63
N ASP A 900 -28.59 -24.51 -16.32
CA ASP A 900 -27.37 -24.02 -15.66
C ASP A 900 -26.17 -23.84 -16.62
N PHE A 901 -26.44 -23.79 -17.92
CA PHE A 901 -25.51 -23.42 -18.98
C PHE A 901 -25.94 -22.09 -19.65
N GLY A 902 -25.02 -21.44 -20.37
CA GLY A 902 -25.32 -20.31 -21.27
C GLY A 902 -26.32 -19.28 -20.70
N ALA A 903 -27.52 -19.25 -21.29
CA ALA A 903 -28.60 -18.34 -20.89
C ALA A 903 -29.45 -18.88 -19.73
N THR A 904 -28.84 -19.00 -18.54
CA THR A 904 -29.44 -19.70 -17.38
C THR A 904 -30.88 -19.29 -17.03
N GLY A 905 -31.73 -20.25 -16.69
CA GLY A 905 -33.16 -19.98 -16.43
C GLY A 905 -34.05 -21.21 -16.31
N TYR A 906 -35.31 -21.02 -15.87
CA TYR A 906 -36.30 -22.10 -15.82
C TYR A 906 -36.99 -22.29 -17.17
N ILE A 907 -36.97 -23.52 -17.67
CA ILE A 907 -37.50 -23.94 -18.96
C ILE A 907 -38.82 -24.69 -18.73
N GLY A 908 -39.89 -24.25 -19.40
CA GLY A 908 -41.19 -24.94 -19.39
C GLY A 908 -41.31 -26.03 -20.45
N HIS A 909 -42.46 -26.69 -20.49
CA HIS A 909 -42.84 -27.63 -21.57
C HIS A 909 -42.81 -26.95 -22.95
N ASP A 910 -42.35 -27.66 -23.98
CA ASP A 910 -42.04 -27.14 -25.33
C ASP A 910 -40.95 -26.03 -25.34
N GLY A 911 -40.23 -25.83 -24.24
CA GLY A 911 -39.12 -24.88 -24.14
C GLY A 911 -37.83 -25.39 -24.79
N SER A 912 -36.93 -24.47 -25.12
CA SER A 912 -35.57 -24.77 -25.57
C SER A 912 -34.54 -24.49 -24.50
N THR A 913 -33.42 -25.19 -24.57
CA THR A 913 -32.27 -25.14 -23.65
C THR A 913 -31.00 -25.40 -24.44
N ASP A 914 -29.88 -24.81 -24.05
CA ASP A 914 -28.58 -25.15 -24.65
C ASP A 914 -27.64 -25.93 -23.71
N ASP A 915 -28.01 -26.08 -22.42
CA ASP A 915 -27.53 -27.18 -21.59
C ASP A 915 -27.96 -28.55 -22.14
N ARG A 916 -27.03 -29.51 -22.05
CA ARG A 916 -27.22 -30.91 -22.41
C ARG A 916 -27.44 -31.81 -21.20
N THR A 917 -27.40 -31.26 -19.99
CA THR A 917 -27.59 -31.92 -18.70
C THR A 917 -28.70 -31.32 -17.81
N PRO A 918 -29.76 -30.68 -18.34
CA PRO A 918 -30.57 -29.74 -17.59
C PRO A 918 -31.30 -30.36 -16.41
N LYS A 919 -31.37 -29.59 -15.34
CA LYS A 919 -31.84 -30.01 -14.02
C LYS A 919 -33.36 -30.16 -13.98
N ILE A 920 -33.82 -31.34 -14.40
CA ILE A 920 -35.24 -31.68 -14.44
C ILE A 920 -35.81 -31.68 -13.01
N SER A 921 -36.89 -30.92 -12.80
CA SER A 921 -37.55 -30.72 -11.52
C SER A 921 -39.05 -31.00 -11.64
N GLY A 922 -39.68 -31.41 -10.55
CA GLY A 922 -41.11 -31.69 -10.54
C GLY A 922 -41.67 -32.07 -9.19
N HIS A 923 -42.89 -32.60 -9.19
CA HIS A 923 -43.57 -33.12 -7.99
C HIS A 923 -44.06 -34.57 -8.13
N GLY A 924 -44.43 -35.17 -7.00
CA GLY A 924 -44.97 -36.53 -6.92
C GLY A 924 -45.30 -36.92 -5.48
N GLN A 925 -45.65 -38.19 -5.26
CA GLN A 925 -45.98 -38.68 -3.91
C GLN A 925 -44.77 -38.56 -2.96
N PRO A 926 -44.89 -37.87 -1.81
CA PRO A 926 -43.80 -37.71 -0.84
C PRO A 926 -43.17 -39.04 -0.43
N PHE A 927 -41.83 -39.03 -0.28
CA PHE A 927 -40.97 -40.18 0.00
C PHE A 927 -40.95 -41.30 -1.05
N ALA A 928 -41.71 -41.18 -2.16
CA ALA A 928 -41.61 -42.15 -3.26
C ALA A 928 -40.25 -42.05 -3.96
N GLN A 929 -39.80 -43.16 -4.55
CA GLN A 929 -38.76 -43.12 -5.56
C GLN A 929 -39.40 -43.00 -6.93
N ILE A 930 -38.89 -42.08 -7.75
CA ILE A 930 -39.25 -41.93 -9.15
C ILE A 930 -38.03 -42.20 -10.04
N ALA A 931 -38.29 -42.45 -11.32
CA ALA A 931 -37.31 -42.67 -12.36
C ALA A 931 -37.62 -41.80 -13.58
N LEU A 932 -36.64 -41.05 -14.09
CA LEU A 932 -36.76 -40.27 -15.33
C LEU A 932 -36.46 -41.17 -16.53
N PHE A 933 -37.27 -41.06 -17.57
CA PHE A 933 -37.16 -41.81 -18.81
C PHE A 933 -37.31 -40.93 -20.04
N GLU A 934 -36.44 -41.16 -21.02
CA GLU A 934 -36.70 -40.84 -22.42
C GLU A 934 -37.19 -42.11 -23.12
N GLY A 935 -38.49 -42.16 -23.46
CA GLY A 935 -39.13 -43.37 -23.99
C GLY A 935 -39.05 -44.56 -23.02
N ASP A 936 -38.10 -45.46 -23.31
CA ASP A 936 -37.75 -46.65 -22.52
C ASP A 936 -36.33 -46.56 -21.88
N VAL A 937 -35.53 -45.53 -22.18
CA VAL A 937 -34.18 -45.33 -21.62
C VAL A 937 -34.29 -44.63 -20.27
N ASN A 938 -33.72 -45.22 -19.22
CA ASN A 938 -33.69 -44.61 -17.88
C ASN A 938 -32.52 -43.61 -17.77
N LEU A 939 -32.85 -42.33 -17.59
CA LEU A 939 -31.88 -41.24 -17.46
C LEU A 939 -31.45 -40.99 -16.01
N GLY A 940 -32.29 -41.35 -15.03
CA GLY A 940 -31.99 -41.10 -13.62
C GLY A 940 -33.06 -41.58 -12.65
N TYR A 941 -32.80 -41.34 -11.36
CA TYR A 941 -33.73 -41.60 -10.26
C TYR A 941 -33.65 -40.44 -9.26
N ALA A 942 -34.79 -40.00 -8.75
CA ALA A 942 -34.88 -39.11 -7.59
C ALA A 942 -35.70 -39.77 -6.47
N GLN A 943 -35.47 -39.31 -5.25
CA GLN A 943 -36.40 -39.51 -4.15
C GLN A 943 -37.21 -38.23 -3.98
N VAL A 944 -38.53 -38.35 -3.97
CA VAL A 944 -39.44 -37.25 -3.67
C VAL A 944 -39.29 -36.90 -2.19
N LYS A 945 -39.13 -35.61 -1.88
CA LYS A 945 -38.99 -35.10 -0.51
C LYS A 945 -40.32 -35.18 0.27
N GLU A 946 -40.27 -34.82 1.55
CA GLU A 946 -41.48 -34.71 2.40
C GLU A 946 -42.44 -33.60 1.91
N ASP A 947 -41.92 -32.57 1.23
CA ASP A 947 -42.72 -31.48 0.68
C ASP A 947 -43.54 -31.87 -0.56
N GLY A 948 -43.14 -32.93 -1.28
CA GLY A 948 -43.73 -33.38 -2.55
C GLY A 948 -42.87 -33.07 -3.78
N SER A 949 -41.81 -32.27 -3.64
CA SER A 949 -40.88 -31.92 -4.72
C SER A 949 -39.81 -32.99 -4.95
N TRP A 950 -39.28 -33.02 -6.18
CA TRP A 950 -38.08 -33.74 -6.56
C TRP A 950 -37.30 -32.95 -7.62
N SER A 951 -35.99 -33.22 -7.73
CA SER A 951 -35.18 -32.77 -8.87
C SER A 951 -34.03 -33.75 -9.11
N LEU A 952 -33.57 -33.84 -10.37
CA LEU A 952 -32.40 -34.62 -10.75
C LEU A 952 -31.75 -34.09 -12.03
N TYR A 953 -30.43 -34.22 -12.10
CA TYR A 953 -29.66 -34.12 -13.34
C TYR A 953 -29.71 -35.47 -14.08
N PRO A 954 -29.96 -35.50 -15.41
CA PRO A 954 -29.76 -36.68 -16.25
C PRO A 954 -28.34 -37.26 -16.09
N ARG A 955 -28.22 -38.59 -16.00
CA ARG A 955 -26.91 -39.28 -15.85
C ARG A 955 -26.16 -39.48 -17.17
N GLN A 956 -26.74 -39.00 -18.26
CA GLN A 956 -26.20 -39.00 -19.61
C GLN A 956 -26.58 -37.65 -20.20
N GLN A 957 -25.66 -36.99 -20.90
CA GLN A 957 -25.99 -35.83 -21.70
C GLN A 957 -27.08 -36.20 -22.70
N LEU A 958 -28.05 -35.30 -22.88
CA LEU A 958 -28.99 -35.32 -23.98
C LEU A 958 -28.23 -35.00 -25.29
N ASP A 959 -28.68 -35.55 -26.40
CA ASP A 959 -28.20 -35.16 -27.73
C ASP A 959 -28.78 -33.79 -28.12
N ILE A 960 -28.45 -33.28 -29.31
CA ILE A 960 -29.08 -32.07 -29.84
C ILE A 960 -30.37 -32.49 -30.56
N GLY A 961 -31.54 -32.07 -30.05
CA GLY A 961 -32.83 -32.46 -30.61
C GLY A 961 -34.06 -32.20 -29.73
N GLU A 962 -35.17 -32.84 -30.09
CA GLU A 962 -36.41 -32.88 -29.33
C GLU A 962 -36.39 -34.11 -28.41
N HIS A 963 -36.40 -33.86 -27.09
CA HIS A 963 -36.39 -34.87 -26.04
C HIS A 963 -37.76 -34.99 -25.39
N VAL A 964 -38.28 -36.21 -25.29
CA VAL A 964 -39.63 -36.49 -24.78
C VAL A 964 -39.53 -37.26 -23.48
N LEU A 965 -39.49 -36.50 -22.39
CA LEU A 965 -39.24 -36.96 -21.04
C LEU A 965 -40.53 -37.41 -20.33
N THR A 966 -40.44 -38.45 -19.52
CA THR A 966 -41.50 -38.89 -18.59
C THR A 966 -40.88 -39.34 -17.28
N VAL A 967 -41.54 -39.08 -16.15
CA VAL A 967 -41.19 -39.73 -14.86
C VAL A 967 -42.15 -40.85 -14.54
N VAL A 968 -41.63 -41.89 -13.87
CA VAL A 968 -42.39 -43.08 -13.48
C VAL A 968 -42.15 -43.35 -12.01
N ASP A 969 -43.22 -43.56 -11.24
CA ASP A 969 -43.13 -43.88 -9.82
C ASP A 969 -42.83 -45.36 -9.54
N ALA A 970 -42.56 -45.70 -8.27
CA ALA A 970 -42.34 -47.07 -7.82
C ALA A 970 -43.57 -48.00 -7.94
N SER A 971 -44.75 -47.48 -8.32
CA SER A 971 -45.96 -48.27 -8.62
C SER A 971 -46.15 -48.56 -10.11
N GLY A 972 -45.41 -47.84 -10.98
CA GLY A 972 -45.47 -47.94 -12.44
C GLY A 972 -46.38 -46.90 -13.10
N VAL A 973 -46.83 -45.87 -12.38
CA VAL A 973 -47.61 -44.75 -12.94
C VAL A 973 -46.66 -43.77 -13.61
N LYS A 974 -46.90 -43.48 -14.90
CA LYS A 974 -46.17 -42.45 -15.68
C LYS A 974 -46.81 -41.07 -15.48
N SER A 975 -45.98 -40.03 -15.56
CA SER A 975 -46.41 -38.65 -15.82
C SER A 975 -47.03 -38.50 -17.23
N GLU A 976 -47.60 -37.33 -17.50
CA GLU A 976 -47.69 -36.86 -18.90
C GLU A 976 -46.27 -36.57 -19.45
N ALA A 977 -46.15 -36.41 -20.77
CA ALA A 977 -44.86 -36.13 -21.39
C ALA A 977 -44.42 -34.67 -21.17
N PHE A 978 -43.13 -34.45 -20.95
CA PHE A 978 -42.47 -33.15 -20.98
C PHE A 978 -41.57 -33.09 -22.22
N VAL A 979 -41.85 -32.16 -23.12
CA VAL A 979 -41.04 -31.94 -24.33
C VAL A 979 -40.01 -30.85 -24.04
N LEU A 980 -38.76 -31.11 -24.42
CA LEU A 980 -37.62 -30.21 -24.24
C LEU A 980 -36.79 -30.18 -25.53
N HIS A 981 -36.48 -28.99 -26.04
CA HIS A 981 -35.68 -28.81 -27.25
C HIS A 981 -34.24 -28.44 -26.88
N VAL A 982 -33.36 -29.44 -26.78
CA VAL A 982 -31.92 -29.22 -26.60
C VAL A 982 -31.35 -28.72 -27.92
N THR A 983 -30.97 -27.45 -27.98
CA THR A 983 -30.26 -26.88 -29.12
C THR A 983 -28.77 -27.22 -29.05
N ALA A 984 -28.00 -26.83 -30.06
CA ALA A 984 -26.58 -26.63 -29.82
C ALA A 984 -26.41 -25.45 -28.83
N PRO A 985 -25.32 -25.40 -28.04
CA PRO A 985 -24.82 -24.18 -27.41
C PRO A 985 -24.98 -22.96 -28.33
N ASP A 986 -25.52 -21.83 -27.85
CA ASP A 986 -25.47 -20.54 -28.58
C ASP A 986 -24.07 -19.91 -28.49
N SER A 987 -23.09 -20.75 -28.80
CA SER A 987 -21.65 -20.54 -28.87
C SER A 987 -21.22 -19.39 -29.79
N ALA A 988 -22.15 -18.76 -30.49
CA ALA A 988 -21.90 -17.62 -31.36
C ALA A 988 -21.56 -16.34 -30.60
N LYS A 989 -21.93 -16.18 -29.32
CA LYS A 989 -21.55 -15.02 -28.49
C LYS A 989 -20.95 -15.49 -27.16
N PRO A 990 -19.66 -15.26 -26.89
CA PRO A 990 -19.08 -15.61 -25.60
C PRO A 990 -19.50 -14.63 -24.51
N THR A 991 -19.48 -15.08 -23.27
CA THR A 991 -19.93 -14.34 -22.08
C THR A 991 -18.79 -14.07 -21.10
N ILE A 992 -19.02 -13.17 -20.14
CA ILE A 992 -18.25 -13.05 -18.90
C ILE A 992 -19.29 -13.23 -17.80
N ASP A 993 -19.16 -14.30 -17.01
CA ASP A 993 -20.21 -14.73 -16.08
C ASP A 993 -19.88 -14.39 -14.63
N ALA A 994 -18.60 -14.49 -14.26
CA ALA A 994 -18.08 -14.12 -12.94
C ALA A 994 -16.67 -13.53 -13.06
N VAL A 995 -16.39 -12.53 -12.24
CA VAL A 995 -15.05 -11.93 -12.06
C VAL A 995 -14.75 -12.00 -10.56
N ILE A 996 -13.65 -12.65 -10.19
CA ILE A 996 -13.33 -12.91 -8.77
C ILE A 996 -12.16 -12.04 -8.35
N ASP A 997 -12.32 -11.36 -7.22
CA ASP A 997 -11.26 -10.66 -6.49
C ASP A 997 -10.38 -11.69 -5.76
N ASN A 998 -9.05 -11.61 -5.91
CA ASN A 998 -8.10 -12.56 -5.34
C ASN A 998 -7.13 -11.87 -4.35
N VAL A 999 -7.34 -10.60 -4.05
CA VAL A 999 -6.65 -9.84 -3.01
C VAL A 999 -7.57 -9.68 -1.79
N GLY A 1000 -7.00 -9.47 -0.60
CA GLY A 1000 -7.79 -9.28 0.63
C GLY A 1000 -8.76 -10.42 0.93
N ALA A 1001 -10.06 -10.16 0.75
CA ALA A 1001 -11.14 -11.12 0.92
C ALA A 1001 -11.68 -11.56 -0.46
N VAL A 1002 -11.64 -12.86 -0.73
CA VAL A 1002 -12.08 -13.42 -2.03
C VAL A 1002 -13.58 -13.23 -2.20
N GLU A 1003 -13.98 -12.29 -3.07
CA GLU A 1003 -15.36 -11.92 -3.35
C GLU A 1003 -15.65 -11.92 -4.86
N GLU A 1004 -16.92 -12.06 -5.23
CA GLU A 1004 -17.38 -12.07 -6.63
C GLU A 1004 -17.86 -10.67 -7.04
N LEU A 1005 -17.21 -10.10 -8.05
CA LEU A 1005 -17.37 -8.73 -8.49
C LEU A 1005 -18.48 -8.62 -9.54
N HIS A 1006 -19.25 -7.54 -9.47
CA HIS A 1006 -20.28 -7.18 -10.43
C HIS A 1006 -19.79 -6.07 -11.38
N SER A 1007 -20.37 -5.98 -12.59
CA SER A 1007 -20.01 -4.92 -13.54
C SER A 1007 -20.31 -3.54 -12.95
N GLY A 1008 -19.27 -2.71 -12.84
CA GLY A 1008 -19.26 -1.41 -12.16
C GLY A 1008 -18.65 -1.40 -10.75
N ALA A 1009 -18.17 -2.54 -10.24
CA ALA A 1009 -17.50 -2.63 -8.93
C ALA A 1009 -16.08 -2.02 -8.92
N THR A 1010 -15.59 -1.78 -7.72
CA THR A 1010 -14.18 -1.45 -7.40
C THR A 1010 -13.45 -2.68 -6.84
N THR A 1011 -12.15 -2.83 -7.13
CA THR A 1011 -11.28 -3.91 -6.63
C THR A 1011 -9.87 -3.38 -6.33
N ASP A 1012 -9.17 -3.96 -5.35
CA ASP A 1012 -7.72 -3.76 -5.14
C ASP A 1012 -6.86 -4.82 -5.85
N ASP A 1013 -7.47 -5.89 -6.39
CA ASP A 1013 -6.81 -6.87 -7.25
C ASP A 1013 -6.49 -6.29 -8.63
N ALA A 1014 -5.19 -6.27 -8.96
CA ALA A 1014 -4.68 -5.85 -10.26
C ALA A 1014 -4.68 -6.97 -11.31
N ARG A 1015 -5.14 -8.19 -10.95
CA ARG A 1015 -5.16 -9.41 -11.78
C ARG A 1015 -6.39 -10.31 -11.48
N PRO A 1016 -7.62 -9.76 -11.42
CA PRO A 1016 -8.82 -10.52 -11.05
C PRO A 1016 -9.12 -11.67 -12.01
N THR A 1017 -9.72 -12.74 -11.50
CA THR A 1017 -9.91 -13.99 -12.24
C THR A 1017 -11.26 -13.99 -12.97
N PHE A 1018 -11.21 -13.99 -14.31
CA PHE A 1018 -12.41 -14.01 -15.16
C PHE A 1018 -12.85 -15.43 -15.49
N HIS A 1019 -14.17 -15.67 -15.43
CA HIS A 1019 -14.85 -16.88 -15.88
C HIS A 1019 -15.92 -16.52 -16.91
N GLY A 1020 -16.21 -17.42 -17.84
CA GLY A 1020 -17.27 -17.24 -18.83
C GLY A 1020 -17.55 -18.50 -19.65
N HIS A 1021 -18.44 -18.40 -20.64
CA HIS A 1021 -18.67 -19.43 -21.66
C HIS A 1021 -18.32 -18.94 -23.08
N GLY A 1022 -18.17 -19.88 -24.01
CA GLY A 1022 -17.82 -19.62 -25.42
C GLY A 1022 -18.03 -20.83 -26.33
N GLN A 1023 -17.40 -20.84 -27.52
CA GLN A 1023 -17.48 -21.98 -28.44
C GLN A 1023 -16.46 -23.06 -28.07
N GLU A 1024 -16.96 -24.28 -27.82
CA GLU A 1024 -16.16 -25.49 -27.54
C GLU A 1024 -14.90 -25.59 -28.42
N GLY A 1025 -13.74 -25.73 -27.77
CA GLY A 1025 -12.46 -25.93 -28.46
C GLY A 1025 -11.90 -24.72 -29.21
N THR A 1026 -12.52 -23.53 -29.13
CA THR A 1026 -11.95 -22.28 -29.67
C THR A 1026 -11.38 -21.39 -28.57
N TYR A 1027 -10.65 -20.34 -28.97
CA TYR A 1027 -10.06 -19.38 -28.06
C TYR A 1027 -10.94 -18.14 -27.94
N VAL A 1028 -11.21 -17.75 -26.69
CA VAL A 1028 -11.75 -16.42 -26.35
C VAL A 1028 -10.61 -15.49 -25.95
N TYR A 1029 -10.73 -14.22 -26.33
CA TYR A 1029 -9.74 -13.18 -26.11
C TYR A 1029 -10.34 -12.08 -25.24
N LEU A 1030 -9.81 -11.85 -24.04
CA LEU A 1030 -10.26 -10.77 -23.17
C LEU A 1030 -9.58 -9.46 -23.60
N LEU A 1031 -10.39 -8.46 -23.94
CA LEU A 1031 -9.98 -7.13 -24.36
C LEU A 1031 -10.37 -6.11 -23.29
N ASP A 1032 -9.43 -5.29 -22.85
CA ASP A 1032 -9.71 -4.03 -22.16
C ASP A 1032 -9.79 -2.91 -23.21
N GLY A 1033 -11.01 -2.42 -23.48
CA GLY A 1033 -11.31 -1.47 -24.55
C GLY A 1033 -10.95 -2.00 -25.95
N ALA A 1034 -9.67 -1.84 -26.34
CA ALA A 1034 -9.11 -2.31 -27.62
C ALA A 1034 -7.79 -3.08 -27.46
N ALA A 1035 -7.31 -3.30 -26.23
CA ALA A 1035 -6.06 -3.99 -25.94
C ALA A 1035 -6.34 -5.39 -25.37
N GLN A 1036 -5.77 -6.44 -25.97
CA GLN A 1036 -5.89 -7.79 -25.43
C GLN A 1036 -5.08 -7.92 -24.13
N VAL A 1037 -5.74 -8.33 -23.05
CA VAL A 1037 -5.17 -8.52 -21.70
C VAL A 1037 -4.99 -9.98 -21.30
N GLY A 1038 -5.67 -10.90 -21.98
CA GLY A 1038 -5.54 -12.34 -21.81
C GLY A 1038 -6.26 -13.13 -22.90
N ALA A 1039 -6.16 -14.46 -22.85
CA ALA A 1039 -6.92 -15.38 -23.70
C ALA A 1039 -7.07 -16.74 -23.01
N ALA A 1040 -8.21 -17.40 -23.21
CA ALA A 1040 -8.50 -18.73 -22.66
C ALA A 1040 -8.98 -19.66 -23.76
N LEU A 1041 -8.66 -20.95 -23.64
CA LEU A 1041 -9.28 -22.01 -24.43
C LEU A 1041 -10.61 -22.39 -23.78
N VAL A 1042 -11.66 -22.52 -24.58
CA VAL A 1042 -12.96 -23.01 -24.13
C VAL A 1042 -12.94 -24.55 -24.07
N GLY A 1043 -13.40 -25.11 -22.94
CA GLY A 1043 -13.42 -26.56 -22.69
C GLY A 1043 -14.45 -27.34 -23.52
N GLU A 1044 -14.40 -28.67 -23.41
CA GLU A 1044 -15.40 -29.62 -23.94
C GLU A 1044 -16.80 -29.43 -23.30
N ASP A 1045 -16.88 -28.68 -22.20
CA ASP A 1045 -18.10 -28.27 -21.51
C ASP A 1045 -18.54 -26.83 -21.85
N GLY A 1046 -17.88 -26.16 -22.80
CA GLY A 1046 -18.23 -24.79 -23.21
C GLY A 1046 -17.76 -23.68 -22.25
N SER A 1047 -17.15 -24.02 -21.11
CA SER A 1047 -16.66 -23.06 -20.11
C SER A 1047 -15.24 -22.57 -20.41
N TRP A 1048 -14.87 -21.41 -19.88
CA TRP A 1048 -13.49 -20.92 -19.86
C TRP A 1048 -13.16 -20.19 -18.56
N THR A 1049 -11.86 -20.14 -18.23
CA THR A 1049 -11.35 -19.45 -17.03
C THR A 1049 -9.98 -18.84 -17.33
N LEU A 1050 -9.74 -17.63 -16.83
CA LEU A 1050 -8.57 -16.81 -17.14
C LEU A 1050 -7.86 -16.35 -15.87
N ASN A 1051 -7.07 -17.26 -15.28
CA ASN A 1051 -6.27 -17.05 -14.06
C ASN A 1051 -4.99 -16.22 -14.28
N ALA A 1052 -4.71 -15.78 -15.51
CA ALA A 1052 -3.41 -15.25 -15.92
C ALA A 1052 -3.58 -13.99 -16.79
N LEU A 1053 -4.08 -12.92 -16.17
CA LEU A 1053 -4.12 -11.60 -16.80
C LEU A 1053 -2.72 -10.96 -16.85
N LYS A 1054 -2.50 -10.16 -17.89
CA LYS A 1054 -1.55 -9.06 -17.81
C LYS A 1054 -2.04 -8.07 -16.74
N GLN A 1055 -1.17 -7.69 -15.81
CA GLN A 1055 -1.49 -6.77 -14.72
C GLN A 1055 -2.15 -5.47 -15.22
N LEU A 1056 -3.27 -5.13 -14.58
CA LEU A 1056 -4.05 -3.93 -14.81
C LEU A 1056 -3.40 -2.70 -14.16
N THR A 1057 -3.80 -1.53 -14.62
CA THR A 1057 -3.40 -0.22 -14.07
C THR A 1057 -4.45 0.28 -13.08
N PRO A 1058 -4.14 1.28 -12.23
CA PRO A 1058 -5.19 1.99 -11.50
C PRO A 1058 -6.12 2.73 -12.48
N GLY A 1059 -7.43 2.62 -12.30
CA GLY A 1059 -8.45 3.33 -13.09
C GLY A 1059 -9.66 2.50 -13.52
N GLU A 1060 -10.57 3.12 -14.27
CA GLU A 1060 -11.72 2.45 -14.91
C GLU A 1060 -11.27 1.65 -16.13
N HIS A 1061 -11.56 0.35 -16.12
CA HIS A 1061 -11.35 -0.61 -17.20
C HIS A 1061 -12.69 -1.11 -17.74
N VAL A 1062 -12.73 -1.44 -19.05
CA VAL A 1062 -13.97 -1.90 -19.71
C VAL A 1062 -13.66 -3.14 -20.53
N PHE A 1063 -13.94 -4.29 -19.92
CA PHE A 1063 -13.65 -5.59 -20.48
C PHE A 1063 -14.73 -6.06 -21.44
N THR A 1064 -14.32 -6.67 -22.54
CA THR A 1064 -15.17 -7.50 -23.40
C THR A 1064 -14.39 -8.76 -23.76
N VAL A 1065 -15.07 -9.90 -23.92
CA VAL A 1065 -14.45 -11.11 -24.46
C VAL A 1065 -14.87 -11.30 -25.91
N VAL A 1066 -13.94 -11.73 -26.77
CA VAL A 1066 -14.17 -11.96 -28.20
C VAL A 1066 -13.85 -13.40 -28.56
N GLY A 1067 -14.77 -14.07 -29.25
CA GLY A 1067 -14.64 -15.45 -29.73
C GLY A 1067 -15.25 -15.56 -31.13
N ASP A 1068 -14.56 -16.25 -32.04
CA ASP A 1068 -14.98 -16.48 -33.45
C ASP A 1068 -15.48 -15.23 -34.22
N GLY A 1069 -15.03 -14.03 -33.82
CA GLY A 1069 -15.37 -12.76 -34.44
C GLY A 1069 -16.58 -12.03 -33.84
N VAL A 1070 -17.14 -12.52 -32.72
CA VAL A 1070 -18.26 -11.92 -31.99
C VAL A 1070 -17.81 -11.50 -30.59
N THR A 1071 -18.40 -10.41 -30.07
CA THR A 1071 -18.03 -9.77 -28.81
C THR A 1071 -19.12 -9.95 -27.76
N SER A 1072 -18.72 -10.14 -26.49
CA SER A 1072 -19.61 -10.13 -25.32
C SER A 1072 -20.31 -8.78 -25.12
N ASP A 1073 -21.21 -8.72 -24.14
CA ASP A 1073 -21.55 -7.43 -23.52
C ASP A 1073 -20.39 -6.96 -22.62
N PRO A 1074 -20.24 -5.65 -22.36
CA PRO A 1074 -19.11 -5.11 -21.60
C PRO A 1074 -19.26 -5.31 -20.09
N PHE A 1075 -18.15 -5.67 -19.44
CA PHE A 1075 -17.99 -5.71 -17.99
C PHE A 1075 -17.07 -4.56 -17.56
N THR A 1076 -17.59 -3.57 -16.83
CA THR A 1076 -16.81 -2.44 -16.31
C THR A 1076 -16.25 -2.80 -14.94
N LEU A 1077 -15.03 -2.33 -14.64
CA LEU A 1077 -14.36 -2.54 -13.36
C LEU A 1077 -13.46 -1.35 -13.06
N THR A 1078 -13.48 -0.83 -11.83
CA THR A 1078 -12.50 0.17 -11.39
C THR A 1078 -11.44 -0.52 -10.54
N VAL A 1079 -10.22 -0.59 -11.06
CA VAL A 1079 -9.08 -1.08 -10.29
C VAL A 1079 -8.58 0.10 -9.46
N ASP A 1080 -8.80 0.04 -8.15
CA ASP A 1080 -8.29 1.00 -7.16
C ASP A 1080 -7.18 0.35 -6.34
N ASN A 1081 -6.20 -0.20 -7.06
CA ASN A 1081 -5.00 -0.81 -6.49
C ASN A 1081 -3.99 0.25 -6.03
N VAL A 1082 -4.44 1.22 -5.23
CA VAL A 1082 -3.62 2.17 -4.49
C VAL A 1082 -3.43 1.65 -3.07
N PRO A 1083 -2.33 0.93 -2.77
CA PRO A 1083 -2.10 0.44 -1.43
C PRO A 1083 -1.49 1.60 -0.63
N GLU A 1084 -2.19 2.08 0.40
CA GLU A 1084 -1.52 2.73 1.52
C GLU A 1084 -0.80 1.66 2.39
N THR A 1085 0.05 0.85 1.75
CA THR A 1085 1.09 0.12 2.45
C THR A 1085 2.00 1.14 3.12
N PRO A 1086 2.18 1.10 4.46
CA PRO A 1086 3.11 1.98 5.13
C PRO A 1086 4.52 1.66 4.63
N ARG A 1087 5.11 2.60 3.86
CA ARG A 1087 6.47 2.44 3.34
C ARG A 1087 7.43 2.13 4.50
N PRO A 1088 8.33 1.15 4.36
CA PRO A 1088 9.38 0.98 5.34
C PRO A 1088 10.22 2.27 5.44
N THR A 1089 10.57 2.66 6.66
CA THR A 1089 11.38 3.85 6.93
C THR A 1089 12.81 3.42 7.20
N ILE A 1090 13.81 4.08 6.60
CA ILE A 1090 15.18 4.05 7.10
C ILE A 1090 15.37 5.38 7.84
N GLU A 1091 15.44 5.32 9.16
CA GLU A 1091 15.33 6.51 10.03
C GLU A 1091 16.70 7.05 10.42
N SER A 1092 17.68 6.17 10.58
CA SER A 1092 19.05 6.53 10.85
C SER A 1092 20.03 5.41 10.49
N ALA A 1093 21.30 5.79 10.38
CA ALA A 1093 22.41 4.85 10.46
C ALA A 1093 23.30 5.23 11.66
N VAL A 1094 24.14 4.31 12.12
CA VAL A 1094 25.11 4.54 13.20
C VAL A 1094 26.51 4.31 12.67
N ASP A 1095 27.37 5.30 12.92
CA ASP A 1095 28.82 5.27 12.72
C ASP A 1095 29.49 4.79 14.01
N ASP A 1096 30.30 3.72 13.94
CA ASP A 1096 31.12 3.23 15.08
C ASP A 1096 32.65 3.34 14.87
N VAL A 1097 33.07 3.89 13.71
CA VAL A 1097 34.46 4.01 13.27
C VAL A 1097 34.86 5.47 13.11
N GLY A 1098 35.80 5.94 13.96
CA GLY A 1098 36.32 7.30 13.85
C GLY A 1098 35.49 8.30 14.66
N VAL A 1099 34.56 9.01 14.01
CA VAL A 1099 33.74 10.06 14.66
C VAL A 1099 32.32 9.55 14.95
N THR A 1100 32.28 8.55 15.85
CA THR A 1100 31.07 7.78 16.20
C THR A 1100 29.82 8.64 16.46
N GLY A 1101 28.69 8.31 15.84
CA GLY A 1101 27.46 9.08 15.99
C GLY A 1101 26.25 8.50 15.25
N ILE A 1102 25.09 9.14 15.43
CA ILE A 1102 23.88 8.85 14.65
C ILE A 1102 23.91 9.70 13.38
N LEU A 1103 23.79 9.05 12.23
CA LEU A 1103 23.75 9.63 10.90
C LEU A 1103 22.30 9.80 10.42
N ALA A 1104 22.07 10.87 9.65
CA ALA A 1104 20.85 11.09 8.87
C ALA A 1104 21.17 11.00 7.36
N SER A 1105 20.13 10.87 6.52
CA SER A 1105 20.28 10.85 5.06
C SER A 1105 20.98 12.13 4.57
N GLY A 1106 22.02 11.97 3.74
CA GLY A 1106 22.91 13.03 3.25
C GLY A 1106 24.17 13.28 4.10
N ASN A 1107 24.37 12.57 5.21
CA ASN A 1107 25.59 12.70 6.01
C ASN A 1107 26.82 12.02 5.37
N THR A 1108 28.00 12.42 5.83
CA THR A 1108 29.30 11.80 5.53
C THR A 1108 29.76 10.93 6.69
N THR A 1109 30.44 9.82 6.43
CA THR A 1109 30.96 8.87 7.44
C THR A 1109 32.28 8.24 7.00
N ASP A 1110 33.20 7.98 7.95
CA ASP A 1110 34.41 7.17 7.74
C ASP A 1110 34.25 5.70 8.17
N ASP A 1111 33.03 5.30 8.53
CA ASP A 1111 32.61 3.91 8.72
C ASP A 1111 32.19 3.27 7.39
N PHE A 1112 32.82 2.14 7.06
CA PHE A 1112 32.50 1.33 5.88
C PHE A 1112 31.37 0.31 6.14
N GLN A 1113 30.93 0.15 7.39
CA GLN A 1113 29.98 -0.89 7.82
C GLN A 1113 28.84 -0.33 8.73
N PRO A 1114 28.27 0.86 8.47
CA PRO A 1114 27.32 1.50 9.37
C PRO A 1114 26.05 0.65 9.61
N VAL A 1115 25.50 0.75 10.82
CA VAL A 1115 24.33 -0.03 11.26
C VAL A 1115 23.05 0.77 11.04
N PHE A 1116 22.11 0.24 10.27
CA PHE A 1116 20.86 0.93 9.90
C PHE A 1116 19.70 0.57 10.83
N HIS A 1117 18.84 1.55 11.10
CA HIS A 1117 17.67 1.44 11.97
C HIS A 1117 16.43 2.03 11.29
N GLY A 1118 15.27 1.43 11.54
CA GLY A 1118 14.00 1.94 11.04
C GLY A 1118 12.80 1.05 11.37
N HIS A 1119 11.68 1.28 10.68
CA HIS A 1119 10.44 0.54 10.86
C HIS A 1119 9.87 0.00 9.53
N ALA A 1120 8.95 -0.95 9.63
CA ALA A 1120 8.17 -1.56 8.57
C ALA A 1120 6.81 -2.03 9.13
N GLU A 1121 5.99 -2.68 8.32
CA GLU A 1121 4.73 -3.29 8.75
C GLU A 1121 4.95 -4.35 9.85
N ALA A 1122 4.10 -4.35 10.88
CA ALA A 1122 4.31 -5.11 12.12
C ALA A 1122 4.23 -6.65 11.99
N ASP A 1123 3.69 -7.14 10.88
CA ASP A 1123 3.59 -8.58 10.55
C ASP A 1123 4.54 -9.01 9.40
N ALA A 1124 5.36 -8.11 8.87
CA ALA A 1124 6.33 -8.44 7.81
C ALA A 1124 7.47 -9.33 8.36
N PRO A 1125 7.75 -10.51 7.79
CA PRO A 1125 8.74 -11.43 8.38
C PRO A 1125 10.19 -11.01 8.13
N VAL A 1126 10.45 -10.32 7.01
CA VAL A 1126 11.77 -9.93 6.51
C VAL A 1126 11.66 -8.59 5.79
N ILE A 1127 12.70 -7.76 5.89
CA ILE A 1127 12.91 -6.57 5.05
C ILE A 1127 14.27 -6.65 4.34
N SER A 1128 14.26 -6.38 3.03
CA SER A 1128 15.41 -6.43 2.13
C SER A 1128 15.97 -5.05 1.82
N PHE A 1129 17.29 -4.95 1.67
CA PHE A 1129 18.03 -3.71 1.45
C PHE A 1129 18.79 -3.71 0.14
N TYR A 1130 18.84 -2.55 -0.50
CA TYR A 1130 19.47 -2.31 -1.79
C TYR A 1130 20.31 -1.03 -1.74
N ASP A 1131 21.45 -1.02 -2.40
CA ASP A 1131 22.29 0.17 -2.64
C ASP A 1131 22.32 0.47 -4.14
N GLY A 1132 21.80 1.63 -4.54
CA GLY A 1132 21.70 1.99 -5.97
C GLY A 1132 20.90 0.98 -6.82
N GLY A 1133 19.95 0.26 -6.21
CA GLY A 1133 19.19 -0.82 -6.84
C GLY A 1133 19.85 -2.20 -6.84
N LYS A 1134 21.05 -2.36 -6.26
CA LYS A 1134 21.72 -3.66 -6.07
C LYS A 1134 21.46 -4.17 -4.66
N TYR A 1135 20.92 -5.39 -4.52
CA TYR A 1135 20.69 -6.02 -3.22
C TYR A 1135 21.99 -6.15 -2.39
N ILE A 1136 21.90 -5.79 -1.11
CA ILE A 1136 23.01 -5.81 -0.13
C ILE A 1136 22.72 -6.66 1.12
N GLY A 1137 21.50 -7.11 1.34
CA GLY A 1137 21.15 -8.01 2.44
C GLY A 1137 19.71 -7.85 2.93
N GLU A 1138 19.39 -8.50 4.03
CA GLU A 1138 18.07 -8.49 4.66
C GLU A 1138 18.15 -8.65 6.17
N THR A 1139 17.07 -8.29 6.88
CA THR A 1139 16.93 -8.55 8.33
C THR A 1139 15.48 -8.92 8.67
N SER A 1140 15.27 -9.57 9.81
CA SER A 1140 13.92 -9.83 10.34
C SER A 1140 13.34 -8.56 10.97
N VAL A 1141 12.09 -8.24 10.68
CA VAL A 1141 11.34 -7.21 11.42
C VAL A 1141 10.89 -7.78 12.77
N HIS A 1142 10.83 -6.94 13.80
CA HIS A 1142 10.26 -7.29 15.09
C HIS A 1142 8.74 -7.10 15.10
N ALA A 1143 8.05 -7.77 16.03
CA ALA A 1143 6.58 -7.75 16.13
C ALA A 1143 5.98 -6.41 16.62
N ASP A 1144 6.79 -5.35 16.69
CA ASP A 1144 6.39 -3.95 16.88
C ASP A 1144 6.67 -3.09 15.63
N GLY A 1145 7.04 -3.72 14.51
CA GLY A 1145 7.42 -3.07 13.26
C GLY A 1145 8.87 -2.58 13.19
N SER A 1146 9.63 -2.61 14.31
CA SER A 1146 11.02 -2.12 14.31
C SER A 1146 12.01 -3.11 13.69
N TRP A 1147 13.09 -2.62 13.10
CA TRP A 1147 14.17 -3.46 12.57
C TRP A 1147 15.56 -2.84 12.77
N VAL A 1148 16.58 -3.69 12.73
CA VAL A 1148 18.00 -3.30 12.72
C VAL A 1148 18.73 -4.12 11.65
N PHE A 1149 19.42 -3.43 10.72
CA PHE A 1149 20.18 -4.06 9.65
C PHE A 1149 21.67 -3.76 9.81
N ASN A 1150 22.47 -4.83 9.79
CA ASN A 1150 23.93 -4.77 9.78
C ASN A 1150 24.37 -5.24 8.39
N LEU A 1151 25.42 -4.65 7.82
CA LEU A 1151 25.94 -5.02 6.49
C LEU A 1151 26.59 -6.42 6.50
N ILE A 1152 25.75 -7.44 6.43
CA ILE A 1152 26.08 -8.86 6.49
C ILE A 1152 25.18 -9.62 5.50
N SER A 1153 25.78 -10.42 4.62
CA SER A 1153 25.05 -11.36 3.77
C SER A 1153 25.55 -12.78 4.07
N GLY A 1154 24.69 -13.58 4.69
CA GLY A 1154 25.04 -14.90 5.19
C GLY A 1154 26.18 -14.85 6.22
N SER A 1155 27.33 -15.43 5.88
CA SER A 1155 28.52 -15.49 6.73
C SER A 1155 29.66 -14.55 6.29
N GLN A 1156 29.38 -13.60 5.39
CA GLN A 1156 30.33 -12.55 5.00
C GLN A 1156 29.78 -11.16 5.31
N SER A 1157 30.65 -10.32 5.86
CA SER A 1157 30.34 -8.92 6.13
C SER A 1157 30.63 -8.09 4.87
N ILE A 1158 29.72 -7.17 4.56
CA ILE A 1158 29.77 -6.29 3.39
C ILE A 1158 30.37 -4.95 3.82
N VAL A 1159 31.13 -4.33 2.93
CA VAL A 1159 31.62 -2.96 3.08
C VAL A 1159 30.99 -2.08 2.00
N LEU A 1160 30.55 -0.89 2.38
CA LEU A 1160 30.31 0.19 1.45
C LEU A 1160 31.69 0.79 1.10
N PRO A 1161 32.13 0.83 -0.17
CA PRO A 1161 33.38 1.48 -0.56
C PRO A 1161 33.30 3.02 -0.40
N PRO A 1162 34.41 3.76 -0.56
CA PRO A 1162 34.36 5.22 -0.67
C PRO A 1162 33.50 5.65 -1.88
N GLY A 1163 32.47 6.46 -1.64
CA GLY A 1163 31.50 6.86 -2.64
C GLY A 1163 30.20 7.43 -2.07
N GLU A 1164 29.30 7.84 -2.95
CA GLU A 1164 27.90 8.09 -2.61
C GLU A 1164 27.12 6.78 -2.70
N HIS A 1165 26.47 6.42 -1.60
CA HIS A 1165 25.62 5.24 -1.46
C HIS A 1165 24.19 5.67 -1.24
N SER A 1166 23.24 4.94 -1.85
CA SER A 1166 21.83 5.31 -1.87
C SER A 1166 21.00 4.10 -1.48
N ILE A 1167 20.75 4.00 -0.18
CA ILE A 1167 20.19 2.80 0.44
C ILE A 1167 18.65 2.88 0.42
N THR A 1168 18.00 1.86 -0.12
CA THR A 1168 16.54 1.70 -0.06
C THR A 1168 16.18 0.34 0.55
N ALA A 1169 15.03 0.29 1.22
CA ALA A 1169 14.53 -0.91 1.88
C ALA A 1169 13.13 -1.28 1.38
N THR A 1170 12.77 -2.57 1.36
CA THR A 1170 11.48 -3.08 0.87
C THR A 1170 11.13 -4.42 1.51
N THR A 1171 9.85 -4.66 1.79
CA THR A 1171 9.31 -5.93 2.33
C THR A 1171 8.74 -6.85 1.25
N ASP A 1172 8.42 -6.31 0.06
CA ASP A 1172 7.72 -7.01 -1.04
C ASP A 1172 8.52 -7.04 -2.36
N GLY A 1173 9.59 -6.24 -2.47
CA GLY A 1173 10.38 -6.06 -3.69
C GLY A 1173 9.79 -5.05 -4.69
N VAL A 1174 8.71 -4.35 -4.32
CA VAL A 1174 7.94 -3.45 -5.21
C VAL A 1174 7.79 -2.06 -4.58
N VAL A 1175 7.42 -1.97 -3.30
CA VAL A 1175 7.33 -0.73 -2.53
C VAL A 1175 8.63 -0.51 -1.76
N PHE A 1176 9.34 0.58 -2.10
CA PHE A 1176 10.60 0.95 -1.47
C PHE A 1176 10.44 2.14 -0.51
N SER A 1177 11.30 2.16 0.51
CA SER A 1177 11.57 3.33 1.34
C SER A 1177 11.99 4.53 0.50
N GLU A 1178 11.89 5.72 1.07
CA GLU A 1178 12.68 6.85 0.54
C GLU A 1178 14.19 6.55 0.64
N PRO A 1179 15.04 7.06 -0.27
CA PRO A 1179 16.46 6.77 -0.25
C PRO A 1179 17.20 7.40 0.94
N PHE A 1180 17.89 6.55 1.70
CA PHE A 1180 18.82 6.97 2.74
C PHE A 1180 20.22 7.07 2.13
N VAL A 1181 20.65 8.31 1.85
CA VAL A 1181 21.93 8.60 1.19
C VAL A 1181 23.04 8.70 2.22
N LEU A 1182 24.20 8.12 1.95
CA LEU A 1182 25.42 8.28 2.72
C LEU A 1182 26.61 8.57 1.80
N HIS A 1183 27.44 9.53 2.19
CA HIS A 1183 28.74 9.76 1.54
C HIS A 1183 29.83 9.08 2.37
N VAL A 1184 30.21 7.88 1.97
CA VAL A 1184 31.27 7.10 2.64
C VAL A 1184 32.61 7.58 2.11
N VAL A 1185 33.56 7.89 3.00
CA VAL A 1185 34.90 8.40 2.64
C VAL A 1185 36.01 7.51 3.15
N GLU A 1186 37.21 7.58 2.55
CA GLU A 1186 38.37 6.90 3.13
C GLU A 1186 38.72 7.52 4.49
N PRO A 1187 38.92 6.72 5.55
CA PRO A 1187 39.23 7.24 6.88
C PRO A 1187 40.56 7.99 6.83
N THR A 1188 40.50 9.29 7.10
CA THR A 1188 41.69 10.15 7.10
C THR A 1188 42.65 9.65 8.18
N PRO A 1189 43.90 9.23 7.84
CA PRO A 1189 44.77 8.58 8.81
C PRO A 1189 45.05 9.45 10.03
N ALA A 1190 44.44 9.11 11.17
CA ALA A 1190 44.52 9.87 12.39
C ALA A 1190 46.00 10.09 12.79
N GLY A 1191 46.46 11.34 12.68
CA GLY A 1191 47.86 11.69 12.81
C GLY A 1191 48.44 11.21 14.14
N ALA A 1192 49.34 10.23 14.07
CA ALA A 1192 49.93 9.59 15.25
C ALA A 1192 50.83 10.59 16.01
N GLY A 1193 50.21 11.37 16.91
CA GLY A 1193 50.81 12.40 17.74
C GLY A 1193 51.76 11.87 18.80
N VAL A 1194 52.84 11.21 18.38
CA VAL A 1194 53.92 10.77 19.27
C VAL A 1194 54.62 12.00 19.84
N GLN A 1195 54.31 12.34 21.10
CA GLN A 1195 55.12 13.32 21.82
C GLN A 1195 56.52 12.76 22.04
N ALA A 1196 57.47 13.26 21.25
CA ALA A 1196 58.89 13.03 21.46
C ALA A 1196 59.36 13.72 22.75
N VAL A 1197 59.38 12.98 23.85
CA VAL A 1197 60.18 13.35 25.02
C VAL A 1197 61.65 13.17 24.65
N GLU A 1198 62.42 14.26 24.60
CA GLU A 1198 63.88 14.16 24.45
C GLU A 1198 64.50 13.38 25.61
N THR A 1199 65.17 12.28 25.29
CA THR A 1199 66.37 11.86 26.03
C THR A 1199 67.60 12.25 25.24
N ALA A 1200 68.59 12.87 25.89
CA ALA A 1200 69.84 13.25 25.25
C ALA A 1200 70.64 12.03 24.74
N ASP A 1201 71.57 12.29 23.81
CA ASP A 1201 72.32 11.33 22.98
C ASP A 1201 71.44 10.48 22.03
N GLY A 1202 71.22 10.99 20.82
CA GLY A 1202 70.47 10.29 19.76
C GLY A 1202 71.33 9.43 18.82
N ALA A 1203 70.76 8.32 18.35
CA ALA A 1203 71.23 7.55 17.20
C ALA A 1203 70.10 6.70 16.60
N ASN A 1204 69.91 6.76 15.27
CA ASN A 1204 68.96 5.90 14.53
C ASN A 1204 69.57 4.52 14.24
N LEU A 1205 68.73 3.47 14.17
CA LEU A 1205 68.96 2.32 13.28
C LEU A 1205 67.64 1.76 12.73
N ASN A 1206 67.63 1.45 11.43
CA ASN A 1206 66.51 0.81 10.71
C ASN A 1206 66.54 -0.72 10.86
N LEU A 1207 65.39 -1.35 10.62
CA LEU A 1207 65.26 -2.62 9.88
C LEU A 1207 63.93 -2.63 9.09
N SER A 1208 63.74 -3.55 8.15
CA SER A 1208 62.70 -3.45 7.10
C SER A 1208 61.89 -4.73 6.84
N LEU A 1209 60.95 -4.64 5.90
CA LEU A 1209 59.77 -5.49 5.64
C LEU A 1209 60.03 -6.98 5.26
N ALA A 1210 61.19 -7.56 5.56
CA ALA A 1210 61.57 -8.90 5.09
C ALA A 1210 61.20 -10.07 6.03
N ASP A 1211 60.98 -9.80 7.33
CA ASP A 1211 61.00 -10.84 8.38
C ASP A 1211 59.62 -11.45 8.74
N LEU A 1212 58.53 -11.07 8.08
CA LEU A 1212 57.15 -11.28 8.58
C LEU A 1212 56.23 -12.20 7.72
N LEU A 1213 56.73 -12.86 6.67
CA LEU A 1213 55.92 -13.72 5.79
C LEU A 1213 56.34 -15.21 5.81
N GLN A 1214 55.75 -15.97 6.75
CA GLN A 1214 55.62 -17.43 6.68
C GLN A 1214 54.56 -17.95 7.67
N ALA A 1215 53.66 -18.81 7.20
CA ALA A 1215 52.57 -19.46 7.96
C ALA A 1215 52.86 -20.99 8.11
N PRO A 1216 51.97 -21.86 8.65
CA PRO A 1216 50.68 -21.66 9.34
C PRO A 1216 50.56 -22.48 10.67
N GLY A 1217 49.36 -22.59 11.26
CA GLY A 1217 48.97 -23.76 12.07
C GLY A 1217 48.26 -23.52 13.42
N GLU A 1218 47.36 -24.44 13.77
CA GLU A 1218 46.61 -24.50 15.04
C GLU A 1218 47.44 -25.07 16.21
N LEU A 1219 47.06 -24.80 17.48
CA LEU A 1219 46.73 -25.85 18.48
C LEU A 1219 46.31 -25.35 19.88
N PHE A 1220 45.44 -26.15 20.50
CA PHE A 1220 44.61 -25.94 21.69
C PHE A 1220 45.27 -25.86 23.10
N ALA A 1221 44.57 -25.12 23.99
CA ALA A 1221 44.15 -25.45 25.38
C ALA A 1221 45.11 -25.54 26.60
N SER A 1222 44.78 -24.78 27.66
CA SER A 1222 44.50 -25.22 29.06
C SER A 1222 44.03 -24.01 29.90
N ALA A 1223 42.94 -23.94 30.69
CA ALA A 1223 42.10 -24.85 31.50
C ALA A 1223 42.53 -25.03 32.98
N THR A 1224 41.82 -24.42 33.94
CA THR A 1224 41.50 -24.94 35.31
C THR A 1224 40.67 -23.97 36.21
N ASP A 1225 39.46 -24.43 36.55
CA ASP A 1225 38.73 -24.44 37.85
C ASP A 1225 39.07 -23.51 39.05
N ILE A 1226 38.12 -22.91 39.83
CA ILE A 1226 36.78 -22.33 39.51
C ILE A 1226 36.42 -21.12 40.45
N PRO A 1227 36.30 -21.23 41.81
CA PRO A 1227 35.36 -20.38 42.61
C PRO A 1227 35.96 -19.84 43.95
N PRO A 1228 35.21 -19.27 44.96
CA PRO A 1228 33.79 -18.86 45.05
C PRO A 1228 33.47 -17.46 45.69
N ALA A 1229 32.20 -17.01 45.54
CA ALA A 1229 31.34 -16.27 46.49
C ALA A 1229 31.62 -14.81 46.99
N GLY A 1230 30.62 -13.92 46.77
CA GLY A 1230 30.43 -12.66 47.51
C GLY A 1230 29.29 -11.78 46.94
N GLN A 1231 28.17 -11.61 47.64
CA GLN A 1231 27.06 -10.72 47.23
C GLN A 1231 27.26 -9.28 47.74
N THR A 1232 26.92 -8.27 46.94
CA THR A 1232 25.73 -7.38 47.13
C THR A 1232 25.85 -6.10 46.28
N ALA A 1233 24.78 -5.76 45.54
CA ALA A 1233 24.49 -4.40 45.11
C ALA A 1233 22.97 -4.18 45.23
N GLN A 1234 22.52 -3.00 45.67
CA GLN A 1234 21.11 -2.65 45.78
C GLN A 1234 20.81 -1.36 45.02
N VAL A 1235 19.91 -1.48 44.03
CA VAL A 1235 18.72 -0.65 43.82
C VAL A 1235 18.88 0.87 43.97
N PHE A 1236 18.65 1.59 42.86
CA PHE A 1236 17.49 2.49 42.79
C PHE A 1236 16.85 2.47 41.40
N ASN A 1237 15.53 2.69 41.37
CA ASN A 1237 14.66 2.66 40.18
C ASN A 1237 14.68 4.04 39.47
N LEU A 1238 14.15 4.20 38.24
CA LEU A 1238 12.71 4.19 37.92
C LEU A 1238 12.40 3.71 36.49
N SER A 1239 11.11 3.47 36.23
CA SER A 1239 10.57 2.71 35.09
C SER A 1239 9.25 3.29 34.58
N GLY A 1240 9.03 3.29 33.26
CA GLY A 1240 7.77 3.68 32.57
C GLY A 1240 7.51 5.20 32.50
N GLY A 1241 6.92 5.77 31.44
CA GLY A 1241 6.49 5.20 30.15
C GLY A 1241 4.97 5.00 30.02
N GLU A 1242 4.37 5.67 29.02
CA GLU A 1242 3.19 5.26 28.20
C GLU A 1242 2.87 6.38 27.18
N PHE A 1243 2.07 6.06 26.15
CA PHE A 1243 1.82 6.86 24.94
C PHE A 1243 0.32 6.76 24.57
N ASP A 1244 -0.28 7.83 24.04
CA ASP A 1244 -1.56 7.86 23.28
C ASP A 1244 -1.92 9.33 22.95
N ALA A 1245 -2.67 9.72 21.90
CA ALA A 1245 -2.85 9.23 20.52
C ALA A 1245 -3.83 10.19 19.76
N ALA A 1246 -3.86 10.08 18.41
CA ALA A 1246 -4.97 10.40 17.48
C ALA A 1246 -5.11 11.80 16.79
N LEU A 1247 -5.39 11.71 15.47
CA LEU A 1247 -6.11 12.64 14.55
C LEU A 1247 -5.41 13.94 14.08
N SER A 1248 -5.50 14.39 12.80
CA SER A 1248 -6.15 13.81 11.59
C SER A 1248 -5.56 14.33 10.25
N HIS A 1249 -5.95 13.70 9.13
CA HIS A 1249 -5.96 14.20 7.74
C HIS A 1249 -6.67 15.57 7.58
N ALA A 1250 -6.75 16.25 6.42
CA ALA A 1250 -5.92 16.45 5.19
C ALA A 1250 -6.74 17.38 4.25
N ASP A 1251 -6.15 18.04 3.23
CA ASP A 1251 -6.72 18.18 1.87
C ASP A 1251 -5.76 18.89 0.87
N SER A 1252 -6.21 19.06 -0.37
CA SER A 1252 -5.46 19.35 -1.60
C SER A 1252 -5.97 20.59 -2.38
N SER A 1253 -5.29 20.90 -3.48
CA SER A 1253 -5.77 21.52 -4.75
C SER A 1253 -5.01 22.76 -5.25
N SER A 1254 -5.29 23.18 -6.49
CA SER A 1254 -4.32 23.80 -7.40
C SER A 1254 -4.75 25.10 -8.09
N ALA A 1255 -3.76 25.97 -8.35
CA ALA A 1255 -3.56 26.79 -9.55
C ALA A 1255 -4.64 27.82 -10.05
N LEU A 1256 -4.19 29.09 -10.12
CA LEU A 1256 -4.33 30.07 -11.21
C LEU A 1256 -5.70 30.72 -11.60
N ASP A 1257 -5.83 31.99 -11.17
CA ASP A 1257 -6.04 33.21 -11.99
C ASP A 1257 -7.41 33.54 -12.69
N GLY A 1258 -7.80 34.84 -12.74
CA GLY A 1258 -8.81 35.33 -13.74
C GLY A 1258 -9.92 36.39 -13.44
N VAL A 1259 -9.58 37.67 -13.20
CA VAL A 1259 -10.31 38.88 -13.73
C VAL A 1259 -11.81 39.21 -13.39
N SER A 1260 -12.04 39.86 -12.23
CA SER A 1260 -12.60 41.24 -12.04
C SER A 1260 -14.00 41.79 -12.57
N ILE A 1261 -14.71 42.53 -11.67
CA ILE A 1261 -15.51 43.82 -11.85
C ILE A 1261 -17.09 43.87 -11.89
N SER A 1262 -17.66 44.45 -10.80
CA SER A 1262 -18.85 45.35 -10.63
C SER A 1262 -20.35 44.97 -10.80
N LEU A 1263 -21.04 44.73 -9.65
CA LEU A 1263 -22.15 45.51 -9.01
C LEU A 1263 -23.40 46.03 -9.81
N PRO A 1264 -24.57 46.32 -9.14
CA PRO A 1264 -25.38 45.59 -8.12
C PRO A 1264 -26.92 45.73 -8.46
N PRO A 1265 -27.94 45.79 -7.55
CA PRO A 1265 -28.19 45.21 -6.20
C PRO A 1265 -29.52 44.38 -6.08
N GLN A 1266 -29.83 43.76 -4.92
CA GLN A 1266 -31.13 43.82 -4.17
C GLN A 1266 -31.29 42.70 -3.08
N GLN A 1267 -31.26 43.11 -1.80
CA GLN A 1267 -31.94 42.52 -0.61
C GLN A 1267 -31.55 41.11 -0.04
N PRO A 1268 -31.90 40.78 1.24
CA PRO A 1268 -30.94 40.09 2.16
C PRO A 1268 -31.33 38.70 2.73
N LEU A 1269 -30.43 38.19 3.60
CA LEU A 1269 -30.32 36.86 4.24
C LEU A 1269 -31.52 36.36 5.09
N SER A 1270 -31.81 35.06 4.93
CA SER A 1270 -32.26 34.03 5.91
C SER A 1270 -32.49 32.72 5.11
N GLU A 1271 -32.06 31.50 5.45
CA GLU A 1271 -31.40 30.88 6.62
C GLU A 1271 -30.34 29.85 6.16
N LEU A 1272 -29.43 29.43 7.06
CA LEU A 1272 -29.04 28.03 7.31
C LEU A 1272 -28.00 27.94 8.43
N HIS A 1273 -28.29 27.13 9.45
CA HIS A 1273 -27.39 26.64 10.50
C HIS A 1273 -27.89 25.25 10.89
N GLU A 1274 -27.03 24.47 11.56
CA GLU A 1274 -27.23 23.05 11.92
C GLU A 1274 -27.15 22.08 10.71
N LEU A 1275 -26.40 20.97 10.78
CA LEU A 1275 -25.43 20.55 11.80
C LEU A 1275 -24.34 19.66 11.17
N HIS A 1276 -23.08 19.78 11.62
CA HIS A 1276 -22.09 18.70 11.48
C HIS A 1276 -22.22 17.75 12.68
N ALA A 1277 -22.18 16.44 12.43
CA ALA A 1277 -22.13 15.40 13.46
C ALA A 1277 -21.50 14.10 12.95
N ALA A 1278 -20.25 14.20 12.47
CA ALA A 1278 -19.27 13.11 12.39
C ALA A 1278 -17.90 13.76 12.62
#